data_AF-A0A7J6BS28-F1
#
_entry.id   AF-A0A7J6BS28-F1
#
_cell.length_a   1.000
_cell.length_b   1.000
_cell.length_c   1.000
_cell.angle_alpha   90.00
_cell.angle_beta   90.00
_cell.angle_gamma   90.00
#
_symmetry.space_group_name_H-M   'P 1'
#
loop_
_entity.id
_entity.type
_entity.pdbx_description
1 polymer ?
#
loop_
_entity_poly.entity_id
_entity_poly.type
_entity_poly.pdbx_seq_one_letter_code
_entity_poly.pdbx_strand_id
1 'polypeptide(L)'
;MPLVQCQPAGRRGRIRTHLHLLLLFLIVLQTHGYIIIPPDYTYNNLKQAPKITAQPVSHTAFSLDDVNLACEASGDPAPSFRWVKDGNEFRRELFESGTLTADEKEELRSYQGSYRCYVANELGTAVSDLARLITESIPTLAKEKRQKRRSFEEGESAVLYCNPPKSSVTPKIHWMDMQLRHIHLNERVTTSLDGNLYFANLLVNDSREDFTCNAHYISASVILPKEPISISVAPSNSVVKNRRPQLQKPAGSHSSYLVLRGQTLTLECIPEGLPTPEVQWERMDSPLSPARARTLNFGRWLRIQSVSEADDGEYTCTAQNSQGSVKHHYAVTVEAAPYWTRRPEDHLYAPGETVRLDCQAEGIPTPNITWSINGVPIAGTDSDPRRLVSSGTLILTDVQYSDTAVYQCEATNKHGNILVNTHVHVVELPPQILTADELVYKATEGQTVLLLCRTFGSPQPKVDWEIFGSGPALANAKMSQTSDGNLQISDVSEEDTNTYTCSVRHSNRSISAELEVLNRTKIVDPPQDLQVLRGDDAVLQCKYTVDHKLKQPTIQWKKDKHKITSSANDDKYTDYSDGSLKITDVQMEDSGIYSCEISTKLDSVSATGSITVQDKPGSPHSLELSEKKERRVTLSWMPGSENNSPVSEYVIERKEEQNPEKGHWEEYRRVPQDIRHLEIHLQPYSTYHFRVRAVNGIGTSEPSPPSDSYNTPAAKPDMNPENVTTVSADPNTMVITWQELERQQFNGPGFKYKIYWRQASGRSSHWDESSASNPPFIVNVNGTFIPFEIKVQAVNELGTGPEPDAEIGYSGEDLPLKAPSEVAVTELNKTSVLVRWSPVDKESVRGHLLGYKIHLRKKSPRTHSRRGLPMQEPAADRNRIFVVHGNKVETVVSDLQFYSNYTLTVAPFNSKGEGPHSKAYHFSTPEGAPGPVSFLTFESPSETEITLHWEAPDKPNGVLTGYLLQYYEPVPAISSAQLVESINLPLVTEFTLKGLNPQIQYHFKLRALTAAGDGEPVEMEGTTLLDGEPPSAINIAAGQTSVNVSWVPGERQRNIAFSFRYLKKSVGGEWEESEKVNSSQAFYQLQGLMPGVQYHLRILPGNNSWEFKTAGPELHELPSSFATQGWFIGLISAMILLLLVLLILCYIKKSKGGKYSVKAKEEDQVNGARTMKDGEFGEYKSLESDMEKCSISQRSVCESKRSSNDSLADYGDSVDIQFNEDGSFIGQYSGRRDANGQGTHASSGATSPINPNMPPPSISFPTSVTGFLGPN
;
A
#
# COMPACT_ATOMS: atom_id res chain seq x y z
N MET A 1 -27.56 14.04 -10.27
CA MET A 1 -28.08 13.61 -8.93
C MET A 1 -28.92 12.35 -9.13
N PRO A 2 -29.28 11.55 -8.10
CA PRO A 2 -28.90 11.58 -6.67
C PRO A 2 -27.64 10.72 -6.39
N LEU A 3 -26.76 11.04 -5.44
CA LEU A 3 -26.92 11.09 -3.96
C LEU A 3 -27.18 9.70 -3.32
N VAL A 4 -26.10 9.07 -2.85
CA VAL A 4 -26.10 8.10 -1.74
C VAL A 4 -25.27 8.70 -0.61
N GLN A 5 -25.68 8.47 0.64
CA GLN A 5 -25.17 9.16 1.82
C GLN A 5 -23.85 8.56 2.33
N CYS A 6 -22.92 9.42 2.77
CA CYS A 6 -21.94 9.03 3.78
C CYS A 6 -22.44 9.48 5.15
N GLN A 7 -22.57 8.55 6.11
CA GLN A 7 -22.49 8.90 7.54
C GLN A 7 -21.03 8.91 7.99
N PRO A 8 -20.65 9.74 8.99
CA PRO A 8 -19.25 9.97 9.33
C PRO A 8 -18.71 9.01 10.41
N ALA A 9 -17.49 8.51 10.22
CA ALA A 9 -16.73 7.84 11.26
C ALA A 9 -15.21 8.06 11.12
N GLY A 10 -14.58 8.62 12.16
CA GLY A 10 -13.21 8.24 12.56
C GLY A 10 -11.98 8.81 11.83
N ARG A 11 -11.49 9.97 12.30
CA ARG A 11 -10.05 10.32 12.50
C ARG A 11 -9.05 10.39 11.31
N ARG A 12 -8.59 11.62 11.05
CA ARG A 12 -7.19 12.07 10.80
C ARG A 12 -6.20 11.12 10.08
N GLY A 13 -5.76 11.46 8.86
CA GLY A 13 -4.58 10.85 8.23
C GLY A 13 -4.04 11.53 6.95
N ARG A 14 -2.89 12.22 7.07
CA ARG A 14 -1.88 12.61 6.04
C ARG A 14 -2.34 12.99 4.61
N ILE A 15 -2.18 14.28 4.29
CA ILE A 15 -2.06 14.80 2.91
C ILE A 15 -0.63 14.52 2.39
N ARG A 16 -0.46 13.73 1.31
CA ARG A 16 0.79 13.74 0.50
C ARG A 16 0.75 13.13 -0.92
N THR A 17 -0.41 12.68 -1.42
CA THR A 17 -0.51 11.85 -2.64
C THR A 17 -0.91 12.59 -3.93
N HIS A 18 -1.40 13.83 -3.87
CA HIS A 18 -1.97 14.49 -5.06
C HIS A 18 -0.97 15.16 -6.02
N LEU A 19 0.31 15.30 -5.66
CA LEU A 19 1.28 16.03 -6.50
C LEU A 19 1.81 15.22 -7.69
N HIS A 20 1.94 13.88 -7.58
CA HIS A 20 2.45 13.04 -8.66
C HIS A 20 1.47 12.84 -9.84
N LEU A 21 0.16 12.88 -9.58
CA LEU A 21 -0.86 12.79 -10.63
C LEU A 21 -0.88 14.03 -11.54
N LEU A 22 -0.49 15.19 -11.02
CA LEU A 22 -0.42 16.44 -11.79
C LEU A 22 0.77 16.48 -12.76
N LEU A 23 1.91 15.88 -12.41
CA LEU A 23 3.04 15.74 -13.34
C LEU A 23 2.74 14.76 -14.49
N LEU A 24 2.08 13.64 -14.20
CA LEU A 24 1.73 12.66 -15.23
C LEU A 24 0.74 13.24 -16.27
N PHE A 25 -0.16 14.13 -15.85
CA PHE A 25 -1.09 14.81 -16.76
C PHE A 25 -0.41 15.77 -17.75
N LEU A 26 0.80 16.26 -17.43
CA LEU A 26 1.59 17.13 -18.32
C LEU A 26 2.44 16.35 -19.34
N ILE A 27 2.71 15.06 -19.11
CA ILE A 27 3.59 14.25 -19.98
C ILE A 27 2.80 13.56 -21.12
N VAL A 28 1.50 13.32 -20.92
CA VAL A 28 0.63 12.66 -21.94
C VAL A 28 0.26 13.59 -23.12
N LEU A 29 0.61 14.89 -23.05
CA LEU A 29 0.29 15.90 -24.08
C LEU A 29 1.30 16.00 -25.25
N GLN A 30 2.32 15.13 -25.33
CA GLN A 30 3.35 15.19 -26.40
C GLN A 30 3.18 14.19 -27.56
N THR A 31 2.09 13.43 -27.62
CA THR A 31 1.83 12.42 -28.69
C THR A 31 0.78 12.85 -29.73
N HIS A 32 0.45 14.14 -29.81
CA HIS A 32 -0.39 14.70 -30.86
C HIS A 32 0.41 15.76 -31.64
N GLY A 33 0.38 15.68 -32.97
CA GLY A 33 1.16 16.53 -33.88
C GLY A 33 0.68 17.98 -33.95
N TYR A 34 0.85 18.73 -32.87
CA TYR A 34 0.76 20.19 -32.93
C TYR A 34 1.93 20.73 -33.75
N ILE A 35 1.62 21.30 -34.92
CA ILE A 35 2.58 22.07 -35.72
C ILE A 35 3.04 23.26 -34.85
N ILE A 36 4.29 23.20 -34.39
CA ILE A 36 4.90 24.28 -33.59
C ILE A 36 5.26 25.42 -34.54
N ILE A 37 4.30 26.32 -34.77
CA ILE A 37 4.51 27.53 -35.58
C ILE A 37 5.43 28.48 -34.78
N PRO A 38 6.48 29.05 -35.39
CA PRO A 38 7.40 29.95 -34.70
C PRO A 38 6.69 31.26 -34.30
N PRO A 39 7.02 31.85 -33.13
CA PRO A 39 6.28 32.98 -32.57
C PRO A 39 6.28 34.25 -33.44
N ASP A 40 7.26 34.40 -34.34
CA ASP A 40 7.31 35.50 -35.32
C ASP A 40 6.15 35.43 -36.34
N TYR A 41 5.58 34.24 -36.58
CA TYR A 41 4.36 34.05 -37.37
C TYR A 41 3.12 34.14 -36.47
N THR A 42 2.75 35.36 -36.07
CA THR A 42 1.50 35.61 -35.35
C THR A 42 0.29 35.11 -36.17
N TYR A 43 -0.60 34.33 -35.55
CA TYR A 43 -1.73 33.65 -36.21
C TYR A 43 -2.85 34.63 -36.68
N ASN A 44 -2.66 35.94 -36.54
CA ASN A 44 -3.70 36.98 -36.66
C ASN A 44 -4.29 37.20 -38.07
N ASN A 45 -3.96 36.35 -39.06
CA ASN A 45 -4.54 36.35 -40.41
C ASN A 45 -4.74 34.94 -41.01
N LEU A 46 -4.38 33.86 -40.31
CA LEU A 46 -4.61 32.49 -40.78
C LEU A 46 -5.96 32.00 -40.27
N LYS A 47 -6.92 31.90 -41.20
CA LYS A 47 -8.26 31.38 -40.94
C LYS A 47 -8.19 29.92 -40.51
N GLN A 48 -9.11 29.49 -39.64
CA GLN A 48 -9.18 28.14 -39.10
C GLN A 48 -10.43 27.40 -39.60
N ALA A 49 -10.23 26.23 -40.19
CA ALA A 49 -11.31 25.36 -40.66
C ALA A 49 -12.19 24.87 -39.48
N PRO A 50 -13.48 24.56 -39.72
CA PRO A 50 -14.40 24.19 -38.66
C PRO A 50 -14.00 22.86 -38.02
N LYS A 51 -13.91 22.83 -36.68
CA LYS A 51 -13.53 21.65 -35.90
C LYS A 51 -14.56 21.37 -34.81
N ILE A 52 -15.25 20.23 -34.93
CA ILE A 52 -16.25 19.79 -33.97
C ILE A 52 -15.56 19.42 -32.65
N THR A 53 -15.99 20.08 -31.57
CA THR A 53 -15.47 19.90 -30.19
C THR A 53 -16.33 18.98 -29.36
N ALA A 54 -17.64 18.88 -29.65
CA ALA A 54 -18.54 17.92 -29.03
C ALA A 54 -19.34 17.14 -30.09
N GLN A 55 -19.20 15.81 -30.10
CA GLN A 55 -19.97 14.92 -30.98
C GLN A 55 -21.34 14.58 -30.36
N PRO A 56 -22.41 14.45 -31.16
CA PRO A 56 -23.72 14.05 -30.67
C PRO A 56 -23.76 12.55 -30.33
N VAL A 57 -24.53 12.19 -29.29
CA VAL A 57 -24.59 10.83 -28.76
C VAL A 57 -25.95 10.19 -28.99
N SER A 58 -25.95 8.96 -29.53
CA SER A 58 -27.15 8.14 -29.69
C SER A 58 -27.80 7.80 -28.34
N HIS A 59 -29.10 7.99 -28.19
CA HIS A 59 -29.82 7.73 -26.95
C HIS A 59 -31.29 7.33 -27.16
N THR A 60 -31.86 6.63 -26.17
CA THR A 60 -33.29 6.38 -26.06
C THR A 60 -33.89 7.33 -25.04
N ALA A 61 -34.94 8.04 -25.41
CA ALA A 61 -35.64 9.00 -24.56
C ALA A 61 -37.11 8.58 -24.33
N PHE A 62 -37.57 8.75 -23.10
CA PHE A 62 -38.97 8.59 -22.71
C PHE A 62 -39.73 9.91 -22.80
N SER A 63 -41.06 9.86 -22.85
CA SER A 63 -41.93 11.03 -23.03
C SER A 63 -42.00 12.04 -21.86
N LEU A 64 -40.96 12.10 -21.03
CA LEU A 64 -40.72 13.09 -19.96
C LEU A 64 -39.23 13.51 -19.88
N ASP A 65 -38.38 13.06 -20.81
CA ASP A 65 -36.94 13.28 -20.78
C ASP A 65 -36.56 14.51 -21.63
N ASP A 66 -35.72 15.40 -21.09
CA ASP A 66 -35.14 16.55 -21.82
C ASP A 66 -34.12 16.04 -22.85
N VAL A 67 -34.46 16.14 -24.14
CA VAL A 67 -33.64 15.62 -25.24
C VAL A 67 -32.74 16.71 -25.83
N ASN A 68 -31.44 16.53 -25.68
CA ASN A 68 -30.40 17.43 -26.17
C ASN A 68 -29.34 16.66 -26.98
N LEU A 69 -29.15 17.03 -28.25
CA LEU A 69 -28.09 16.53 -29.12
C LEU A 69 -27.03 17.63 -29.31
N ALA A 70 -25.93 17.53 -28.57
CA ALA A 70 -24.82 18.47 -28.65
C ALA A 70 -24.08 18.39 -29.99
N CYS A 71 -23.79 19.54 -30.60
CA CYS A 71 -22.87 19.67 -31.73
C CYS A 71 -22.14 21.00 -31.61
N GLU A 72 -21.11 21.03 -30.76
CA GLU A 72 -20.29 22.21 -30.53
C GLU A 72 -19.08 22.20 -31.46
N ALA A 73 -18.60 23.37 -31.87
CA ALA A 73 -17.44 23.48 -32.74
C ALA A 73 -16.71 24.83 -32.61
N SER A 74 -15.43 24.83 -32.97
CA SER A 74 -14.60 26.03 -33.15
C SER A 74 -14.22 26.25 -34.62
N GLY A 75 -13.77 27.45 -34.95
CA GLY A 75 -13.31 27.86 -36.28
C GLY A 75 -13.20 29.39 -36.37
N ASP A 76 -12.39 29.88 -37.30
CA ASP A 76 -12.20 31.32 -37.55
C ASP A 76 -12.25 31.60 -39.06
N PRO A 77 -13.26 32.34 -39.58
CA PRO A 77 -14.36 32.94 -38.85
C PRO A 77 -15.30 31.90 -38.19
N ALA A 78 -16.06 32.36 -37.21
CA ALA A 78 -16.96 31.54 -36.40
C ALA A 78 -17.89 30.67 -37.27
N PRO A 79 -18.01 29.36 -36.99
CA PRO A 79 -18.72 28.43 -37.85
C PRO A 79 -20.25 28.57 -37.75
N SER A 80 -20.91 28.19 -38.85
CA SER A 80 -22.36 28.02 -38.95
C SER A 80 -22.75 26.56 -38.83
N PHE A 81 -23.93 26.27 -38.26
CA PHE A 81 -24.40 24.92 -37.96
C PHE A 81 -25.64 24.58 -38.79
N ARG A 82 -25.69 23.37 -39.36
CA ARG A 82 -26.90 22.79 -39.96
C ARG A 82 -27.08 21.33 -39.54
N TRP A 83 -28.31 20.96 -39.19
CA TRP A 83 -28.66 19.58 -38.86
C TRP A 83 -29.34 18.87 -40.02
N VAL A 84 -29.07 17.58 -40.15
CA VAL A 84 -29.73 16.66 -41.08
C VAL A 84 -30.33 15.52 -40.27
N LYS A 85 -31.62 15.26 -40.47
CA LYS A 85 -32.38 14.17 -39.85
C LYS A 85 -32.82 13.19 -40.94
N ASP A 86 -32.43 11.92 -40.80
CA ASP A 86 -32.78 10.82 -41.71
C ASP A 86 -32.56 11.19 -43.19
N GLY A 87 -31.41 11.83 -43.48
CA GLY A 87 -31.00 12.31 -44.80
C GLY A 87 -31.58 13.64 -45.26
N ASN A 88 -32.56 14.22 -44.54
CA ASN A 88 -33.25 15.46 -44.90
C ASN A 88 -32.80 16.64 -44.01
N GLU A 89 -32.81 17.86 -44.54
CA GLU A 89 -32.41 19.05 -43.76
C GLU A 89 -33.41 19.33 -42.61
N PHE A 90 -32.91 19.53 -41.40
CA PHE A 90 -33.71 19.73 -40.18
C PHE A 90 -33.47 21.13 -39.62
N ARG A 91 -34.38 22.07 -39.91
CA ARG A 91 -34.29 23.48 -39.49
C ARG A 91 -35.13 23.75 -38.25
N ARG A 92 -34.50 24.27 -37.20
CA ARG A 92 -35.09 24.98 -36.05
C ARG A 92 -34.17 26.15 -35.68
N GLU A 93 -34.63 26.99 -34.76
CA GLU A 93 -33.73 27.87 -34.00
C GLU A 93 -32.74 26.99 -33.22
N LEU A 94 -31.45 27.33 -33.29
CA LEU A 94 -30.36 26.65 -32.58
C LEU A 94 -29.77 27.62 -31.56
N PHE A 95 -29.24 27.09 -30.46
CA PHE A 95 -28.38 27.86 -29.57
C PHE A 95 -27.06 28.22 -30.28
N GLU A 96 -26.37 29.26 -29.79
CA GLU A 96 -25.08 29.72 -30.33
C GLU A 96 -24.02 28.59 -30.40
N SER A 97 -24.15 27.56 -29.56
CA SER A 97 -23.29 26.37 -29.52
C SER A 97 -23.68 25.25 -30.50
N GLY A 98 -24.61 25.48 -31.44
CA GLY A 98 -25.03 24.50 -32.45
C GLY A 98 -25.88 23.32 -31.93
N THR A 99 -26.04 23.21 -30.61
CA THR A 99 -26.78 22.14 -29.92
C THR A 99 -28.26 22.18 -30.27
N LEU A 100 -28.81 21.00 -30.62
CA LEU A 100 -30.22 20.81 -30.90
C LEU A 100 -30.96 20.30 -29.66
N THR A 101 -31.98 21.02 -29.22
CA THR A 101 -32.83 20.67 -28.08
C THR A 101 -34.25 20.35 -28.54
N ALA A 102 -34.99 19.51 -27.81
CA ALA A 102 -36.42 19.31 -28.04
C ALA A 102 -37.25 20.44 -27.42
N ASP A 103 -38.17 21.03 -28.19
CA ASP A 103 -39.18 22.00 -27.71
C ASP A 103 -40.26 21.27 -26.90
N GLU A 104 -40.49 21.73 -25.66
CA GLU A 104 -41.53 21.25 -24.73
C GLU A 104 -42.94 21.20 -25.33
N LYS A 105 -43.20 21.97 -26.39
CA LYS A 105 -44.53 22.11 -27.03
C LYS A 105 -44.87 21.00 -28.03
N GLU A 106 -43.93 20.15 -28.42
CA GLU A 106 -44.15 19.10 -29.42
C GLU A 106 -44.08 17.68 -28.85
N GLU A 107 -44.80 16.74 -29.48
CA GLU A 107 -44.65 15.33 -29.13
C GLU A 107 -43.22 14.85 -29.42
N LEU A 108 -42.50 14.40 -28.39
CA LEU A 108 -41.11 13.92 -28.48
C LEU A 108 -40.86 12.92 -29.62
N ARG A 109 -41.87 12.15 -29.99
CA ARG A 109 -41.87 11.22 -31.15
C ARG A 109 -41.52 11.90 -32.48
N SER A 110 -41.79 13.20 -32.67
CA SER A 110 -41.39 13.95 -33.87
C SER A 110 -39.87 14.02 -34.03
N TYR A 111 -39.12 13.90 -32.93
CA TYR A 111 -37.67 13.87 -32.88
C TYR A 111 -37.07 12.46 -33.07
N GLN A 112 -37.85 11.38 -33.14
CA GLN A 112 -37.28 10.05 -33.39
C GLN A 112 -36.63 10.00 -34.79
N GLY A 113 -35.36 9.62 -34.88
CA GLY A 113 -34.61 9.59 -36.14
C GLY A 113 -33.09 9.50 -35.98
N SER A 114 -32.39 9.66 -37.11
CA SER A 114 -30.94 9.57 -37.22
C SER A 114 -30.37 10.94 -37.60
N TYR A 115 -29.58 11.53 -36.71
CA TYR A 115 -29.11 12.92 -36.79
C TYR A 115 -27.62 13.01 -37.12
N ARG A 116 -27.29 13.91 -38.04
CA ARG A 116 -25.92 14.32 -38.35
C ARG A 116 -25.85 15.84 -38.45
N CYS A 117 -24.92 16.42 -37.70
CA CYS A 117 -24.62 17.84 -37.72
C CYS A 117 -23.52 18.11 -38.76
N TYR A 118 -23.61 19.26 -39.44
CA TYR A 118 -22.59 19.76 -40.35
C TYR A 118 -22.25 21.19 -39.92
N VAL A 119 -20.96 21.49 -39.88
CA VAL A 119 -20.40 22.72 -39.31
C VAL A 119 -19.53 23.38 -40.39
N ALA A 120 -19.89 24.59 -40.82
CA ALA A 120 -19.32 25.22 -42.01
C ALA A 120 -18.82 26.65 -41.79
N ASN A 121 -17.64 26.95 -42.31
CA ASN A 121 -17.17 28.32 -42.53
C ASN A 121 -16.51 28.43 -43.92
N GLU A 122 -15.84 29.54 -44.23
CA GLU A 122 -15.29 29.80 -45.57
C GLU A 122 -14.12 28.87 -45.99
N LEU A 123 -13.53 28.10 -45.08
CA LEU A 123 -12.50 27.10 -45.40
C LEU A 123 -13.06 25.68 -45.62
N GLY A 124 -14.34 25.44 -45.34
CA GLY A 124 -14.95 24.15 -45.62
C GLY A 124 -16.08 23.77 -44.68
N THR A 125 -16.36 22.47 -44.60
CA THR A 125 -17.43 21.91 -43.77
C THR A 125 -17.00 20.63 -43.09
N ALA A 126 -17.01 20.62 -41.76
CA ALA A 126 -16.87 19.42 -40.95
C ALA A 126 -18.22 18.74 -40.71
N VAL A 127 -18.18 17.45 -40.41
CA VAL A 127 -19.35 16.57 -40.28
C VAL A 127 -19.26 15.80 -38.96
N SER A 128 -20.39 15.62 -38.27
CA SER A 128 -20.43 14.84 -37.03
C SER A 128 -20.52 13.33 -37.27
N ASP A 129 -20.21 12.57 -36.21
CA ASP A 129 -20.68 11.20 -36.09
C ASP A 129 -22.22 11.13 -36.12
N LEU A 130 -22.78 9.95 -36.41
CA LEU A 130 -24.22 9.75 -36.55
C LEU A 130 -24.86 9.43 -35.19
N ALA A 131 -25.73 10.32 -34.70
CA ALA A 131 -26.47 10.12 -33.45
C ALA A 131 -27.90 9.65 -33.73
N ARG A 132 -28.29 8.50 -33.17
CA ARG A 132 -29.64 7.96 -33.30
C ARG A 132 -30.47 8.24 -32.05
N LEU A 133 -31.61 8.91 -32.24
CA LEU A 133 -32.58 9.19 -31.22
C LEU A 133 -33.78 8.23 -31.36
N ILE A 134 -34.00 7.42 -30.33
CA ILE A 134 -35.12 6.47 -30.22
C ILE A 134 -36.10 7.01 -29.17
N THR A 135 -37.41 6.94 -29.42
CA THR A 135 -38.41 7.46 -28.48
C THR A 135 -39.35 6.37 -27.98
N GLU A 136 -39.49 6.26 -26.66
CA GLU A 136 -40.45 5.34 -26.03
C GLU A 136 -41.53 6.09 -25.25
N SER A 137 -42.76 5.59 -25.30
CA SER A 137 -43.79 5.96 -24.34
C SER A 137 -43.53 5.25 -23.01
N ILE A 138 -43.75 5.94 -21.89
CA ILE A 138 -43.64 5.37 -20.53
C ILE A 138 -44.32 3.99 -20.47
N PRO A 139 -43.65 2.93 -19.96
CA PRO A 139 -44.21 1.59 -19.95
C PRO A 139 -45.51 1.51 -19.13
N THR A 140 -46.63 1.21 -19.81
CA THR A 140 -47.94 1.18 -19.17
C THR A 140 -48.13 -0.06 -18.32
N LEU A 141 -48.71 0.09 -17.12
CA LEU A 141 -49.04 -1.06 -16.27
C LEU A 141 -50.05 -1.97 -16.95
N ALA A 142 -49.65 -3.22 -17.20
CA ALA A 142 -50.59 -4.28 -17.50
C ALA A 142 -51.58 -4.44 -16.33
N LYS A 143 -52.87 -4.59 -16.63
CA LYS A 143 -53.87 -4.99 -15.63
C LYS A 143 -53.64 -6.47 -15.28
N GLU A 144 -52.85 -6.72 -14.24
CA GLU A 144 -52.53 -8.08 -13.83
C GLU A 144 -53.77 -8.92 -13.48
N LYS A 145 -53.68 -10.22 -13.78
CA LYS A 145 -54.65 -11.21 -13.34
C LYS A 145 -54.28 -11.66 -11.93
N ARG A 146 -55.16 -11.38 -10.98
CA ARG A 146 -55.18 -11.86 -9.58
C ARG A 146 -54.41 -13.18 -9.38
N GLN A 147 -53.17 -13.11 -8.88
CA GLN A 147 -52.37 -14.31 -8.64
C GLN A 147 -52.97 -15.09 -7.46
N LYS A 148 -53.32 -16.36 -7.69
CA LYS A 148 -53.81 -17.25 -6.62
C LYS A 148 -52.67 -17.56 -5.65
N ARG A 149 -52.97 -17.60 -4.35
CA ARG A 149 -52.13 -18.22 -3.30
C ARG A 149 -51.60 -19.56 -3.80
N ARG A 150 -50.28 -19.76 -3.75
CA ARG A 150 -49.63 -21.01 -4.16
C ARG A 150 -49.26 -21.83 -2.94
N SER A 151 -49.77 -23.06 -2.89
CA SER A 151 -49.42 -24.07 -1.90
C SER A 151 -48.32 -24.97 -2.45
N PHE A 152 -47.27 -25.20 -1.66
CA PHE A 152 -46.15 -26.09 -1.96
C PHE A 152 -45.91 -27.03 -0.79
N GLU A 153 -45.26 -28.17 -1.03
CA GLU A 153 -44.68 -28.99 0.04
C GLU A 153 -43.25 -28.53 0.39
N GLU A 154 -42.84 -28.78 1.63
CA GLU A 154 -41.47 -28.48 2.06
C GLU A 154 -40.43 -29.17 1.18
N GLY A 155 -39.43 -28.40 0.75
CA GLY A 155 -38.39 -28.82 -0.17
C GLY A 155 -38.69 -28.58 -1.66
N GLU A 156 -39.93 -28.30 -2.08
CA GLU A 156 -40.22 -27.99 -3.49
C GLU A 156 -39.53 -26.70 -3.98
N SER A 157 -39.25 -26.58 -5.28
CA SER A 157 -38.73 -25.35 -5.88
C SER A 157 -39.87 -24.40 -6.28
N ALA A 158 -39.59 -23.09 -6.36
CA ALA A 158 -40.61 -22.10 -6.71
C ALA A 158 -40.06 -20.87 -7.43
N VAL A 159 -40.91 -20.26 -8.27
CA VAL A 159 -40.63 -18.99 -8.95
C VAL A 159 -41.79 -18.01 -8.74
N LEU A 160 -41.46 -16.81 -8.23
CA LEU A 160 -42.35 -15.66 -8.23
C LEU A 160 -42.00 -14.74 -9.39
N TYR A 161 -42.99 -14.47 -10.23
CA TYR A 161 -42.82 -13.69 -11.46
C TYR A 161 -43.16 -12.22 -11.20
N CYS A 162 -42.21 -11.33 -11.51
CA CYS A 162 -42.34 -9.88 -11.33
C CYS A 162 -43.12 -9.22 -12.48
N ASN A 163 -43.03 -9.78 -13.69
CA ASN A 163 -43.70 -9.30 -14.91
C ASN A 163 -43.56 -7.78 -15.17
N PRO A 164 -42.35 -7.20 -15.17
CA PRO A 164 -42.16 -5.80 -15.55
C PRO A 164 -42.74 -5.54 -16.95
N PRO A 165 -43.39 -4.38 -17.20
CA PRO A 165 -43.77 -3.97 -18.54
C PRO A 165 -42.58 -3.90 -19.50
N LYS A 166 -42.84 -4.03 -20.81
CA LYS A 166 -41.78 -4.05 -21.83
C LYS A 166 -41.30 -2.65 -22.17
N SER A 167 -39.97 -2.50 -22.26
CA SER A 167 -39.22 -1.32 -22.73
C SER A 167 -37.89 -1.82 -23.31
N SER A 168 -37.19 -1.02 -24.13
CA SER A 168 -35.79 -1.29 -24.50
C SER A 168 -34.80 -1.05 -23.36
N VAL A 169 -35.17 -0.29 -22.33
CA VAL A 169 -34.34 -0.09 -21.12
C VAL A 169 -34.73 -1.09 -20.04
N THR A 170 -33.77 -1.90 -19.58
CA THR A 170 -33.99 -2.88 -18.52
C THR A 170 -34.18 -2.19 -17.15
N PRO A 171 -35.31 -2.42 -16.45
CA PRO A 171 -35.53 -1.85 -15.13
C PRO A 171 -34.64 -2.50 -14.07
N LYS A 172 -34.34 -1.76 -13.00
CA LYS A 172 -33.82 -2.35 -11.76
C LYS A 172 -34.98 -2.93 -10.97
N ILE A 173 -34.85 -4.19 -10.56
CA ILE A 173 -35.94 -4.92 -9.91
C ILE A 173 -35.55 -5.30 -8.48
N HIS A 174 -36.45 -5.01 -7.54
CA HIS A 174 -36.27 -5.24 -6.11
C HIS A 174 -37.47 -5.99 -5.54
N TRP A 175 -37.21 -7.10 -4.83
CA TRP A 175 -38.23 -7.80 -4.06
C TRP A 175 -38.23 -7.32 -2.62
N MET A 176 -39.43 -7.09 -2.08
CA MET A 176 -39.66 -6.58 -0.72
C MET A 176 -40.99 -7.10 -0.18
N ASP A 177 -41.18 -7.07 1.14
CA ASP A 177 -42.48 -7.36 1.75
C ASP A 177 -43.38 -6.11 1.87
N MET A 178 -44.63 -6.28 2.33
CA MET A 178 -45.55 -5.15 2.52
C MET A 178 -45.11 -4.14 3.61
N GLN A 179 -44.04 -4.42 4.36
CA GLN A 179 -43.43 -3.47 5.28
C GLN A 179 -42.16 -2.81 4.67
N LEU A 180 -42.01 -2.91 3.35
CA LEU A 180 -40.90 -2.38 2.54
C LEU A 180 -39.52 -2.94 2.92
N ARG A 181 -39.46 -4.10 3.59
CA ARG A 181 -38.18 -4.76 3.90
C ARG A 181 -37.78 -5.62 2.71
N HIS A 182 -36.55 -5.48 2.23
CA HIS A 182 -36.03 -6.29 1.13
C HIS A 182 -36.01 -7.78 1.47
N ILE A 183 -36.35 -8.62 0.49
CA ILE A 183 -36.19 -10.08 0.61
C ILE A 183 -34.69 -10.41 0.64
N HIS A 184 -34.24 -11.09 1.69
CA HIS A 184 -32.85 -11.47 1.86
C HIS A 184 -32.46 -12.57 0.87
N LEU A 185 -31.67 -12.23 -0.14
CA LEU A 185 -31.16 -13.19 -1.12
C LEU A 185 -29.98 -14.01 -0.57
N ASN A 186 -29.83 -15.25 -1.04
CA ASN A 186 -28.72 -16.16 -0.76
C ASN A 186 -28.67 -17.25 -1.86
N GLU A 187 -27.83 -18.26 -1.69
CA GLU A 187 -27.71 -19.39 -2.63
C GLU A 187 -29.05 -20.13 -2.86
N ARG A 188 -29.93 -20.18 -1.86
CA ARG A 188 -31.24 -20.84 -1.95
C ARG A 188 -32.32 -19.93 -2.54
N VAL A 189 -32.24 -18.62 -2.28
CA VAL A 189 -33.24 -17.61 -2.66
C VAL A 189 -32.58 -16.50 -3.48
N THR A 190 -32.76 -16.51 -4.79
CA THR A 190 -31.99 -15.72 -5.76
C THR A 190 -32.91 -14.99 -6.75
N THR A 191 -32.39 -14.01 -7.50
CA THR A 191 -33.14 -13.30 -8.56
C THR A 191 -32.59 -13.62 -9.95
N SER A 192 -33.43 -13.55 -11.00
CA SER A 192 -32.94 -13.57 -12.38
C SER A 192 -32.62 -12.18 -12.94
N LEU A 193 -31.97 -12.14 -14.11
CA LEU A 193 -31.79 -10.94 -14.94
C LEU A 193 -33.15 -10.33 -15.35
N ASP A 194 -34.20 -11.15 -15.51
CA ASP A 194 -35.59 -10.69 -15.71
C ASP A 194 -36.24 -10.15 -14.41
N GLY A 195 -35.53 -10.21 -13.29
CA GLY A 195 -36.00 -9.78 -11.97
C GLY A 195 -37.03 -10.70 -11.31
N ASN A 196 -37.23 -11.93 -11.77
CA ASN A 196 -38.09 -12.90 -11.08
C ASN A 196 -37.35 -13.47 -9.84
N LEU A 197 -38.08 -13.84 -8.78
CA LEU A 197 -37.50 -14.41 -7.55
C LEU A 197 -37.60 -15.94 -7.58
N TYR A 198 -36.49 -16.61 -7.29
CA TYR A 198 -36.29 -18.06 -7.42
C TYR A 198 -35.94 -18.68 -6.07
N PHE A 199 -36.60 -19.79 -5.74
CA PHE A 199 -36.31 -20.64 -4.60
C PHE A 199 -35.84 -22.00 -5.11
N ALA A 200 -34.56 -22.33 -4.90
CA ALA A 200 -33.98 -23.62 -5.29
C ALA A 200 -34.65 -24.80 -4.57
N ASN A 201 -35.03 -24.56 -3.31
CA ASN A 201 -35.93 -25.36 -2.49
C ASN A 201 -36.60 -24.44 -1.44
N LEU A 202 -37.87 -24.68 -1.13
CA LEU A 202 -38.66 -23.99 -0.10
C LEU A 202 -38.50 -24.65 1.27
N LEU A 203 -38.65 -23.85 2.32
CA LEU A 203 -38.69 -24.23 3.73
C LEU A 203 -40.02 -23.75 4.33
N VAL A 204 -40.48 -24.35 5.44
CA VAL A 204 -41.74 -23.93 6.09
C VAL A 204 -41.75 -22.43 6.45
N ASN A 205 -40.59 -21.84 6.78
CA ASN A 205 -40.43 -20.42 7.12
C ASN A 205 -40.43 -19.45 5.93
N ASP A 206 -40.45 -19.93 4.68
CA ASP A 206 -40.70 -19.09 3.49
C ASP A 206 -42.19 -18.78 3.30
N SER A 207 -43.08 -19.43 4.07
CA SER A 207 -44.52 -19.17 4.06
C SER A 207 -44.82 -17.71 4.45
N ARG A 208 -45.24 -16.91 3.47
CA ARG A 208 -45.58 -15.50 3.63
C ARG A 208 -46.70 -15.11 2.68
N GLU A 209 -47.54 -14.19 3.11
CA GLU A 209 -48.67 -13.71 2.30
C GLU A 209 -48.36 -12.43 1.53
N ASP A 210 -47.19 -11.81 1.77
CA ASP A 210 -46.92 -10.40 1.53
C ASP A 210 -45.73 -10.09 0.59
N PHE A 211 -45.28 -11.02 -0.26
CA PHE A 211 -44.22 -10.77 -1.25
C PHE A 211 -44.66 -9.74 -2.31
N THR A 212 -43.86 -8.69 -2.52
CA THR A 212 -44.07 -7.68 -3.56
C THR A 212 -42.81 -7.46 -4.40
N CYS A 213 -43.00 -7.10 -5.68
CA CYS A 213 -41.92 -6.71 -6.57
C CYS A 213 -41.99 -5.21 -6.88
N ASN A 214 -40.85 -4.57 -7.11
CA ASN A 214 -40.75 -3.17 -7.49
C ASN A 214 -39.78 -3.02 -8.66
N ALA A 215 -40.29 -2.58 -9.81
CA ALA A 215 -39.49 -2.26 -10.99
C ALA A 215 -39.28 -0.74 -11.11
N HIS A 216 -38.02 -0.32 -11.13
CA HIS A 216 -37.58 1.08 -11.19
C HIS A 216 -36.90 1.37 -12.54
N TYR A 217 -37.45 2.34 -13.27
CA TYR A 217 -36.90 2.86 -14.53
C TYR A 217 -36.14 4.17 -14.29
N ILE A 218 -35.35 4.64 -15.27
CA ILE A 218 -34.47 5.81 -15.07
C ILE A 218 -35.29 7.11 -14.89
N SER A 219 -36.39 7.27 -15.62
CA SER A 219 -37.28 8.45 -15.58
C SER A 219 -38.73 8.15 -15.16
N ALA A 220 -39.02 6.97 -14.60
CA ALA A 220 -40.37 6.63 -14.12
C ALA A 220 -40.38 5.89 -12.78
N SER A 221 -41.19 6.41 -11.84
CA SER A 221 -41.35 5.88 -10.49
C SER A 221 -42.16 4.58 -10.46
N VAL A 222 -41.47 3.50 -10.06
CA VAL A 222 -42.00 2.34 -9.30
C VAL A 222 -43.29 1.70 -9.85
N ILE A 223 -43.11 0.55 -10.51
CA ILE A 223 -44.23 -0.35 -10.85
C ILE A 223 -44.39 -1.42 -9.77
N LEU A 224 -45.54 -1.40 -9.09
CA LEU A 224 -45.95 -2.39 -8.08
C LEU A 224 -47.03 -3.33 -8.63
N PRO A 225 -46.96 -4.65 -8.35
CA PRO A 225 -48.15 -5.49 -8.34
C PRO A 225 -49.07 -4.99 -7.21
N LYS A 226 -50.33 -4.70 -7.52
CA LYS A 226 -51.28 -4.11 -6.55
C LYS A 226 -51.76 -5.07 -5.47
N GLU A 227 -51.54 -6.38 -5.66
CA GLU A 227 -51.84 -7.42 -4.70
C GLU A 227 -50.53 -8.20 -4.42
N PRO A 228 -50.18 -8.49 -3.16
CA PRO A 228 -48.99 -9.26 -2.85
C PRO A 228 -49.15 -10.74 -3.25
N ILE A 229 -48.03 -11.39 -3.52
CA ILE A 229 -47.97 -12.81 -3.87
C ILE A 229 -47.85 -13.64 -2.58
N SER A 230 -48.79 -14.55 -2.35
CA SER A 230 -48.81 -15.41 -1.17
C SER A 230 -48.28 -16.82 -1.47
N ILE A 231 -47.21 -17.22 -0.77
CA ILE A 231 -46.69 -18.60 -0.69
C ILE A 231 -47.15 -19.21 0.65
N SER A 232 -47.66 -20.44 0.62
CA SER A 232 -47.85 -21.26 1.82
C SER A 232 -47.16 -22.62 1.65
N VAL A 233 -46.16 -22.91 2.48
CA VAL A 233 -45.40 -24.16 2.46
C VAL A 233 -45.94 -25.09 3.55
N ALA A 234 -46.42 -26.26 3.15
CA ALA A 234 -46.85 -27.29 4.08
C ALA A 234 -45.63 -28.10 4.58
N PRO A 235 -45.47 -28.33 5.90
CA PRO A 235 -44.46 -29.24 6.41
C PRO A 235 -44.73 -30.65 5.88
N SER A 236 -43.71 -31.33 5.35
CA SER A 236 -43.91 -32.69 4.82
C SER A 236 -44.03 -33.70 5.97
N ASN A 237 -45.08 -34.51 5.96
CA ASN A 237 -45.23 -35.65 6.89
C ASN A 237 -44.30 -36.84 6.54
N SER A 238 -43.31 -36.62 5.69
CA SER A 238 -42.33 -37.60 5.24
C SER A 238 -40.94 -36.98 5.21
N VAL A 239 -39.88 -37.80 5.27
CA VAL A 239 -38.50 -37.30 5.13
C VAL A 239 -38.35 -36.66 3.76
N VAL A 240 -38.17 -35.34 3.73
CA VAL A 240 -38.04 -34.54 2.51
C VAL A 240 -36.91 -35.10 1.66
N LYS A 241 -37.25 -35.61 0.47
CA LYS A 241 -36.29 -36.32 -0.37
C LYS A 241 -35.36 -35.33 -1.08
N ASN A 242 -34.06 -35.54 -0.91
CA ASN A 242 -33.03 -34.88 -1.70
C ASN A 242 -33.30 -35.09 -3.21
N ARG A 243 -33.01 -34.06 -4.02
CA ARG A 243 -33.20 -34.05 -5.47
C ARG A 243 -31.93 -33.60 -6.18
N ARG A 244 -31.55 -34.31 -7.25
CA ARG A 244 -30.49 -33.92 -8.19
C ARG A 244 -30.75 -32.52 -8.77
N PRO A 245 -29.71 -31.76 -9.15
CA PRO A 245 -29.89 -30.42 -9.69
C PRO A 245 -30.64 -30.45 -11.03
N GLN A 246 -31.44 -29.42 -11.30
CA GLN A 246 -31.96 -29.09 -12.62
C GLN A 246 -31.86 -27.58 -12.85
N LEU A 247 -31.72 -27.14 -14.10
CA LEU A 247 -31.60 -25.71 -14.43
C LEU A 247 -32.98 -25.13 -14.75
N GLN A 248 -33.40 -24.13 -13.97
CA GLN A 248 -34.59 -23.33 -14.28
C GLN A 248 -34.25 -22.18 -15.25
N LYS A 249 -33.01 -21.67 -15.17
CA LYS A 249 -32.38 -20.84 -16.20
C LYS A 249 -30.96 -21.35 -16.45
N PRO A 250 -30.46 -21.32 -17.70
CA PRO A 250 -31.16 -20.93 -18.93
C PRO A 250 -32.06 -22.08 -19.42
N ALA A 251 -33.26 -21.74 -19.89
CA ALA A 251 -34.23 -22.72 -20.38
C ALA A 251 -34.05 -23.01 -21.89
N GLY A 252 -32.96 -23.70 -22.25
CA GLY A 252 -32.73 -24.29 -23.58
C GLY A 252 -32.39 -23.31 -24.71
N SER A 253 -33.16 -22.24 -24.92
CA SER A 253 -33.04 -21.31 -26.06
C SER A 253 -32.15 -20.08 -25.79
N HIS A 254 -31.58 -19.96 -24.60
CA HIS A 254 -30.69 -18.86 -24.21
C HIS A 254 -29.21 -19.31 -24.17
N SER A 255 -28.84 -20.23 -25.06
CA SER A 255 -27.50 -20.79 -25.22
C SER A 255 -26.64 -20.04 -26.26
N SER A 256 -27.13 -18.94 -26.84
CA SER A 256 -26.36 -18.12 -27.78
C SER A 256 -26.46 -16.62 -27.44
N TYR A 257 -25.30 -15.96 -27.42
CA TYR A 257 -25.15 -14.54 -27.11
C TYR A 257 -24.31 -13.85 -28.18
N LEU A 258 -24.80 -12.72 -28.68
CA LEU A 258 -24.04 -11.78 -29.50
C LEU A 258 -23.74 -10.54 -28.65
N VAL A 259 -22.46 -10.16 -28.55
CA VAL A 259 -22.00 -8.98 -27.82
C VAL A 259 -21.06 -8.15 -28.68
N LEU A 260 -21.09 -6.82 -28.52
CA LEU A 260 -20.12 -5.95 -29.18
C LEU A 260 -18.88 -5.71 -28.32
N ARG A 261 -17.73 -5.63 -28.97
CA ARG A 261 -16.44 -5.19 -28.41
C ARG A 261 -16.61 -3.96 -27.51
N GLY A 262 -16.03 -4.01 -26.31
CA GLY A 262 -16.13 -2.98 -25.27
C GLY A 262 -17.38 -3.05 -24.38
N GLN A 263 -18.43 -3.79 -24.75
CA GLN A 263 -19.62 -3.95 -23.92
C GLN A 263 -19.37 -4.90 -22.73
N THR A 264 -20.42 -5.12 -21.92
CA THR A 264 -20.44 -6.09 -20.82
C THR A 264 -21.28 -7.30 -21.23
N LEU A 265 -20.70 -8.51 -21.21
CA LEU A 265 -21.46 -9.75 -21.28
C LEU A 265 -21.98 -10.12 -19.87
N THR A 266 -23.17 -10.71 -19.78
CA THR A 266 -23.63 -11.39 -18.55
C THR A 266 -24.44 -12.64 -18.88
N LEU A 267 -23.96 -13.80 -18.44
CA LEU A 267 -24.61 -15.10 -18.59
C LEU A 267 -25.30 -15.50 -17.27
N GLU A 268 -26.41 -16.24 -17.34
CA GLU A 268 -27.25 -16.61 -16.19
C GLU A 268 -27.51 -18.12 -16.09
N CYS A 269 -27.19 -18.70 -14.93
CA CYS A 269 -27.39 -20.10 -14.59
C CYS A 269 -28.02 -20.23 -13.19
N ILE A 270 -29.32 -20.57 -13.13
CA ILE A 270 -30.10 -20.70 -11.88
C ILE A 270 -30.57 -22.14 -11.72
N PRO A 271 -29.97 -22.92 -10.79
CA PRO A 271 -30.39 -24.28 -10.51
C PRO A 271 -31.46 -24.36 -9.40
N GLU A 272 -32.31 -25.39 -9.51
CA GLU A 272 -33.08 -25.95 -8.41
C GLU A 272 -32.46 -27.28 -7.93
N GLY A 273 -32.74 -27.68 -6.69
CA GLY A 273 -32.25 -28.93 -6.12
C GLY A 273 -32.32 -28.95 -4.59
N LEU A 274 -32.17 -30.14 -4.01
CA LEU A 274 -32.08 -30.31 -2.55
C LEU A 274 -31.01 -31.36 -2.22
N PRO A 275 -29.92 -31.03 -1.50
CA PRO A 275 -29.53 -29.70 -1.01
C PRO A 275 -29.37 -28.65 -2.12
N THR A 276 -29.37 -27.37 -1.76
CA THR A 276 -29.15 -26.24 -2.67
C THR A 276 -27.92 -26.48 -3.56
N PRO A 277 -28.03 -26.38 -4.90
CA PRO A 277 -26.86 -26.56 -5.76
C PRO A 277 -25.93 -25.34 -5.79
N GLU A 278 -24.63 -25.61 -5.75
CA GLU A 278 -23.55 -24.67 -6.06
C GLU A 278 -23.45 -24.47 -7.58
N VAL A 279 -22.94 -23.33 -8.06
CA VAL A 279 -22.76 -23.03 -9.50
C VAL A 279 -21.32 -22.61 -9.77
N GLN A 280 -20.67 -23.31 -10.70
CA GLN A 280 -19.32 -23.05 -11.19
C GLN A 280 -19.35 -22.72 -12.69
N TRP A 281 -18.38 -21.94 -13.15
CA TRP A 281 -18.31 -21.45 -14.54
C TRP A 281 -16.95 -21.77 -15.16
N GLU A 282 -17.00 -22.32 -16.38
CA GLU A 282 -15.86 -22.79 -17.17
C GLU A 282 -15.94 -22.16 -18.58
N ARG A 283 -14.83 -22.15 -19.32
CA ARG A 283 -14.77 -21.83 -20.76
C ARG A 283 -13.84 -22.84 -21.39
N MET A 284 -14.22 -23.47 -22.50
CA MET A 284 -13.61 -24.75 -22.89
C MET A 284 -12.15 -24.64 -23.37
N ASP A 285 -11.76 -23.50 -23.97
CA ASP A 285 -10.44 -23.34 -24.60
C ASP A 285 -9.47 -22.40 -23.85
N SER A 286 -9.93 -21.74 -22.77
CA SER A 286 -9.07 -20.84 -21.97
C SER A 286 -9.67 -20.49 -20.60
N PRO A 287 -8.84 -20.23 -19.56
CA PRO A 287 -9.33 -19.82 -18.24
C PRO A 287 -9.98 -18.44 -18.29
N LEU A 288 -11.02 -18.24 -17.47
CA LEU A 288 -11.72 -16.96 -17.31
C LEU A 288 -10.76 -15.91 -16.73
N SER A 289 -10.62 -14.76 -17.40
CA SER A 289 -9.70 -13.69 -16.96
C SER A 289 -10.14 -13.04 -15.65
N PRO A 290 -9.43 -13.20 -14.52
CA PRO A 290 -9.89 -12.72 -13.21
C PRO A 290 -9.92 -11.19 -13.08
N ALA A 291 -9.28 -10.47 -14.00
CA ALA A 291 -9.33 -9.00 -14.05
C ALA A 291 -10.66 -8.47 -14.60
N ARG A 292 -11.32 -9.21 -15.52
CA ARG A 292 -12.51 -8.76 -16.26
C ARG A 292 -13.77 -9.60 -16.01
N ALA A 293 -13.61 -10.87 -15.69
CA ALA A 293 -14.70 -11.80 -15.36
C ALA A 293 -14.97 -11.81 -13.85
N ARG A 294 -16.25 -11.76 -13.46
CA ARG A 294 -16.69 -11.84 -12.06
C ARG A 294 -17.96 -12.68 -11.95
N THR A 295 -18.00 -13.59 -10.99
CA THR A 295 -19.24 -14.24 -10.57
C THR A 295 -20.05 -13.31 -9.66
N LEU A 296 -21.35 -13.23 -9.90
CA LEU A 296 -22.31 -12.42 -9.15
C LEU A 296 -23.51 -13.29 -8.76
N ASN A 297 -24.38 -12.75 -7.90
CA ASN A 297 -25.64 -13.40 -7.50
C ASN A 297 -25.42 -14.84 -6.97
N PHE A 298 -24.51 -15.00 -6.00
CA PHE A 298 -24.18 -16.30 -5.39
C PHE A 298 -23.78 -17.36 -6.44
N GLY A 299 -22.81 -17.01 -7.30
CA GLY A 299 -22.31 -17.85 -8.39
C GLY A 299 -23.22 -17.94 -9.62
N ARG A 300 -24.46 -17.47 -9.57
CA ARG A 300 -25.48 -17.73 -10.62
C ARG A 300 -25.36 -16.85 -11.86
N TRP A 301 -24.59 -15.76 -11.81
CA TRP A 301 -24.30 -14.93 -12.99
C TRP A 301 -22.79 -14.85 -13.24
N LEU A 302 -22.35 -15.06 -14.49
CA LEU A 302 -20.99 -14.72 -14.94
C LEU A 302 -21.03 -13.41 -15.71
N ARG A 303 -20.36 -12.37 -15.21
CA ARG A 303 -20.26 -11.06 -15.85
C ARG A 303 -18.84 -10.81 -16.36
N ILE A 304 -18.68 -10.45 -17.63
CA ILE A 304 -17.40 -10.06 -18.23
C ILE A 304 -17.48 -8.60 -18.66
N GLN A 305 -16.55 -7.77 -18.18
CA GLN A 305 -16.47 -6.34 -18.52
C GLN A 305 -15.48 -6.10 -19.67
N SER A 306 -15.77 -5.10 -20.50
CA SER A 306 -14.94 -4.70 -21.65
C SER A 306 -14.57 -5.91 -22.52
N VAL A 307 -15.59 -6.52 -23.11
CA VAL A 307 -15.46 -7.73 -23.92
C VAL A 307 -14.62 -7.47 -25.17
N SER A 308 -13.82 -8.45 -25.55
CA SER A 308 -12.87 -8.41 -26.67
C SER A 308 -13.02 -9.65 -27.54
N GLU A 309 -12.39 -9.64 -28.71
CA GLU A 309 -12.30 -10.76 -29.64
C GLU A 309 -11.76 -12.04 -28.95
N ALA A 310 -10.90 -11.88 -27.94
CA ALA A 310 -10.37 -12.95 -27.10
C ALA A 310 -11.37 -13.54 -26.09
N ASP A 311 -12.63 -13.09 -26.06
CA ASP A 311 -13.73 -13.63 -25.26
C ASP A 311 -14.78 -14.42 -26.10
N ASP A 312 -14.56 -14.58 -27.41
CA ASP A 312 -15.42 -15.40 -28.28
C ASP A 312 -15.30 -16.92 -27.96
N GLY A 313 -16.37 -17.70 -28.11
CA GLY A 313 -16.36 -19.15 -27.95
C GLY A 313 -17.33 -19.70 -26.90
N GLU A 314 -17.08 -20.92 -26.42
CA GLU A 314 -18.05 -21.68 -25.63
C GLU A 314 -17.78 -21.65 -24.11
N TYR A 315 -18.76 -21.14 -23.37
CA TYR A 315 -18.80 -21.05 -21.91
C TYR A 315 -19.69 -22.14 -21.35
N THR A 316 -19.39 -22.66 -20.17
CA THR A 316 -20.19 -23.70 -19.50
C THR A 316 -20.52 -23.27 -18.09
N CYS A 317 -21.78 -23.43 -17.66
CA CYS A 317 -22.12 -23.45 -16.24
C CYS A 317 -22.38 -24.88 -15.77
N THR A 318 -21.84 -25.21 -14.60
CA THR A 318 -21.96 -26.50 -13.93
C THR A 318 -22.64 -26.28 -12.60
N ALA A 319 -23.79 -26.92 -12.37
CA ALA A 319 -24.52 -26.84 -11.10
C ALA A 319 -24.58 -28.19 -10.40
N GLN A 320 -24.12 -28.26 -9.15
CA GLN A 320 -23.85 -29.53 -8.45
C GLN A 320 -24.39 -29.54 -7.01
N ASN A 321 -24.88 -30.70 -6.56
CA ASN A 321 -25.16 -31.00 -5.15
C ASN A 321 -24.82 -32.47 -4.84
N SER A 322 -25.10 -32.94 -3.62
CA SER A 322 -24.81 -34.32 -3.18
C SER A 322 -25.59 -35.42 -3.91
N GLN A 323 -26.51 -35.08 -4.82
CA GLN A 323 -27.34 -36.01 -5.60
C GLN A 323 -26.99 -35.99 -7.10
N GLY A 324 -26.02 -35.20 -7.54
CA GLY A 324 -25.55 -35.16 -8.92
C GLY A 324 -25.17 -33.76 -9.41
N SER A 325 -24.92 -33.66 -10.71
CA SER A 325 -24.55 -32.41 -11.40
C SER A 325 -25.33 -32.27 -12.71
N VAL A 326 -25.51 -31.02 -13.17
CA VAL A 326 -26.07 -30.65 -14.47
C VAL A 326 -25.19 -29.57 -15.11
N LYS A 327 -24.95 -29.64 -16.43
CA LYS A 327 -24.19 -28.62 -17.18
C LYS A 327 -25.07 -27.96 -18.25
N HIS A 328 -24.78 -26.71 -18.59
CA HIS A 328 -25.32 -26.02 -19.77
C HIS A 328 -24.22 -25.18 -20.43
N HIS A 329 -24.24 -25.12 -21.76
CA HIS A 329 -23.22 -24.48 -22.58
C HIS A 329 -23.79 -23.26 -23.32
N TYR A 330 -22.99 -22.21 -23.47
CA TYR A 330 -23.33 -20.95 -24.11
C TYR A 330 -22.29 -20.63 -25.18
N ALA A 331 -22.73 -20.52 -26.44
CA ALA A 331 -21.93 -19.94 -27.51
C ALA A 331 -21.98 -18.40 -27.40
N VAL A 332 -20.82 -17.78 -27.22
CA VAL A 332 -20.67 -16.32 -27.20
C VAL A 332 -19.94 -15.90 -28.47
N THR A 333 -20.61 -15.09 -29.30
CA THR A 333 -20.01 -14.46 -30.48
C THR A 333 -19.71 -13.00 -30.18
N VAL A 334 -18.49 -12.55 -30.47
CA VAL A 334 -18.06 -11.16 -30.30
C VAL A 334 -17.93 -10.50 -31.67
N GLU A 335 -18.77 -9.50 -31.90
CA GLU A 335 -18.68 -8.63 -33.07
C GLU A 335 -18.21 -7.22 -32.67
N ALA A 336 -17.97 -6.33 -33.63
CA ALA A 336 -17.44 -4.98 -33.33
C ALA A 336 -17.99 -3.95 -34.30
N ALA A 337 -18.49 -2.84 -33.77
CA ALA A 337 -18.64 -1.60 -34.53
C ALA A 337 -17.25 -1.09 -35.00
N PRO A 338 -17.19 -0.22 -36.02
CA PRO A 338 -15.91 0.22 -36.58
C PRO A 338 -15.07 0.95 -35.53
N TYR A 339 -13.74 0.76 -35.56
CA TYR A 339 -12.78 1.53 -34.76
C TYR A 339 -11.52 1.86 -35.57
N TRP A 340 -10.94 3.03 -35.31
CA TRP A 340 -9.76 3.52 -36.04
C TRP A 340 -8.49 2.74 -35.69
N THR A 341 -7.69 2.41 -36.71
CA THR A 341 -6.31 1.90 -36.58
C THR A 341 -5.27 2.88 -37.13
N ARG A 342 -5.58 3.60 -38.22
CA ARG A 342 -4.86 4.80 -38.68
C ARG A 342 -5.86 5.89 -39.05
N ARG A 343 -5.65 7.11 -38.56
CA ARG A 343 -6.42 8.30 -38.91
C ARG A 343 -5.57 9.25 -39.77
N PRO A 344 -6.18 10.01 -40.70
CA PRO A 344 -5.51 11.12 -41.34
C PRO A 344 -5.37 12.30 -40.37
N GLU A 345 -4.38 13.16 -40.61
CA GLU A 345 -4.02 14.29 -39.76
C GLU A 345 -3.93 15.60 -40.57
N ASP A 346 -4.20 16.74 -39.93
CA ASP A 346 -4.25 18.06 -40.56
C ASP A 346 -2.86 18.50 -41.03
N HIS A 347 -2.69 18.79 -42.33
CA HIS A 347 -1.38 19.04 -42.95
C HIS A 347 -1.34 20.28 -43.86
N LEU A 348 -0.17 20.93 -43.88
CA LEU A 348 0.20 22.01 -44.79
C LEU A 348 0.94 21.44 -46.00
N TYR A 349 0.62 21.92 -47.21
CA TYR A 349 1.22 21.46 -48.47
C TYR A 349 1.59 22.64 -49.38
N ALA A 350 2.66 22.52 -50.15
CA ALA A 350 3.01 23.46 -51.20
C ALA A 350 2.28 23.13 -52.52
N PRO A 351 2.03 24.12 -53.40
CA PRO A 351 1.50 23.86 -54.73
C PRO A 351 2.38 22.91 -55.54
N GLY A 352 1.77 21.95 -56.23
CA GLY A 352 2.46 20.92 -57.01
C GLY A 352 2.94 19.69 -56.21
N GLU A 353 2.78 19.68 -54.88
CA GLU A 353 3.03 18.48 -54.06
C GLU A 353 1.98 17.38 -54.31
N THR A 354 2.10 16.25 -53.61
CA THR A 354 1.12 15.16 -53.62
C THR A 354 0.61 14.90 -52.20
N VAL A 355 -0.64 15.27 -51.95
CA VAL A 355 -1.38 14.96 -50.73
C VAL A 355 -1.64 13.45 -50.65
N ARG A 356 -1.45 12.89 -49.46
CA ARG A 356 -1.74 11.47 -49.18
C ARG A 356 -2.36 11.33 -47.79
N LEU A 357 -3.67 11.05 -47.76
CA LEU A 357 -4.45 10.91 -46.54
C LEU A 357 -4.75 9.42 -46.33
N ASP A 358 -3.96 8.77 -45.47
CA ASP A 358 -4.19 7.38 -45.08
C ASP A 358 -5.34 7.28 -44.06
N CYS A 359 -6.31 6.40 -44.31
CA CYS A 359 -7.39 6.11 -43.37
C CYS A 359 -7.62 4.60 -43.28
N GLN A 360 -7.58 4.04 -42.07
CA GLN A 360 -7.73 2.62 -41.80
C GLN A 360 -8.57 2.39 -40.54
N ALA A 361 -9.52 1.48 -40.65
CA ALA A 361 -10.43 1.09 -39.57
C ALA A 361 -10.67 -0.42 -39.59
N GLU A 362 -10.84 -1.00 -38.41
CA GLU A 362 -11.20 -2.39 -38.21
C GLU A 362 -12.58 -2.51 -37.56
N GLY A 363 -13.11 -3.73 -37.53
CA GLY A 363 -14.46 -4.03 -37.06
C GLY A 363 -14.88 -5.43 -37.51
N ILE A 364 -15.94 -5.96 -36.91
CA ILE A 364 -16.47 -7.29 -37.21
C ILE A 364 -17.98 -7.16 -37.42
N PRO A 365 -18.50 -7.29 -38.66
CA PRO A 365 -17.77 -7.47 -39.92
C PRO A 365 -16.88 -6.27 -40.30
N THR A 366 -15.89 -6.51 -41.16
CA THR A 366 -14.94 -5.50 -41.64
C THR A 366 -15.65 -4.26 -42.20
N PRO A 367 -15.25 -3.03 -41.80
CA PRO A 367 -15.93 -1.82 -42.23
C PRO A 367 -15.59 -1.44 -43.67
N ASN A 368 -16.58 -0.89 -44.38
CA ASN A 368 -16.38 -0.22 -45.66
C ASN A 368 -15.97 1.24 -45.43
N ILE A 369 -14.89 1.69 -46.09
CA ILE A 369 -14.30 3.01 -45.94
C ILE A 369 -14.68 3.88 -47.14
N THR A 370 -15.26 5.05 -46.89
CA THR A 370 -15.64 6.04 -47.91
C THR A 370 -15.04 7.42 -47.60
N TRP A 371 -14.87 8.24 -48.64
CA TRP A 371 -14.33 9.59 -48.54
C TRP A 371 -15.31 10.65 -49.05
N SER A 372 -15.33 11.81 -48.38
CA SER A 372 -16.03 13.02 -48.78
C SER A 372 -15.13 14.26 -48.69
N ILE A 373 -15.56 15.35 -49.32
CA ILE A 373 -14.93 16.67 -49.26
C ILE A 373 -16.02 17.68 -48.91
N ASN A 374 -15.79 18.49 -47.87
CA ASN A 374 -16.77 19.40 -47.27
C ASN A 374 -18.15 18.76 -47.00
N GLY A 375 -18.16 17.48 -46.60
CA GLY A 375 -19.37 16.69 -46.36
C GLY A 375 -20.12 16.22 -47.60
N VAL A 376 -19.55 16.35 -48.80
CA VAL A 376 -20.08 15.79 -50.06
C VAL A 376 -19.24 14.57 -50.46
N PRO A 377 -19.83 13.37 -50.63
CA PRO A 377 -19.09 12.17 -51.06
C PRO A 377 -18.34 12.39 -52.37
N ILE A 378 -17.11 11.88 -52.50
CA ILE A 378 -16.28 12.11 -53.71
C ILE A 378 -16.97 11.60 -54.99
N ALA A 379 -17.76 10.52 -54.90
CA ALA A 379 -18.56 10.01 -56.02
C ALA A 379 -19.72 10.94 -56.47
N GLY A 380 -20.02 12.00 -55.70
CA GLY A 380 -20.97 13.07 -56.04
C GLY A 380 -20.30 14.41 -56.39
N THR A 381 -18.96 14.46 -56.42
CA THR A 381 -18.20 15.60 -56.94
C THR A 381 -17.70 15.33 -58.36
N ASP A 382 -17.36 16.40 -59.09
CA ASP A 382 -16.83 16.29 -60.45
C ASP A 382 -15.54 15.43 -60.50
N SER A 383 -15.34 14.65 -61.56
CA SER A 383 -14.37 13.55 -61.58
C SER A 383 -12.93 14.02 -61.85
N ASP A 384 -12.34 14.70 -60.87
CA ASP A 384 -10.96 15.18 -60.88
C ASP A 384 -9.96 14.02 -61.04
N PRO A 385 -9.24 13.90 -62.18
CA PRO A 385 -8.35 12.77 -62.45
C PRO A 385 -7.09 12.76 -61.59
N ARG A 386 -6.82 13.84 -60.83
CA ARG A 386 -5.73 13.90 -59.85
C ARG A 386 -6.03 13.14 -58.56
N ARG A 387 -7.30 12.80 -58.31
CA ARG A 387 -7.78 12.16 -57.08
C ARG A 387 -7.94 10.65 -57.26
N LEU A 388 -7.19 9.88 -56.47
CA LEU A 388 -7.23 8.42 -56.46
C LEU A 388 -7.55 7.91 -55.05
N VAL A 389 -8.67 7.22 -54.88
CA VAL A 389 -8.99 6.47 -53.66
C VAL A 389 -8.57 5.00 -53.86
N SER A 390 -7.74 4.48 -52.96
CA SER A 390 -7.25 3.10 -53.02
C SER A 390 -7.04 2.54 -51.61
N SER A 391 -7.64 1.40 -51.30
CA SER A 391 -7.48 0.67 -50.02
C SER A 391 -7.61 1.57 -48.76
N GLY A 392 -8.63 2.44 -48.74
CA GLY A 392 -8.87 3.39 -47.64
C GLY A 392 -8.05 4.69 -47.70
N THR A 393 -6.99 4.76 -48.50
CA THR A 393 -6.16 5.96 -48.69
C THR A 393 -6.74 6.85 -49.79
N LEU A 394 -6.75 8.17 -49.57
CA LEU A 394 -6.98 9.18 -50.62
C LEU A 394 -5.64 9.80 -51.03
N ILE A 395 -5.37 9.82 -52.33
CA ILE A 395 -4.18 10.43 -52.94
C ILE A 395 -4.65 11.57 -53.85
N LEU A 396 -4.01 12.73 -53.77
CA LEU A 396 -4.24 13.86 -54.66
C LEU A 396 -2.89 14.38 -55.16
N THR A 397 -2.61 14.22 -56.47
CA THR A 397 -1.36 14.65 -57.12
C THR A 397 -1.47 16.05 -57.72
N ASP A 398 -0.37 16.80 -57.82
CA ASP A 398 -0.36 18.17 -58.35
C ASP A 398 -1.37 19.06 -57.63
N VAL A 399 -1.16 19.20 -56.31
CA VAL A 399 -2.06 19.91 -55.40
C VAL A 399 -2.11 21.40 -55.77
N GLN A 400 -3.30 21.97 -55.90
CA GLN A 400 -3.53 23.37 -56.25
C GLN A 400 -4.16 24.11 -55.07
N TYR A 401 -4.04 25.45 -55.02
CA TYR A 401 -4.63 26.27 -53.94
C TYR A 401 -6.12 25.99 -53.68
N SER A 402 -6.87 25.67 -54.75
CA SER A 402 -8.29 25.32 -54.74
C SER A 402 -8.63 23.96 -54.12
N ASP A 403 -7.64 23.10 -53.82
CA ASP A 403 -7.85 21.83 -53.12
C ASP A 403 -7.87 21.97 -51.59
N THR A 404 -7.66 23.20 -51.08
CA THR A 404 -7.82 23.56 -49.67
C THR A 404 -9.27 23.32 -49.23
N ALA A 405 -9.48 22.33 -48.37
CA ALA A 405 -10.81 21.89 -47.93
C ALA A 405 -10.73 21.00 -46.69
N VAL A 406 -11.89 20.78 -46.05
CA VAL A 406 -12.04 19.70 -45.07
C VAL A 406 -12.38 18.41 -45.81
N TYR A 407 -11.49 17.43 -45.74
CA TYR A 407 -11.70 16.06 -46.22
C TYR A 407 -12.25 15.23 -45.06
N GLN A 408 -13.13 14.27 -45.34
CA GLN A 408 -13.62 13.35 -44.31
C GLN A 408 -13.47 11.91 -44.77
N CYS A 409 -13.02 11.05 -43.86
CA CYS A 409 -13.06 9.61 -44.01
C CYS A 409 -14.16 9.05 -43.09
N GLU A 410 -15.04 8.21 -43.63
CA GLU A 410 -16.10 7.54 -42.88
C GLU A 410 -15.95 6.02 -43.03
N ALA A 411 -15.89 5.30 -41.91
CA ALA A 411 -15.81 3.84 -41.88
C ALA A 411 -17.13 3.27 -41.32
N THR A 412 -17.73 2.32 -42.03
CA THR A 412 -19.13 1.88 -41.82
C THR A 412 -19.26 0.36 -41.77
N ASN A 413 -20.02 -0.18 -40.82
CA ASN A 413 -20.47 -1.58 -40.85
C ASN A 413 -21.91 -1.72 -40.29
N LYS A 414 -22.41 -2.96 -40.17
CA LYS A 414 -23.80 -3.23 -39.72
C LYS A 414 -24.12 -2.77 -38.29
N HIS A 415 -23.10 -2.48 -37.47
CA HIS A 415 -23.23 -2.10 -36.06
C HIS A 415 -23.02 -0.60 -35.81
N GLY A 416 -22.54 0.15 -36.79
CA GLY A 416 -22.35 1.59 -36.68
C GLY A 416 -21.36 2.17 -37.69
N ASN A 417 -21.04 3.44 -37.50
CA ASN A 417 -20.10 4.20 -38.29
C ASN A 417 -19.24 5.09 -37.40
N ILE A 418 -18.07 5.47 -37.90
CA ILE A 418 -17.16 6.46 -37.32
C ILE A 418 -16.70 7.40 -38.42
N LEU A 419 -16.58 8.69 -38.13
CA LEU A 419 -16.13 9.70 -39.08
C LEU A 419 -14.97 10.51 -38.51
N VAL A 420 -13.96 10.77 -39.35
CA VAL A 420 -12.83 11.64 -39.04
C VAL A 420 -12.75 12.75 -40.08
N ASN A 421 -12.73 14.00 -39.61
CA ASN A 421 -12.51 15.19 -40.41
C ASN A 421 -11.03 15.54 -40.38
N THR A 422 -10.47 15.99 -41.50
CA THR A 422 -9.12 16.53 -41.57
C THR A 422 -9.03 17.70 -42.54
N HIS A 423 -8.17 18.68 -42.28
CA HIS A 423 -7.99 19.85 -43.12
C HIS A 423 -6.69 19.76 -43.93
N VAL A 424 -6.82 19.82 -45.26
CA VAL A 424 -5.70 20.00 -46.19
C VAL A 424 -5.62 21.49 -46.50
N HIS A 425 -4.48 22.12 -46.25
CA HIS A 425 -4.31 23.56 -46.47
C HIS A 425 -3.07 23.85 -47.33
N VAL A 426 -3.28 24.50 -48.47
CA VAL A 426 -2.26 24.66 -49.52
C VAL A 426 -1.64 26.05 -49.45
N VAL A 427 -0.37 26.14 -49.05
CA VAL A 427 0.36 27.39 -48.80
C VAL A 427 1.88 27.20 -48.87
N GLU A 428 2.60 28.19 -49.38
CA GLU A 428 4.07 28.24 -49.45
C GLU A 428 4.64 29.06 -48.28
N LEU A 429 5.68 28.56 -47.60
CA LEU A 429 6.22 29.13 -46.33
C LEU A 429 7.75 29.00 -46.23
N PRO A 430 8.47 30.03 -45.75
CA PRO A 430 9.94 30.06 -45.74
C PRO A 430 10.58 29.16 -44.66
N PRO A 431 11.79 28.62 -44.90
CA PRO A 431 12.46 27.67 -44.01
C PRO A 431 13.01 28.31 -42.72
N GLN A 432 12.64 27.75 -41.56
CA GLN A 432 13.15 28.10 -40.24
C GLN A 432 13.57 26.86 -39.44
N ILE A 433 14.45 27.04 -38.46
CA ILE A 433 14.76 26.05 -37.40
C ILE A 433 13.91 26.42 -36.17
N LEU A 434 13.25 25.44 -35.57
CA LEU A 434 12.36 25.58 -34.39
C LEU A 434 13.00 25.08 -33.09
N THR A 435 14.18 24.49 -33.19
CA THR A 435 14.94 23.98 -32.03
C THR A 435 15.51 25.16 -31.25
N ALA A 436 15.57 25.06 -29.92
CA ALA A 436 16.16 26.10 -29.07
C ALA A 436 17.69 25.98 -29.01
N ASP A 437 18.38 27.13 -28.92
CA ASP A 437 19.84 27.18 -28.95
C ASP A 437 20.48 26.46 -27.73
N GLU A 438 21.62 25.82 -27.96
CA GLU A 438 22.49 25.17 -26.95
C GLU A 438 21.78 24.09 -26.08
N LEU A 439 21.38 22.99 -26.71
CA LEU A 439 20.87 21.79 -26.03
C LEU A 439 22.00 20.86 -25.56
N VAL A 440 22.07 20.55 -24.27
CA VAL A 440 22.93 19.50 -23.71
C VAL A 440 22.14 18.20 -23.51
N TYR A 441 22.40 17.22 -24.35
CA TYR A 441 21.86 15.86 -24.25
C TYR A 441 22.73 15.01 -23.32
N LYS A 442 22.10 14.10 -22.58
CA LYS A 442 22.80 13.15 -21.69
C LYS A 442 22.27 11.74 -21.91
N ALA A 443 23.17 10.78 -22.03
CA ALA A 443 22.84 9.37 -22.26
C ALA A 443 23.80 8.46 -21.47
N THR A 444 23.41 7.21 -21.24
CA THR A 444 24.35 6.18 -20.76
C THR A 444 24.89 5.35 -21.91
N GLU A 445 26.09 4.79 -21.73
CA GLU A 445 26.73 3.82 -22.65
C GLU A 445 25.73 2.76 -23.20
N GLY A 446 25.74 2.58 -24.53
CA GLY A 446 24.90 1.63 -25.26
C GLY A 446 23.45 2.08 -25.51
N GLN A 447 23.10 3.33 -25.20
CA GLN A 447 21.80 3.89 -25.57
C GLN A 447 21.78 4.44 -27.01
N THR A 448 20.58 4.59 -27.57
CA THR A 448 20.33 5.34 -28.81
C THR A 448 19.82 6.73 -28.45
N VAL A 449 20.44 7.77 -29.00
CA VAL A 449 20.12 9.18 -28.75
C VAL A 449 19.49 9.80 -30.00
N LEU A 450 18.51 10.69 -29.81
CA LEU A 450 17.90 11.47 -30.88
C LEU A 450 18.14 12.96 -30.64
N LEU A 451 19.10 13.53 -31.37
CA LEU A 451 19.37 14.97 -31.38
C LEU A 451 18.34 15.66 -32.29
N LEU A 452 17.64 16.65 -31.75
CA LEU A 452 16.51 17.27 -32.44
C LEU A 452 16.98 18.38 -33.37
N CYS A 453 16.44 18.41 -34.59
CA CYS A 453 16.56 19.54 -35.52
C CYS A 453 15.20 19.77 -36.18
N ARG A 454 14.24 20.23 -35.37
CA ARG A 454 12.90 20.56 -35.85
C ARG A 454 12.98 21.76 -36.79
N THR A 455 12.33 21.67 -37.94
CA THR A 455 12.25 22.74 -38.94
C THR A 455 10.81 23.07 -39.31
N PHE A 456 10.60 24.25 -39.88
CA PHE A 456 9.32 24.76 -40.35
C PHE A 456 9.47 25.36 -41.74
N GLY A 457 8.54 25.08 -42.64
CA GLY A 457 8.56 25.57 -44.03
C GLY A 457 7.67 24.71 -44.92
N SER A 458 7.27 25.25 -46.07
CA SER A 458 6.45 24.59 -47.08
C SER A 458 6.96 25.03 -48.46
N PRO A 459 7.63 24.16 -49.25
CA PRO A 459 7.88 22.73 -48.99
C PRO A 459 8.82 22.47 -47.79
N GLN A 460 8.77 21.25 -47.25
CA GLN A 460 9.49 20.88 -46.02
C GLN A 460 11.02 21.09 -46.14
N PRO A 461 11.67 21.80 -45.18
CA PRO A 461 13.09 22.12 -45.30
C PRO A 461 14.01 20.90 -45.19
N LYS A 462 15.10 20.88 -45.97
CA LYS A 462 16.12 19.83 -45.90
C LYS A 462 17.23 20.20 -44.92
N VAL A 463 17.45 19.35 -43.93
CA VAL A 463 18.46 19.48 -42.87
C VAL A 463 19.74 18.72 -43.25
N ASP A 464 20.90 19.32 -43.00
CA ASP A 464 22.21 18.66 -42.98
C ASP A 464 22.80 18.69 -41.57
N TRP A 465 23.54 17.65 -41.18
CA TRP A 465 24.21 17.53 -39.89
C TRP A 465 25.73 17.40 -40.00
N GLU A 466 26.45 18.08 -39.12
CA GLU A 466 27.91 18.10 -39.01
C GLU A 466 28.34 17.83 -37.56
N ILE A 467 29.46 17.13 -37.39
CA ILE A 467 30.14 16.90 -36.11
C ILE A 467 31.30 17.88 -36.02
N PHE A 468 31.40 18.60 -34.89
CA PHE A 468 32.47 19.57 -34.70
C PHE A 468 33.86 18.94 -34.84
N GLY A 469 34.66 19.48 -35.77
CA GLY A 469 36.01 18.98 -36.10
C GLY A 469 36.07 17.71 -36.96
N SER A 470 34.96 16.99 -37.16
CA SER A 470 34.93 15.68 -37.85
C SER A 470 34.12 15.66 -39.15
N GLY A 471 33.35 16.70 -39.46
CA GLY A 471 32.62 16.83 -40.73
C GLY A 471 31.24 16.16 -40.73
N PRO A 472 30.67 15.81 -41.90
CA PRO A 472 29.27 15.40 -42.03
C PRO A 472 28.91 14.18 -41.15
N ALA A 473 27.92 14.34 -40.26
CA ALA A 473 27.58 13.30 -39.27
C ALA A 473 27.13 11.98 -39.91
N LEU A 474 26.43 12.06 -41.04
CA LEU A 474 25.95 10.91 -41.82
C LEU A 474 27.06 10.15 -42.57
N ALA A 475 28.34 10.52 -42.38
CA ALA A 475 29.47 9.69 -42.76
C ALA A 475 29.81 8.61 -41.72
N ASN A 476 29.32 8.74 -40.47
CA ASN A 476 29.50 7.74 -39.42
C ASN A 476 28.36 6.70 -39.48
N ALA A 477 28.71 5.41 -39.57
CA ALA A 477 27.74 4.32 -39.68
C ALA A 477 26.84 4.13 -38.42
N LYS A 478 27.20 4.70 -37.26
CA LYS A 478 26.31 4.76 -36.08
C LYS A 478 25.13 5.73 -36.25
N MET A 479 25.19 6.61 -37.25
CA MET A 479 24.35 7.82 -37.33
C MET A 479 23.41 7.80 -38.52
N SER A 480 22.14 8.14 -38.29
CA SER A 480 21.09 8.18 -39.31
C SER A 480 20.15 9.36 -39.11
N GLN A 481 19.54 9.84 -40.20
CA GLN A 481 18.59 10.96 -40.14
C GLN A 481 17.15 10.45 -40.21
N THR A 482 16.25 11.02 -39.39
CA THR A 482 14.81 10.74 -39.50
C THR A 482 14.17 11.54 -40.64
N SER A 483 12.96 11.15 -41.06
CA SER A 483 12.14 11.90 -42.03
C SER A 483 12.01 13.40 -41.72
N ASP A 484 11.99 13.72 -40.43
CA ASP A 484 11.70 15.06 -39.89
C ASP A 484 12.98 15.86 -39.62
N GLY A 485 14.14 15.35 -40.07
CA GLY A 485 15.43 16.02 -40.05
C GLY A 485 16.30 15.76 -38.82
N ASN A 486 15.80 15.07 -37.80
CA ASN A 486 16.54 14.79 -36.55
C ASN A 486 17.69 13.78 -36.78
N LEU A 487 18.76 13.85 -35.98
CA LEU A 487 19.89 12.91 -36.04
C LEU A 487 19.76 11.86 -34.93
N GLN A 488 19.61 10.60 -35.33
CA GLN A 488 19.69 9.44 -34.46
C GLN A 488 21.13 8.94 -34.41
N ILE A 489 21.68 8.77 -33.21
CA ILE A 489 22.99 8.15 -32.96
C ILE A 489 22.72 6.87 -32.18
N SER A 490 23.09 5.72 -32.73
CA SER A 490 22.82 4.40 -32.13
C SER A 490 24.08 3.82 -31.49
N ASP A 491 23.91 3.10 -30.39
CA ASP A 491 25.02 2.48 -29.62
C ASP A 491 26.07 3.52 -29.17
N VAL A 492 25.61 4.54 -28.44
CA VAL A 492 26.42 5.68 -28.00
C VAL A 492 27.48 5.26 -26.98
N SER A 493 28.73 5.67 -27.23
CA SER A 493 29.92 5.37 -26.45
C SER A 493 30.67 6.65 -26.04
N GLU A 494 31.68 6.58 -25.15
CA GLU A 494 32.41 7.78 -24.70
C GLU A 494 33.03 8.58 -25.87
N GLU A 495 33.45 7.91 -26.95
CA GLU A 495 33.97 8.52 -28.19
C GLU A 495 32.93 9.34 -28.97
N ASP A 496 31.62 9.12 -28.75
CA ASP A 496 30.54 9.89 -29.35
C ASP A 496 30.21 11.19 -28.54
N THR A 497 31.00 11.51 -27.51
CA THR A 497 30.91 12.76 -26.75
C THR A 497 31.41 13.94 -27.59
N ASN A 498 30.51 14.67 -28.24
CA ASN A 498 30.86 15.78 -29.14
C ASN A 498 29.74 16.84 -29.25
N THR A 499 30.04 17.95 -29.94
CA THR A 499 29.08 18.95 -30.38
C THR A 499 28.62 18.65 -31.80
N TYR A 500 27.31 18.56 -31.99
CA TYR A 500 26.64 18.27 -33.25
C TYR A 500 25.87 19.49 -33.72
N THR A 501 26.12 19.92 -34.95
CA THR A 501 25.48 21.10 -35.56
C THR A 501 24.52 20.65 -36.64
N CYS A 502 23.26 21.10 -36.60
CA CYS A 502 22.35 20.99 -37.74
C CYS A 502 22.21 22.32 -38.47
N SER A 503 22.00 22.26 -39.79
CA SER A 503 21.85 23.39 -40.68
C SER A 503 20.76 23.10 -41.73
N VAL A 504 20.20 24.14 -42.36
CA VAL A 504 19.11 23.99 -43.34
C VAL A 504 19.54 24.50 -44.71
N ARG A 505 19.39 23.68 -45.76
CA ARG A 505 19.82 24.05 -47.12
C ARG A 505 19.08 25.30 -47.60
N HIS A 506 19.85 26.25 -48.12
CA HIS A 506 19.40 27.59 -48.53
C HIS A 506 18.92 28.50 -47.38
N SER A 507 19.27 28.19 -46.12
CA SER A 507 19.12 29.07 -44.97
C SER A 507 20.48 29.36 -44.34
N ASN A 508 20.70 30.59 -43.86
CA ASN A 508 21.92 30.99 -43.16
C ASN A 508 21.83 30.72 -41.64
N ARG A 509 20.95 29.81 -41.21
CA ARG A 509 20.74 29.42 -39.81
C ARG A 509 21.20 27.99 -39.57
N SER A 510 21.91 27.80 -38.47
CA SER A 510 22.40 26.53 -37.93
C SER A 510 22.32 26.57 -36.41
N ILE A 511 22.22 25.41 -35.78
CA ILE A 511 22.09 25.28 -34.32
C ILE A 511 22.93 24.10 -33.81
N SER A 512 23.48 24.22 -32.61
CA SER A 512 24.42 23.25 -32.03
C SER A 512 23.85 22.60 -30.77
N ALA A 513 24.15 21.31 -30.59
CA ALA A 513 23.81 20.53 -29.40
C ALA A 513 25.02 19.72 -28.92
N GLU A 514 25.23 19.63 -27.61
CA GLU A 514 26.27 18.80 -27.00
C GLU A 514 25.70 17.44 -26.58
N LEU A 515 26.51 16.38 -26.68
CA LEU A 515 26.19 15.06 -26.14
C LEU A 515 27.19 14.68 -25.05
N GLU A 516 26.73 14.52 -23.80
CA GLU A 516 27.50 13.93 -22.70
C GLU A 516 27.11 12.47 -22.50
N VAL A 517 28.11 11.58 -22.54
CA VAL A 517 27.92 10.14 -22.30
C VAL A 517 28.35 9.76 -20.89
N LEU A 518 27.55 8.94 -20.21
CA LEU A 518 27.69 8.60 -18.80
C LEU A 518 27.79 7.08 -18.59
N ASN A 519 28.37 6.67 -17.45
CA ASN A 519 28.48 5.25 -17.12
C ASN A 519 27.10 4.65 -16.82
N ARG A 520 26.79 3.51 -17.45
CA ARG A 520 25.55 2.77 -17.19
C ARG A 520 25.53 2.16 -15.78
N THR A 521 24.37 2.20 -15.13
CA THR A 521 24.10 1.54 -13.85
C THR A 521 24.33 0.04 -13.94
N LYS A 522 24.97 -0.55 -12.92
CA LYS A 522 25.31 -1.98 -12.88
C LYS A 522 24.88 -2.56 -11.53
N ILE A 523 24.16 -3.69 -11.56
CA ILE A 523 23.95 -4.54 -10.37
C ILE A 523 25.24 -5.33 -10.18
N VAL A 524 25.83 -5.20 -8.99
CA VAL A 524 27.14 -5.77 -8.62
C VAL A 524 26.97 -7.09 -7.86
N ASP A 525 25.86 -7.23 -7.14
CA ASP A 525 25.54 -8.40 -6.32
C ASP A 525 24.06 -8.76 -6.51
N PRO A 526 23.71 -9.55 -7.54
CA PRO A 526 22.33 -9.85 -7.92
C PRO A 526 21.68 -10.92 -7.01
N PRO A 527 20.34 -11.01 -6.99
CA PRO A 527 19.63 -12.09 -6.33
C PRO A 527 19.99 -13.44 -6.97
N GLN A 528 20.05 -14.48 -6.14
CA GLN A 528 20.38 -15.85 -6.51
C GLN A 528 19.23 -16.79 -6.09
N ASP A 529 19.24 -18.02 -6.59
CA ASP A 529 18.25 -19.03 -6.22
C ASP A 529 18.50 -19.54 -4.78
N LEU A 530 17.46 -19.54 -3.95
CA LEU A 530 17.52 -19.96 -2.55
C LEU A 530 16.57 -21.13 -2.27
N GLN A 531 17.08 -22.18 -1.63
CA GLN A 531 16.25 -23.20 -0.98
C GLN A 531 16.03 -22.78 0.47
N VAL A 532 14.78 -22.71 0.91
CA VAL A 532 14.40 -22.14 2.22
C VAL A 532 13.43 -23.08 2.92
N LEU A 533 13.64 -23.30 4.22
CA LEU A 533 12.74 -24.10 5.03
C LEU A 533 11.48 -23.30 5.36
N ARG A 534 10.33 -23.97 5.41
CA ARG A 534 9.08 -23.32 5.76
C ARG A 534 9.12 -22.74 7.19
N GLY A 535 9.02 -21.42 7.30
CA GLY A 535 9.09 -20.65 8.54
C GLY A 535 10.41 -19.88 8.77
N ASP A 536 11.44 -20.10 7.94
CA ASP A 536 12.70 -19.35 8.03
C ASP A 536 12.62 -17.97 7.32
N ASP A 537 13.56 -17.09 7.63
CA ASP A 537 13.74 -15.80 6.95
C ASP A 537 14.67 -15.95 5.71
N ALA A 538 14.29 -15.39 4.57
CA ALA A 538 15.14 -15.34 3.36
C ALA A 538 15.68 -13.92 3.10
N VAL A 539 16.90 -13.81 2.54
CA VAL A 539 17.48 -12.52 2.14
C VAL A 539 18.07 -12.59 0.73
N LEU A 540 17.42 -11.91 -0.21
CA LEU A 540 17.84 -11.76 -1.61
C LEU A 540 18.71 -10.51 -1.75
N GLN A 541 19.97 -10.68 -2.18
CA GLN A 541 20.88 -9.55 -2.41
C GLN A 541 20.45 -8.74 -3.64
N CYS A 542 20.66 -7.42 -3.66
CA CYS A 542 20.65 -6.62 -4.89
C CYS A 542 21.48 -5.34 -4.75
N LYS A 543 22.81 -5.48 -4.59
CA LYS A 543 23.73 -4.31 -4.47
C LYS A 543 24.15 -3.81 -5.84
N TYR A 544 24.43 -2.52 -5.96
CA TYR A 544 24.54 -1.85 -7.25
C TYR A 544 25.46 -0.61 -7.23
N THR A 545 25.85 -0.16 -8.43
CA THR A 545 26.66 1.05 -8.66
C THR A 545 26.04 1.91 -9.76
N VAL A 546 26.03 3.24 -9.55
CA VAL A 546 25.46 4.27 -10.43
C VAL A 546 26.52 5.35 -10.65
N ASP A 547 26.55 6.00 -11.82
CA ASP A 547 27.42 7.14 -12.08
C ASP A 547 27.13 8.30 -11.10
N HIS A 548 28.18 8.90 -10.52
CA HIS A 548 28.08 10.02 -9.58
C HIS A 548 27.27 11.24 -10.08
N LYS A 549 27.13 11.42 -11.40
CA LYS A 549 26.31 12.47 -12.02
C LYS A 549 24.81 12.14 -11.96
N LEU A 550 24.42 10.87 -11.86
CA LEU A 550 23.04 10.35 -11.83
C LEU A 550 22.50 10.23 -10.39
N LYS A 551 22.26 11.37 -9.75
CA LYS A 551 21.77 11.42 -8.35
C LYS A 551 20.37 10.80 -8.20
N GLN A 552 20.20 10.02 -7.13
CA GLN A 552 18.95 9.37 -6.65
C GLN A 552 18.39 8.26 -7.58
N PRO A 553 18.98 7.04 -7.55
CA PRO A 553 18.35 5.84 -8.08
C PRO A 553 17.16 5.39 -7.22
N THR A 554 16.20 4.70 -7.84
CA THR A 554 15.03 4.08 -7.20
C THR A 554 15.10 2.56 -7.37
N ILE A 555 14.76 1.81 -6.32
CA ILE A 555 14.79 0.34 -6.29
C ILE A 555 13.36 -0.17 -6.14
N GLN A 556 13.02 -1.25 -6.84
CA GLN A 556 11.73 -1.92 -6.74
C GLN A 556 11.90 -3.44 -6.83
N TRP A 557 11.34 -4.15 -5.86
CA TRP A 557 11.23 -5.61 -5.92
C TRP A 557 9.87 -6.06 -6.49
N LYS A 558 9.89 -7.20 -7.17
CA LYS A 558 8.72 -7.93 -7.65
C LYS A 558 8.85 -9.41 -7.28
N LYS A 559 7.72 -10.08 -7.03
CA LYS A 559 7.55 -11.54 -6.88
C LYS A 559 6.61 -12.00 -7.98
N ASP A 560 7.03 -12.95 -8.81
CA ASP A 560 6.28 -13.47 -9.96
C ASP A 560 5.65 -12.36 -10.82
N LYS A 561 6.50 -11.37 -11.16
CA LYS A 561 6.19 -10.14 -11.91
C LYS A 561 5.30 -9.10 -11.19
N HIS A 562 4.71 -9.43 -10.03
CA HIS A 562 3.89 -8.52 -9.23
C HIS A 562 4.74 -7.67 -8.28
N LYS A 563 4.48 -6.37 -8.19
CA LYS A 563 5.25 -5.44 -7.33
C LYS A 563 5.06 -5.77 -5.85
N ILE A 564 6.16 -6.03 -5.15
CA ILE A 564 6.18 -6.06 -3.68
C ILE A 564 5.97 -4.63 -3.19
N THR A 565 4.97 -4.44 -2.33
CA THR A 565 4.52 -3.12 -1.89
C THR A 565 4.62 -3.06 -0.37
N SER A 566 5.81 -2.75 0.14
CA SER A 566 6.09 -2.63 1.58
C SER A 566 5.18 -1.57 2.22
N SER A 567 4.12 -2.03 2.87
CA SER A 567 3.23 -1.20 3.66
C SER A 567 3.88 -0.92 5.02
N ALA A 568 3.60 0.24 5.62
CA ALA A 568 4.17 0.60 6.93
C ALA A 568 3.63 -0.26 8.12
N ASN A 569 2.81 -1.27 7.83
CA ASN A 569 2.22 -2.24 8.76
C ASN A 569 2.43 -3.70 8.28
N ASP A 570 3.31 -3.96 7.30
CA ASP A 570 3.54 -5.29 6.73
C ASP A 570 4.95 -5.79 7.03
N ASP A 571 5.10 -6.50 8.15
CA ASP A 571 6.38 -7.03 8.65
C ASP A 571 6.96 -8.17 7.77
N LYS A 572 6.23 -8.60 6.72
CA LYS A 572 6.60 -9.70 5.81
C LYS A 572 7.81 -9.39 4.93
N TYR A 573 7.99 -8.12 4.57
CA TYR A 573 8.99 -7.67 3.59
C TYR A 573 9.78 -6.46 4.13
N THR A 574 11.11 -6.57 4.22
CA THR A 574 11.99 -5.48 4.69
C THR A 574 13.06 -5.17 3.67
N ASP A 575 13.05 -3.94 3.13
CA ASP A 575 14.06 -3.42 2.21
C ASP A 575 15.33 -2.96 2.97
N TYR A 576 16.51 -3.39 2.53
CA TYR A 576 17.81 -2.91 3.04
C TYR A 576 18.32 -1.68 2.28
N SER A 577 19.14 -0.87 2.96
CA SER A 577 19.72 0.35 2.40
C SER A 577 20.71 0.15 1.23
N ASP A 578 21.15 -1.09 0.99
CA ASP A 578 22.00 -1.47 -0.13
C ASP A 578 21.22 -1.99 -1.36
N GLY A 579 19.89 -2.13 -1.25
CA GLY A 579 18.99 -2.66 -2.28
C GLY A 579 18.48 -4.08 -2.06
N SER A 580 19.06 -4.82 -1.11
CA SER A 580 18.67 -6.20 -0.80
C SER A 580 17.28 -6.29 -0.15
N LEU A 581 16.57 -7.40 -0.32
CA LEU A 581 15.24 -7.66 0.27
C LEU A 581 15.31 -8.80 1.28
N LYS A 582 14.80 -8.58 2.49
CA LYS A 582 14.44 -9.64 3.43
C LYS A 582 12.96 -10.00 3.32
N ILE A 583 12.68 -11.30 3.36
CA ILE A 583 11.34 -11.89 3.50
C ILE A 583 11.32 -12.66 4.82
N THR A 584 10.30 -12.47 5.65
CA THR A 584 10.18 -13.14 6.96
C THR A 584 9.19 -14.31 6.92
N ASP A 585 9.35 -15.30 7.80
CA ASP A 585 8.43 -16.46 7.95
C ASP A 585 8.01 -17.08 6.60
N VAL A 586 8.97 -17.56 5.80
CA VAL A 586 8.72 -18.02 4.41
C VAL A 586 7.74 -19.19 4.38
N GLN A 587 6.58 -19.00 3.74
CA GLN A 587 5.55 -20.03 3.59
C GLN A 587 5.62 -20.71 2.22
N MET A 588 4.90 -21.82 2.00
CA MET A 588 4.87 -22.49 0.69
C MET A 588 4.41 -21.58 -0.46
N GLU A 589 3.56 -20.60 -0.17
CA GLU A 589 3.13 -19.55 -1.09
C GLU A 589 4.20 -18.48 -1.39
N ASP A 590 5.37 -18.53 -0.73
CA ASP A 590 6.56 -17.71 -1.01
C ASP A 590 7.57 -18.38 -1.94
N SER A 591 7.30 -19.59 -2.41
CA SER A 591 8.03 -20.12 -3.57
C SER A 591 7.64 -19.35 -4.84
N GLY A 592 8.62 -18.86 -5.59
CA GLY A 592 8.40 -18.00 -6.75
C GLY A 592 9.68 -17.35 -7.28
N ILE A 593 9.58 -16.61 -8.39
CA ILE A 593 10.71 -15.87 -8.98
C ILE A 593 10.67 -14.42 -8.51
N TYR A 594 11.71 -13.99 -7.80
CA TYR A 594 11.87 -12.62 -7.35
C TYR A 594 12.77 -11.83 -8.31
N SER A 595 12.48 -10.55 -8.52
CA SER A 595 13.31 -9.66 -9.32
C SER A 595 13.51 -8.31 -8.63
N CYS A 596 14.75 -7.85 -8.55
CA CYS A 596 15.03 -6.45 -8.26
C CYS A 596 15.17 -5.65 -9.55
N GLU A 597 14.71 -4.40 -9.53
CA GLU A 597 14.74 -3.46 -10.64
C GLU A 597 15.22 -2.11 -10.09
N ILE A 598 16.26 -1.55 -10.71
CA ILE A 598 16.94 -0.33 -10.29
C ILE A 598 16.91 0.66 -11.44
N SER A 599 16.26 1.80 -11.23
CA SER A 599 16.09 2.86 -12.23
C SER A 599 16.70 4.18 -11.79
N THR A 600 17.38 4.85 -12.71
CA THR A 600 17.81 6.26 -12.58
C THR A 600 16.87 7.14 -13.41
N LYS A 601 17.28 8.40 -13.69
CA LYS A 601 16.58 9.26 -14.64
C LYS A 601 16.86 8.93 -16.12
N LEU A 602 17.94 8.18 -16.42
CA LEU A 602 18.36 7.88 -17.80
C LEU A 602 18.33 6.39 -18.12
N ASP A 603 18.53 5.51 -17.15
CA ASP A 603 18.65 4.06 -17.38
C ASP A 603 17.91 3.20 -16.34
N SER A 604 17.76 1.92 -16.65
CA SER A 604 17.21 0.91 -15.75
C SER A 604 17.91 -0.44 -15.98
N VAL A 605 18.10 -1.20 -14.90
CA VAL A 605 18.65 -2.57 -14.91
C VAL A 605 17.90 -3.44 -13.91
N SER A 606 17.82 -4.74 -14.18
CA SER A 606 17.14 -5.70 -13.31
C SER A 606 17.87 -7.05 -13.27
N ALA A 607 17.64 -7.79 -12.20
CA ALA A 607 18.19 -9.14 -12.00
C ALA A 607 17.18 -10.01 -11.21
N THR A 608 17.29 -11.33 -11.37
CA THR A 608 16.30 -12.31 -10.89
C THR A 608 16.95 -13.47 -10.13
N GLY A 609 16.31 -13.90 -9.04
CA GLY A 609 16.60 -15.14 -8.33
C GLY A 609 15.32 -15.71 -7.73
N SER A 610 15.23 -17.03 -7.60
CA SER A 610 14.02 -17.72 -7.14
C SER A 610 14.09 -18.20 -5.69
N ILE A 611 12.94 -18.53 -5.11
CA ILE A 611 12.83 -19.22 -3.83
C ILE A 611 12.08 -20.54 -4.03
N THR A 612 12.64 -21.63 -3.53
CA THR A 612 11.98 -22.95 -3.46
C THR A 612 11.81 -23.37 -2.01
N VAL A 613 10.58 -23.65 -1.61
CA VAL A 613 10.23 -23.95 -0.21
C VAL A 613 10.05 -25.46 -0.01
N GLN A 614 10.54 -25.97 1.12
CA GLN A 614 10.56 -27.40 1.46
C GLN A 614 9.84 -27.66 2.80
N ASP A 615 9.19 -28.82 2.96
CA ASP A 615 8.41 -29.20 4.17
C ASP A 615 8.55 -30.71 4.48
N LYS A 616 7.99 -31.14 5.60
CA LYS A 616 8.14 -32.47 6.22
C LYS A 616 7.20 -33.52 5.58
N PRO A 617 7.43 -34.84 5.77
CA PRO A 617 6.64 -35.88 5.12
C PRO A 617 5.21 -36.02 5.64
N GLY A 618 4.37 -36.76 4.91
CA GLY A 618 3.08 -37.26 5.38
C GLY A 618 3.21 -38.44 6.36
N SER A 619 2.15 -38.70 7.14
CA SER A 619 2.18 -39.68 8.23
C SER A 619 2.13 -41.15 7.77
N PRO A 620 2.89 -42.07 8.41
CA PRO A 620 2.75 -43.52 8.26
C PRO A 620 1.38 -44.05 8.73
N HIS A 621 1.01 -45.26 8.28
CA HIS A 621 -0.27 -45.89 8.62
C HIS A 621 -0.18 -47.43 8.73
N SER A 622 -1.31 -48.07 9.08
CA SER A 622 -1.49 -49.54 9.15
C SER A 622 -0.48 -50.28 10.04
N LEU A 623 -0.65 -50.19 11.37
CA LEU A 623 0.27 -50.77 12.36
C LEU A 623 -0.24 -52.12 12.94
N GLU A 624 0.67 -53.09 13.13
CA GLU A 624 0.37 -54.42 13.69
C GLU A 624 1.42 -54.87 14.74
N LEU A 625 1.05 -55.75 15.68
CA LEU A 625 1.92 -56.23 16.78
C LEU A 625 2.02 -57.76 16.88
N SER A 626 3.24 -58.28 17.06
CA SER A 626 3.58 -59.71 17.13
C SER A 626 4.65 -60.05 18.18
N GLU A 627 4.96 -61.34 18.38
CA GLU A 627 6.10 -61.87 19.18
C GLU A 627 6.26 -61.40 20.64
N LYS A 628 5.16 -61.15 21.35
CA LYS A 628 5.05 -60.64 22.73
C LYS A 628 5.78 -61.51 23.78
N LYS A 629 6.70 -60.92 24.57
CA LYS A 629 7.49 -61.52 25.68
C LYS A 629 7.80 -60.51 26.80
N GLU A 630 8.23 -61.01 27.97
CA GLU A 630 8.47 -60.27 29.23
C GLU A 630 9.19 -58.91 29.15
N ARG A 631 10.10 -58.75 28.19
CA ARG A 631 10.86 -57.51 27.94
C ARG A 631 10.90 -57.13 26.45
N ARG A 632 10.01 -57.66 25.58
CA ARG A 632 9.98 -57.32 24.14
C ARG A 632 8.72 -57.69 23.34
N VAL A 633 8.53 -57.04 22.19
CA VAL A 633 7.43 -57.20 21.23
C VAL A 633 7.87 -56.73 19.82
N THR A 634 7.24 -57.18 18.74
CA THR A 634 7.56 -56.77 17.35
C THR A 634 6.43 -55.96 16.71
N LEU A 635 6.76 -54.91 15.95
CA LEU A 635 5.85 -53.93 15.31
C LEU A 635 6.09 -53.83 13.79
N SER A 636 5.06 -53.54 12.98
CA SER A 636 5.16 -53.25 11.52
C SER A 636 4.28 -52.07 11.07
N TRP A 637 4.55 -51.44 9.91
CA TRP A 637 3.83 -50.26 9.38
C TRP A 637 3.99 -50.02 7.85
N MET A 638 3.21 -49.07 7.29
CA MET A 638 3.21 -48.59 5.90
C MET A 638 3.54 -47.08 5.76
N PRO A 639 4.07 -46.61 4.61
CA PRO A 639 4.63 -45.25 4.42
C PRO A 639 3.63 -44.15 4.02
N GLY A 640 4.07 -42.88 4.06
CA GLY A 640 3.31 -41.67 3.69
C GLY A 640 3.86 -40.89 2.48
N SER A 641 3.49 -39.62 2.30
CA SER A 641 3.94 -38.74 1.18
C SER A 641 5.26 -38.00 1.46
N GLU A 642 5.98 -37.56 0.43
CA GLU A 642 7.35 -37.03 0.57
C GLU A 642 7.50 -35.50 0.49
N ASN A 643 6.50 -34.76 -0.01
CA ASN A 643 6.44 -33.29 0.05
C ASN A 643 7.74 -32.55 -0.41
N ASN A 644 8.28 -32.97 -1.56
CA ASN A 644 9.48 -32.43 -2.22
C ASN A 644 10.83 -32.62 -1.48
N SER A 645 10.90 -33.50 -0.47
CA SER A 645 12.18 -33.97 0.09
C SER A 645 12.04 -35.45 0.53
N PRO A 646 12.88 -36.37 0.02
CA PRO A 646 12.63 -37.81 0.13
C PRO A 646 12.75 -38.32 1.57
N VAL A 647 11.94 -39.33 1.92
CA VAL A 647 11.95 -39.93 3.27
C VAL A 647 13.27 -40.68 3.49
N SER A 648 14.02 -40.30 4.51
CA SER A 648 15.31 -40.88 4.90
C SER A 648 15.16 -42.00 5.94
N GLU A 649 14.25 -41.83 6.91
CA GLU A 649 14.07 -42.74 8.04
C GLU A 649 12.63 -42.72 8.60
N TYR A 650 12.29 -43.76 9.36
CA TYR A 650 11.07 -43.87 10.16
C TYR A 650 11.40 -43.83 11.65
N VAL A 651 10.63 -43.04 12.40
CA VAL A 651 10.75 -42.86 13.85
C VAL A 651 9.64 -43.65 14.52
N ILE A 652 10.00 -44.74 15.20
CA ILE A 652 9.06 -45.53 16.00
C ILE A 652 8.99 -44.89 17.38
N GLU A 653 7.78 -44.49 17.79
CA GLU A 653 7.46 -43.99 19.12
C GLU A 653 6.69 -45.04 19.95
N ARG A 654 6.85 -44.99 21.27
CA ARG A 654 6.09 -45.79 22.24
C ARG A 654 5.51 -44.90 23.33
N LYS A 655 4.42 -45.32 23.96
CA LYS A 655 3.83 -44.67 25.15
C LYS A 655 3.73 -45.68 26.28
N GLU A 656 4.04 -45.28 27.51
CA GLU A 656 3.91 -46.13 28.70
C GLU A 656 2.76 -45.63 29.61
N GLU A 657 1.78 -46.49 29.91
CA GLU A 657 0.53 -46.07 30.57
C GLU A 657 0.64 -45.97 32.11
N GLN A 658 1.48 -46.79 32.74
CA GLN A 658 1.63 -46.80 34.21
C GLN A 658 2.52 -45.65 34.75
N ASN A 659 3.13 -44.87 33.87
CA ASN A 659 3.91 -43.69 34.24
C ASN A 659 3.09 -42.42 33.91
N PRO A 660 2.63 -41.65 34.91
CA PRO A 660 1.82 -40.45 34.66
C PRO A 660 2.60 -39.31 33.99
N GLU A 661 3.93 -39.28 34.10
CA GLU A 661 4.78 -38.31 33.41
C GLU A 661 5.07 -38.77 31.98
N LYS A 662 5.40 -40.06 31.78
CA LYS A 662 5.58 -40.69 30.46
C LYS A 662 4.28 -41.18 29.81
N GLY A 663 3.14 -40.63 30.23
CA GLY A 663 1.84 -40.78 29.57
C GLY A 663 1.76 -40.09 28.19
N HIS A 664 2.85 -39.46 27.75
CA HIS A 664 3.07 -38.97 26.40
C HIS A 664 3.73 -40.06 25.51
N TRP A 665 4.25 -39.68 24.35
CA TRP A 665 4.90 -40.59 23.40
C TRP A 665 6.41 -40.32 23.36
N GLU A 666 7.22 -41.32 23.71
CA GLU A 666 8.68 -41.33 23.62
C GLU A 666 9.16 -41.89 22.27
N GLU A 667 10.22 -41.34 21.70
CA GLU A 667 10.95 -42.02 20.61
C GLU A 667 11.63 -43.30 21.13
N TYR A 668 11.37 -44.44 20.48
CA TYR A 668 12.00 -45.73 20.80
C TYR A 668 13.21 -46.03 19.90
N ARG A 669 13.07 -45.83 18.59
CA ARG A 669 14.15 -46.08 17.61
C ARG A 669 13.87 -45.40 16.27
N ARG A 670 14.93 -45.02 15.57
CA ARG A 670 14.90 -44.68 14.13
C ARG A 670 15.38 -45.85 13.28
N VAL A 671 14.76 -46.06 12.12
CA VAL A 671 15.17 -47.08 11.14
C VAL A 671 15.20 -46.49 9.73
N PRO A 672 16.10 -46.92 8.83
CA PRO A 672 16.19 -46.33 7.49
C PRO A 672 14.95 -46.56 6.63
N GLN A 673 14.86 -45.81 5.53
CA GLN A 673 13.68 -45.76 4.66
C GLN A 673 13.23 -47.08 4.01
N ASP A 674 14.00 -48.16 4.07
CA ASP A 674 13.67 -49.50 3.57
C ASP A 674 12.95 -50.38 4.63
N ILE A 675 13.19 -50.13 5.92
CA ILE A 675 12.64 -50.94 7.01
C ILE A 675 11.15 -50.67 7.25
N ARG A 676 10.35 -51.73 7.40
CA ARG A 676 8.89 -51.67 7.67
C ARG A 676 8.45 -52.48 8.90
N HIS A 677 9.39 -53.04 9.67
CA HIS A 677 9.13 -53.78 10.91
C HIS A 677 10.31 -53.71 11.89
N LEU A 678 10.05 -53.92 13.19
CA LEU A 678 11.04 -53.75 14.26
C LEU A 678 10.71 -54.56 15.53
N GLU A 679 11.70 -55.25 16.11
CA GLU A 679 11.65 -55.79 17.49
C GLU A 679 12.01 -54.69 18.51
N ILE A 680 11.18 -54.57 19.55
CA ILE A 680 11.15 -53.48 20.53
C ILE A 680 11.37 -54.04 21.94
N HIS A 681 12.26 -53.45 22.72
CA HIS A 681 12.53 -53.82 24.13
C HIS A 681 11.78 -52.94 25.14
N LEU A 682 11.33 -53.55 26.24
CA LEU A 682 10.37 -53.00 27.21
C LEU A 682 10.83 -53.22 28.67
N GLN A 683 10.37 -52.36 29.59
CA GLN A 683 10.66 -52.54 31.02
C GLN A 683 9.75 -53.58 31.69
N PRO A 684 10.18 -54.16 32.82
CA PRO A 684 9.33 -54.93 33.73
C PRO A 684 8.11 -54.15 34.25
N TYR A 685 7.01 -54.86 34.48
CA TYR A 685 5.79 -54.38 35.17
C TYR A 685 5.03 -53.20 34.54
N SER A 686 5.25 -52.92 33.25
CA SER A 686 4.73 -51.73 32.54
C SER A 686 3.75 -52.08 31.42
N THR A 687 3.03 -51.07 30.93
CA THR A 687 1.99 -51.17 29.89
C THR A 687 2.28 -50.22 28.74
N TYR A 688 2.22 -50.69 27.50
CA TYR A 688 2.75 -50.00 26.32
C TYR A 688 1.80 -49.92 25.12
N HIS A 689 1.89 -48.83 24.37
CA HIS A 689 1.37 -48.66 22.99
C HIS A 689 2.50 -48.17 22.06
N PHE A 690 2.31 -48.26 20.72
CA PHE A 690 3.27 -47.85 19.69
C PHE A 690 2.64 -47.00 18.59
N ARG A 691 3.42 -46.11 17.95
CA ARG A 691 3.06 -45.37 16.73
C ARG A 691 4.31 -45.01 15.92
N VAL A 692 4.19 -44.59 14.66
CA VAL A 692 5.34 -44.33 13.78
C VAL A 692 5.21 -42.99 13.04
N ARG A 693 6.32 -42.26 12.86
CA ARG A 693 6.47 -41.08 11.98
C ARG A 693 7.48 -41.37 10.86
N ALA A 694 7.46 -40.59 9.79
CA ALA A 694 8.49 -40.53 8.75
C ALA A 694 9.35 -39.26 8.91
N VAL A 695 10.57 -39.26 8.39
CA VAL A 695 11.48 -38.11 8.39
C VAL A 695 12.08 -37.93 7.00
N ASN A 696 12.17 -36.69 6.54
CA ASN A 696 13.01 -36.30 5.39
C ASN A 696 14.07 -35.27 5.83
N GLY A 697 14.81 -34.70 4.88
CA GLY A 697 15.82 -33.66 5.17
C GLY A 697 15.29 -32.37 5.82
N ILE A 698 13.96 -32.20 5.92
CA ILE A 698 13.27 -31.03 6.49
C ILE A 698 12.72 -31.30 7.90
N GLY A 699 12.52 -32.58 8.23
CA GLY A 699 12.13 -33.04 9.56
C GLY A 699 11.03 -34.08 9.55
N THR A 700 10.36 -34.20 10.70
CA THR A 700 9.48 -35.33 11.03
C THR A 700 8.01 -35.07 10.68
N SER A 701 7.34 -36.07 10.11
CA SER A 701 5.89 -36.08 9.84
C SER A 701 5.04 -36.03 11.11
N GLU A 702 3.74 -35.79 10.94
CA GLU A 702 2.75 -36.19 11.95
C GLU A 702 2.75 -37.73 12.16
N PRO A 703 2.30 -38.23 13.33
CA PRO A 703 2.41 -39.63 13.68
C PRO A 703 1.23 -40.45 13.15
N SER A 704 1.46 -41.75 12.99
CA SER A 704 0.42 -42.72 12.71
C SER A 704 -0.62 -42.78 13.83
N PRO A 705 -1.81 -43.35 13.55
CA PRO A 705 -2.68 -43.88 14.59
C PRO A 705 -1.92 -44.84 15.54
N PRO A 706 -2.25 -44.87 16.84
CA PRO A 706 -1.68 -45.82 17.80
C PRO A 706 -2.00 -47.29 17.52
N SER A 707 -1.14 -48.18 17.99
CA SER A 707 -1.37 -49.63 18.08
C SER A 707 -2.25 -50.03 19.27
N ASP A 708 -2.69 -51.29 19.28
CA ASP A 708 -3.15 -52.00 20.48
C ASP A 708 -2.12 -51.96 21.62
N SER A 709 -2.58 -52.24 22.85
CA SER A 709 -1.75 -52.24 24.07
C SER A 709 -1.05 -53.58 24.37
N TYR A 710 -0.02 -53.54 25.24
CA TYR A 710 0.69 -54.71 25.74
C TYR A 710 1.29 -54.53 27.15
N ASN A 711 1.26 -55.56 28.00
CA ASN A 711 1.65 -55.53 29.43
C ASN A 711 2.83 -56.48 29.75
N THR A 712 3.70 -56.13 30.70
CA THR A 712 4.91 -56.90 31.09
C THR A 712 4.97 -57.29 32.59
N PRO A 713 5.84 -58.25 33.02
CA PRO A 713 5.98 -58.76 34.41
C PRO A 713 7.14 -58.12 35.21
N ALA A 714 7.22 -58.26 36.54
CA ALA A 714 8.06 -57.46 37.46
C ALA A 714 9.49 -57.99 37.82
N ALA A 715 10.30 -57.16 38.49
CA ALA A 715 11.72 -57.43 38.84
C ALA A 715 12.26 -56.72 40.12
N LYS A 716 13.54 -56.89 40.44
CA LYS A 716 14.28 -56.25 41.57
C LYS A 716 14.90 -54.89 41.16
N PRO A 717 15.34 -54.01 42.08
CA PRO A 717 15.92 -52.70 41.75
C PRO A 717 17.37 -52.82 41.27
N ASP A 718 17.77 -51.93 40.36
CA ASP A 718 19.09 -51.98 39.71
C ASP A 718 20.02 -50.80 40.05
N MET A 719 19.57 -49.80 40.83
CA MET A 719 20.32 -48.55 41.11
C MET A 719 20.09 -47.95 42.51
N ASN A 720 20.88 -46.93 42.86
CA ASN A 720 20.86 -46.17 44.12
C ASN A 720 20.65 -44.66 43.83
N PRO A 721 20.21 -43.84 44.81
CA PRO A 721 20.02 -42.40 44.62
C PRO A 721 21.34 -41.63 44.47
N GLU A 722 21.31 -40.57 43.67
CA GLU A 722 22.45 -39.69 43.38
C GLU A 722 22.42 -38.38 44.21
N ASN A 723 23.40 -37.49 43.97
CA ASN A 723 23.48 -36.14 44.54
C ASN A 723 23.47 -36.08 46.09
N VAL A 724 24.10 -37.06 46.74
CA VAL A 724 24.27 -37.11 48.20
C VAL A 724 25.18 -35.98 48.67
N THR A 725 24.62 -34.98 49.33
CA THR A 725 25.22 -33.66 49.57
C THR A 725 24.84 -33.10 50.95
N THR A 726 25.44 -31.97 51.35
CA THR A 726 25.07 -31.26 52.59
C THR A 726 24.79 -29.79 52.37
N VAL A 727 23.75 -29.26 53.00
CA VAL A 727 23.45 -27.82 53.05
C VAL A 727 23.14 -27.40 54.48
N SER A 728 23.66 -26.27 54.95
CA SER A 728 23.25 -25.70 56.25
C SER A 728 23.30 -24.18 56.28
N ALA A 729 22.25 -23.59 56.87
CA ALA A 729 22.18 -22.17 57.19
C ALA A 729 22.73 -21.86 58.60
N ASP A 730 22.81 -22.86 59.49
CA ASP A 730 23.33 -22.73 60.84
C ASP A 730 24.82 -23.16 60.85
N PRO A 731 25.74 -22.37 61.43
CA PRO A 731 27.14 -22.77 61.57
C PRO A 731 27.36 -24.07 62.37
N ASN A 732 26.36 -24.62 63.06
CA ASN A 732 26.48 -25.82 63.93
C ASN A 732 25.60 -27.02 63.51
N THR A 733 25.01 -27.05 62.32
CA THR A 733 24.28 -28.24 61.83
C THR A 733 24.72 -28.65 60.42
N MET A 734 24.42 -29.89 60.05
CA MET A 734 24.68 -30.50 58.75
C MET A 734 23.42 -31.24 58.29
N VAL A 735 22.78 -30.80 57.21
CA VAL A 735 21.60 -31.47 56.65
C VAL A 735 22.02 -32.27 55.42
N ILE A 736 21.88 -33.60 55.49
CA ILE A 736 22.14 -34.54 54.40
C ILE A 736 20.94 -34.55 53.43
N THR A 737 21.22 -34.37 52.16
CA THR A 737 20.25 -34.35 51.05
C THR A 737 20.67 -35.31 49.95
N TRP A 738 19.72 -35.98 49.30
CA TRP A 738 19.95 -36.83 48.13
C TRP A 738 18.77 -36.70 47.16
N GLN A 739 18.93 -37.18 45.93
CA GLN A 739 17.87 -37.17 44.92
C GLN A 739 16.95 -38.40 45.08
N GLU A 740 15.63 -38.20 45.04
CA GLU A 740 14.68 -39.31 45.04
C GLU A 740 14.70 -40.05 43.69
N LEU A 741 14.77 -41.38 43.74
CA LEU A 741 14.53 -42.30 42.63
C LEU A 741 13.03 -42.39 42.29
N GLU A 742 12.75 -42.51 41.00
CA GLU A 742 11.41 -42.52 40.41
C GLU A 742 10.70 -43.89 40.59
N ARG A 743 9.36 -43.91 40.56
CA ARG A 743 8.56 -45.13 40.78
C ARG A 743 8.86 -46.28 39.81
N GLN A 744 9.32 -45.97 38.60
CA GLN A 744 9.62 -46.95 37.57
C GLN A 744 10.94 -47.65 37.86
N GLN A 745 11.87 -46.97 38.53
CA GLN A 745 13.14 -47.53 39.01
C GLN A 745 12.96 -48.47 40.21
N PHE A 746 11.75 -48.54 40.79
CA PHE A 746 11.44 -49.50 41.85
C PHE A 746 11.40 -50.94 41.32
N ASN A 747 11.13 -51.14 40.02
CA ASN A 747 10.99 -52.44 39.31
C ASN A 747 9.94 -53.44 39.87
N GLY A 748 9.38 -53.18 41.05
CA GLY A 748 8.46 -54.02 41.82
C GLY A 748 8.02 -53.32 43.13
N PRO A 749 7.20 -53.99 43.98
CA PRO A 749 6.60 -53.37 45.16
C PRO A 749 7.57 -53.13 46.34
N GLY A 750 7.16 -52.24 47.26
CA GLY A 750 7.74 -52.11 48.62
C GLY A 750 9.08 -51.36 48.75
N PHE A 751 9.25 -50.25 48.03
CA PHE A 751 10.51 -49.50 47.93
C PHE A 751 10.83 -48.53 49.10
N LYS A 752 12.13 -48.33 49.45
CA LYS A 752 12.65 -47.35 50.46
C LYS A 752 14.18 -47.12 50.38
N TYR A 753 14.73 -46.18 51.18
CA TYR A 753 16.18 -45.89 51.30
C TYR A 753 16.81 -46.23 52.66
N LYS A 754 18.15 -46.35 52.67
CA LYS A 754 19.02 -46.49 53.85
C LYS A 754 20.19 -45.49 53.78
N ILE A 755 20.52 -44.82 54.88
CA ILE A 755 21.40 -43.62 54.96
C ILE A 755 22.55 -43.86 55.96
N TYR A 756 23.74 -43.31 55.71
CA TYR A 756 24.94 -43.46 56.54
C TYR A 756 25.79 -42.16 56.65
N TRP A 757 26.45 -41.90 57.78
CA TRP A 757 27.39 -40.75 57.95
C TRP A 757 28.53 -40.99 58.98
N ARG A 758 29.59 -40.16 58.93
CA ARG A 758 30.67 -40.02 59.95
C ARG A 758 31.51 -38.73 59.76
N GLN A 759 32.41 -38.40 60.70
CA GLN A 759 33.30 -37.22 60.61
C GLN A 759 34.62 -37.51 59.84
N ALA A 760 34.92 -36.73 58.79
CA ALA A 760 36.04 -36.94 57.87
C ALA A 760 37.46 -36.78 58.48
N SER A 761 37.55 -36.23 59.70
CA SER A 761 38.81 -35.97 60.41
C SER A 761 39.08 -36.94 61.57
N GLY A 762 38.22 -37.95 61.79
CA GLY A 762 38.30 -38.89 62.91
C GLY A 762 38.84 -40.28 62.53
N ARG A 763 39.52 -40.97 63.47
CA ARG A 763 39.98 -42.37 63.30
C ARG A 763 38.87 -43.43 63.47
N SER A 764 37.59 -43.08 63.34
CA SER A 764 36.48 -44.02 63.51
C SER A 764 36.19 -44.77 62.21
N SER A 765 36.17 -46.10 62.26
CA SER A 765 35.75 -46.94 61.12
C SER A 765 34.25 -47.24 61.10
N HIS A 766 33.50 -46.85 62.14
CA HIS A 766 32.06 -47.05 62.22
C HIS A 766 31.30 -46.01 61.37
N TRP A 767 30.17 -46.43 60.80
CA TRP A 767 29.19 -45.57 60.17
C TRP A 767 27.95 -45.58 61.05
N ASP A 768 27.44 -44.40 61.41
CA ASP A 768 26.07 -44.30 61.94
C ASP A 768 25.10 -44.57 60.79
N GLU A 769 24.00 -45.31 61.03
CA GLU A 769 23.03 -45.68 59.97
C GLU A 769 21.56 -45.41 60.34
N SER A 770 20.73 -45.18 59.32
CA SER A 770 19.28 -44.98 59.44
C SER A 770 18.54 -45.43 58.17
N SER A 771 17.21 -45.34 58.14
CA SER A 771 16.37 -45.59 56.96
C SER A 771 15.27 -44.54 56.85
N ALA A 772 14.97 -44.12 55.62
CA ALA A 772 13.94 -43.13 55.33
C ALA A 772 13.24 -43.44 54.00
N SER A 773 12.01 -42.96 53.85
CA SER A 773 11.30 -42.98 52.57
C SER A 773 11.72 -41.84 51.64
N ASN A 774 12.12 -40.69 52.22
CA ASN A 774 12.40 -39.44 51.51
C ASN A 774 13.52 -38.64 52.23
N PRO A 775 14.29 -37.80 51.54
CA PRO A 775 15.12 -36.73 52.12
C PRO A 775 14.26 -35.59 52.71
N PRO A 776 14.85 -34.63 53.45
CA PRO A 776 16.23 -34.56 53.93
C PRO A 776 16.44 -35.28 55.28
N PHE A 777 17.70 -35.50 55.67
CA PHE A 777 18.06 -36.08 56.96
C PHE A 777 19.02 -35.15 57.75
N ILE A 778 18.68 -34.78 58.98
CA ILE A 778 19.37 -33.72 59.73
C ILE A 778 20.34 -34.30 60.78
N VAL A 779 21.57 -33.79 60.81
CA VAL A 779 22.62 -34.13 61.78
C VAL A 779 23.11 -32.87 62.50
N ASN A 780 23.28 -32.93 63.82
CA ASN A 780 23.77 -31.81 64.63
C ASN A 780 25.30 -31.92 64.83
N VAL A 781 26.02 -30.80 64.69
CA VAL A 781 27.49 -30.76 64.76
C VAL A 781 27.97 -29.60 65.65
N ASN A 782 29.25 -29.23 65.61
CA ASN A 782 29.80 -28.14 66.44
C ASN A 782 30.94 -27.41 65.70
N GLY A 783 30.70 -26.16 65.30
CA GLY A 783 31.69 -25.29 64.67
C GLY A 783 31.48 -25.02 63.16
N THR A 784 31.78 -23.79 62.78
CA THR A 784 31.59 -23.18 61.45
C THR A 784 32.52 -23.79 60.38
N PHE A 785 31.95 -24.19 59.23
CA PHE A 785 32.66 -24.65 58.02
C PHE A 785 33.59 -25.88 58.21
N ILE A 786 33.09 -26.97 58.79
CA ILE A 786 33.84 -28.19 59.16
C ILE A 786 33.38 -29.45 58.35
N PRO A 787 34.30 -30.33 57.85
CA PRO A 787 33.96 -31.42 56.93
C PRO A 787 33.60 -32.81 57.53
N PHE A 788 32.72 -33.54 56.82
CA PHE A 788 32.14 -34.87 57.15
C PHE A 788 32.05 -35.81 55.92
N GLU A 789 31.83 -37.13 56.14
CA GLU A 789 31.63 -38.18 55.11
C GLU A 789 30.21 -38.80 55.17
N ILE A 790 29.55 -39.08 54.03
CA ILE A 790 28.12 -39.50 53.93
C ILE A 790 27.80 -40.45 52.75
N LYS A 791 26.76 -41.33 52.84
CA LYS A 791 26.23 -42.14 51.69
C LYS A 791 24.78 -42.68 51.84
N VAL A 792 24.14 -43.12 50.73
CA VAL A 792 22.72 -43.59 50.68
C VAL A 792 22.49 -44.77 49.70
N GLN A 793 21.57 -45.70 50.02
CA GLN A 793 21.28 -46.97 49.29
C GLN A 793 19.76 -47.25 49.15
N ALA A 794 19.33 -48.02 48.13
CA ALA A 794 17.92 -48.35 47.84
C ALA A 794 17.55 -49.86 47.94
N VAL A 795 16.26 -50.17 48.14
CA VAL A 795 15.74 -51.56 48.32
C VAL A 795 14.24 -51.69 48.03
N ASN A 796 13.78 -52.84 47.51
CA ASN A 796 12.36 -53.23 47.35
C ASN A 796 12.06 -54.65 47.93
N GLU A 797 10.84 -55.18 47.76
CA GLU A 797 10.43 -56.52 48.26
C GLU A 797 11.19 -57.72 47.65
N LEU A 798 11.77 -57.57 46.46
CA LEU A 798 12.56 -58.60 45.78
C LEU A 798 14.08 -58.47 46.02
N GLY A 799 14.55 -57.39 46.67
CA GLY A 799 15.94 -57.26 47.12
C GLY A 799 16.46 -55.83 47.20
N THR A 800 17.71 -55.70 47.66
CA THR A 800 18.48 -54.45 47.66
C THR A 800 19.01 -54.12 46.26
N GLY A 801 19.23 -52.84 46.00
CA GLY A 801 20.05 -52.36 44.89
C GLY A 801 21.55 -52.62 45.11
N PRO A 802 22.44 -51.97 44.33
CA PRO A 802 23.89 -52.06 44.47
C PRO A 802 24.42 -51.41 45.77
N GLU A 803 25.73 -51.45 45.98
CA GLU A 803 26.41 -50.79 47.11
C GLU A 803 26.92 -49.38 46.70
N PRO A 804 26.69 -48.32 47.50
CA PRO A 804 27.10 -46.95 47.16
C PRO A 804 28.49 -46.54 47.70
N ASP A 805 29.14 -45.61 46.99
CA ASP A 805 30.33 -44.87 47.44
C ASP A 805 29.97 -43.74 48.44
N ALA A 806 30.96 -42.94 48.89
CA ALA A 806 30.77 -41.91 49.93
C ALA A 806 31.36 -40.54 49.59
N GLU A 807 30.64 -39.49 50.02
CA GLU A 807 30.84 -38.08 49.64
C GLU A 807 31.23 -37.18 50.82
N ILE A 808 31.75 -35.96 50.54
CA ILE A 808 32.18 -34.98 51.55
C ILE A 808 31.21 -33.79 51.69
N GLY A 809 30.84 -33.43 52.93
CA GLY A 809 29.95 -32.31 53.26
C GLY A 809 30.47 -31.37 54.37
N TYR A 810 29.82 -30.22 54.59
CA TYR A 810 30.27 -29.12 55.48
C TYR A 810 29.13 -28.46 56.33
N SER A 811 29.51 -27.70 57.37
CA SER A 811 28.65 -26.74 58.12
C SER A 811 28.75 -25.28 57.58
N GLY A 812 27.91 -24.34 58.07
CA GLY A 812 27.69 -23.00 57.45
C GLY A 812 28.75 -21.89 57.63
N GLU A 813 28.48 -20.69 57.06
CA GLU A 813 29.36 -19.47 56.91
C GLU A 813 28.94 -18.21 57.72
N ASP A 814 29.77 -17.14 57.77
CA ASP A 814 29.54 -15.84 58.47
C ASP A 814 30.16 -14.58 57.74
N LEU A 815 30.13 -13.36 58.32
CA LEU A 815 30.47 -12.04 57.74
C LEU A 815 31.98 -11.61 57.79
N PRO A 816 32.42 -10.65 56.92
CA PRO A 816 33.78 -10.11 56.90
C PRO A 816 34.09 -9.04 57.97
N LEU A 817 35.38 -8.83 58.28
CA LEU A 817 35.84 -8.05 59.44
C LEU A 817 36.77 -6.84 59.18
N LYS A 818 37.30 -6.62 57.97
CA LYS A 818 38.33 -5.57 57.69
C LYS A 818 38.02 -4.71 56.45
N ALA A 819 38.65 -3.53 56.37
CA ALA A 819 38.50 -2.51 55.30
C ALA A 819 39.77 -2.39 54.42
N PRO A 820 39.69 -1.77 53.21
CA PRO A 820 40.83 -1.52 52.32
C PRO A 820 41.54 -0.18 52.62
N SER A 821 42.79 -0.03 52.15
CA SER A 821 43.65 1.13 52.43
C SER A 821 44.13 1.87 51.16
N GLU A 822 44.79 3.02 51.36
CA GLU A 822 45.60 3.73 50.34
C GLU A 822 44.85 4.21 49.08
N VAL A 823 43.74 4.92 49.26
CA VAL A 823 42.92 5.44 48.14
C VAL A 823 43.54 6.70 47.50
N ALA A 824 43.72 6.68 46.17
CA ALA A 824 44.22 7.80 45.36
C ALA A 824 43.38 8.04 44.09
N VAL A 825 43.39 9.27 43.56
CA VAL A 825 42.63 9.67 42.35
C VAL A 825 43.48 10.56 41.42
N THR A 826 43.33 10.42 40.09
CA THR A 826 44.05 11.18 39.05
C THR A 826 43.13 11.64 37.92
N GLU A 827 43.32 12.84 37.39
CA GLU A 827 42.51 13.41 36.29
C GLU A 827 42.93 12.87 34.91
N LEU A 828 41.95 12.61 34.02
CA LEU A 828 42.18 12.09 32.67
C LEU A 828 41.75 13.08 31.57
N ASN A 829 40.59 13.71 31.73
CA ASN A 829 40.08 14.76 30.84
C ASN A 829 39.07 15.65 31.60
N LYS A 830 38.44 16.61 30.91
CA LYS A 830 37.49 17.56 31.53
C LYS A 830 36.28 16.89 32.24
N THR A 831 36.03 15.60 32.04
CA THR A 831 34.84 14.88 32.53
C THR A 831 35.13 13.50 33.18
N SER A 832 36.39 13.11 33.45
CA SER A 832 36.72 11.77 34.00
C SER A 832 38.05 11.66 34.77
N VAL A 833 38.13 10.66 35.68
CA VAL A 833 39.25 10.40 36.61
C VAL A 833 39.53 8.89 36.82
N LEU A 834 40.71 8.51 37.32
CA LEU A 834 41.16 7.14 37.64
C LEU A 834 41.44 6.96 39.15
N VAL A 835 41.05 5.82 39.74
CA VAL A 835 41.02 5.54 41.20
C VAL A 835 41.73 4.22 41.57
N ARG A 836 42.45 4.14 42.71
CA ARG A 836 43.29 2.99 43.16
C ARG A 836 43.22 2.73 44.68
N TRP A 837 43.48 1.49 45.18
CA TRP A 837 43.55 1.10 46.62
C TRP A 837 44.34 -0.21 46.91
N SER A 838 44.33 -0.74 48.16
CA SER A 838 45.03 -1.96 48.63
C SER A 838 44.12 -3.04 49.31
N PRO A 839 44.44 -4.36 49.30
CA PRO A 839 43.52 -5.49 49.60
C PRO A 839 43.48 -6.03 51.06
N VAL A 840 42.66 -7.08 51.34
CA VAL A 840 42.31 -7.63 52.69
C VAL A 840 42.63 -9.13 52.93
N ASP A 841 42.67 -9.56 54.21
CA ASP A 841 43.11 -10.90 54.67
C ASP A 841 42.04 -12.02 54.58
N LYS A 842 42.46 -13.26 54.24
CA LYS A 842 41.56 -14.43 54.08
C LYS A 842 40.74 -14.81 55.33
N GLU A 843 41.38 -14.96 56.50
CA GLU A 843 40.67 -15.37 57.72
C GLU A 843 39.62 -14.33 58.15
N SER A 844 39.84 -13.07 57.80
CA SER A 844 38.90 -11.98 58.07
C SER A 844 37.65 -11.98 57.19
N VAL A 845 37.51 -12.94 56.26
CA VAL A 845 36.36 -13.07 55.35
C VAL A 845 35.28 -14.00 55.93
N ARG A 846 35.65 -15.02 56.73
CA ARG A 846 34.76 -16.00 57.38
C ARG A 846 33.72 -16.69 56.46
N GLY A 847 34.07 -16.79 55.19
CA GLY A 847 33.29 -17.30 54.06
C GLY A 847 34.05 -17.03 52.76
N HIS A 848 33.37 -17.02 51.62
CA HIS A 848 34.00 -16.77 50.30
C HIS A 848 33.96 -15.27 49.89
N LEU A 849 35.14 -14.68 49.59
CA LEU A 849 35.28 -13.25 49.23
C LEU A 849 34.79 -12.96 47.81
N LEU A 850 33.99 -11.90 47.62
CA LEU A 850 33.33 -11.59 46.35
C LEU A 850 33.78 -10.30 45.65
N GLY A 851 34.22 -9.26 46.38
CA GLY A 851 34.74 -8.04 45.76
C GLY A 851 34.77 -6.79 46.64
N TYR A 852 34.82 -5.63 45.98
CA TYR A 852 34.84 -4.29 46.57
C TYR A 852 33.75 -3.36 45.98
N LYS A 853 33.46 -2.24 46.65
CA LYS A 853 32.56 -1.15 46.21
C LYS A 853 33.17 0.22 46.48
N ILE A 854 32.83 1.21 45.65
CA ILE A 854 33.35 2.59 45.65
C ILE A 854 32.18 3.58 45.66
N HIS A 855 32.26 4.66 46.43
CA HIS A 855 31.20 5.68 46.53
C HIS A 855 31.76 7.05 46.13
N LEU A 856 31.06 7.82 45.29
CA LEU A 856 31.43 9.14 44.77
C LEU A 856 30.34 10.18 45.14
N ARG A 857 30.69 11.45 45.39
CA ARG A 857 29.73 12.51 45.79
C ARG A 857 30.03 13.93 45.28
N LYS A 858 29.03 14.62 44.68
CA LYS A 858 29.11 16.02 44.18
C LYS A 858 28.88 17.06 45.31
N LYS A 859 29.56 18.23 45.23
CA LYS A 859 29.40 19.42 46.11
C LYS A 859 28.86 20.62 45.31
N SER A 860 27.62 21.06 45.57
CA SER A 860 27.05 22.29 45.00
C SER A 860 27.61 23.55 45.71
N PRO A 861 27.74 24.71 45.04
CA PRO A 861 28.17 25.97 45.65
C PRO A 861 27.14 26.54 46.63
N ARG A 862 27.59 27.47 47.51
CA ARG A 862 26.72 28.22 48.45
C ARG A 862 26.79 29.72 48.15
N THR A 863 25.67 30.30 47.74
CA THR A 863 25.45 31.76 47.69
C THR A 863 24.15 32.11 48.41
N HIS A 864 24.09 33.29 49.03
CA HIS A 864 22.99 33.68 49.92
C HIS A 864 21.88 34.46 49.18
N SER A 865 20.63 34.20 49.57
CA SER A 865 19.42 34.80 48.99
C SER A 865 19.33 36.32 49.19
N ARG A 866 18.76 37.01 48.19
CA ARG A 866 17.72 38.03 48.43
C ARG A 866 16.65 38.02 47.33
N ARG A 867 15.48 37.46 47.67
CA ARG A 867 14.21 37.49 46.89
C ARG A 867 14.24 36.84 45.49
N GLY A 868 14.41 35.53 45.49
CA GLY A 868 14.04 34.59 44.42
C GLY A 868 13.96 33.20 45.04
N LEU A 869 13.09 32.31 44.55
CA LEU A 869 13.05 30.94 45.06
C LEU A 869 14.29 30.18 44.56
N PRO A 870 15.00 29.41 45.40
CA PRO A 870 16.09 28.57 44.93
C PRO A 870 15.53 27.37 44.17
N MET A 871 15.97 27.16 42.92
CA MET A 871 15.78 25.88 42.25
C MET A 871 16.48 24.77 43.04
N GLN A 872 15.81 23.64 43.17
CA GLN A 872 16.20 22.57 44.10
C GLN A 872 16.69 21.35 43.30
N GLU A 873 18.00 21.24 43.09
CA GLU A 873 18.64 20.09 42.41
C GLU A 873 18.19 18.75 43.08
N PRO A 874 17.85 17.71 42.30
CA PRO A 874 17.50 16.39 42.84
C PRO A 874 18.63 15.79 43.70
N ALA A 875 18.27 15.15 44.81
CA ALA A 875 19.24 14.59 45.75
C ALA A 875 20.04 13.38 45.21
N ALA A 876 19.59 12.75 44.11
CA ALA A 876 20.19 11.55 43.56
C ALA A 876 21.56 11.79 42.90
N ASP A 877 21.70 12.80 42.03
CA ASP A 877 22.96 13.12 41.33
C ASP A 877 24.08 13.62 42.27
N ARG A 878 23.79 13.73 43.58
CA ARG A 878 24.81 13.99 44.59
C ARG A 878 25.62 12.77 45.00
N ASN A 879 25.15 11.52 44.87
CA ASN A 879 25.90 10.33 45.31
C ASN A 879 25.82 9.18 44.27
N ARG A 880 26.96 8.69 43.76
CA ARG A 880 27.08 7.53 42.83
C ARG A 880 27.85 6.38 43.52
N ILE A 881 27.60 5.12 43.14
CA ILE A 881 28.30 3.93 43.65
C ILE A 881 28.76 3.05 42.48
N PHE A 882 29.95 2.47 42.57
CA PHE A 882 30.56 1.59 41.56
C PHE A 882 31.03 0.29 42.24
N VAL A 883 30.79 -0.88 41.64
CA VAL A 883 31.17 -2.20 42.20
C VAL A 883 32.34 -2.79 41.41
N VAL A 884 33.32 -3.36 42.11
CA VAL A 884 34.55 -3.93 41.53
C VAL A 884 34.75 -5.34 42.07
N HIS A 885 34.41 -6.34 41.25
CA HIS A 885 34.38 -7.75 41.65
C HIS A 885 35.76 -8.39 41.74
N GLY A 886 35.87 -9.42 42.58
CA GLY A 886 37.09 -10.18 42.80
C GLY A 886 38.18 -9.41 43.56
N ASN A 887 39.44 -9.73 43.30
CA ASN A 887 40.61 -9.16 43.96
C ASN A 887 41.19 -7.91 43.26
N LYS A 888 40.41 -7.23 42.41
CA LYS A 888 40.84 -6.00 41.70
C LYS A 888 40.97 -4.80 42.65
N VAL A 889 41.86 -3.87 42.30
CA VAL A 889 42.30 -2.75 43.17
C VAL A 889 42.35 -1.37 42.50
N GLU A 890 41.83 -1.24 41.26
CA GLU A 890 41.74 0.04 40.55
C GLU A 890 40.55 0.10 39.57
N THR A 891 40.05 1.29 39.25
CA THR A 891 39.03 1.54 38.21
C THR A 891 38.95 3.02 37.77
N VAL A 892 38.38 3.28 36.60
CA VAL A 892 38.06 4.63 36.08
C VAL A 892 36.64 5.06 36.50
N VAL A 893 36.43 6.38 36.60
CA VAL A 893 35.17 7.04 36.94
C VAL A 893 34.91 8.17 35.94
N SER A 894 33.80 8.09 35.21
CA SER A 894 33.41 8.97 34.10
C SER A 894 32.18 9.83 34.38
N ASP A 895 31.81 10.66 33.41
CA ASP A 895 30.54 11.40 33.36
C ASP A 895 30.43 12.43 34.47
N LEU A 896 31.48 13.24 34.59
CA LEU A 896 31.54 14.39 35.49
C LEU A 896 31.16 15.65 34.72
N GLN A 897 30.31 16.49 35.32
CA GLN A 897 29.89 17.75 34.71
C GLN A 897 31.04 18.76 34.72
N PHE A 898 31.04 19.68 33.75
CA PHE A 898 31.95 20.83 33.73
C PHE A 898 31.79 21.70 35.00
N TYR A 899 32.85 22.41 35.37
CA TYR A 899 32.90 23.40 36.47
C TYR A 899 32.26 22.92 37.80
N SER A 900 32.59 21.70 38.24
CA SER A 900 31.94 20.99 39.36
C SER A 900 32.94 20.34 40.33
N ASN A 901 32.50 20.04 41.57
CA ASN A 901 33.35 19.55 42.67
C ASN A 901 32.87 18.19 43.23
N TYR A 902 33.79 17.27 43.59
CA TYR A 902 33.48 15.86 43.94
C TYR A 902 34.22 15.30 45.19
N THR A 903 33.92 14.05 45.60
CA THR A 903 34.38 13.34 46.84
C THR A 903 34.29 11.80 46.70
N LEU A 904 35.16 10.96 47.30
CA LEU A 904 35.16 9.47 47.06
C LEU A 904 35.64 8.54 48.24
N THR A 905 35.12 7.29 48.40
CA THR A 905 35.53 6.20 49.37
C THR A 905 35.36 4.73 48.85
N VAL A 906 35.87 3.67 49.53
CA VAL A 906 35.88 2.21 49.10
C VAL A 906 35.63 1.17 50.23
N ALA A 907 35.01 -0.01 50.01
CA ALA A 907 34.80 -1.15 50.98
C ALA A 907 34.78 -2.58 50.35
N PRO A 908 34.85 -3.71 51.11
CA PRO A 908 34.84 -5.12 50.61
C PRO A 908 33.57 -5.94 50.97
N PHE A 909 33.29 -7.10 50.32
CA PHE A 909 32.11 -7.96 50.65
C PHE A 909 32.25 -9.48 50.38
N ASN A 910 31.41 -10.30 51.04
CA ASN A 910 31.29 -11.76 50.91
C ASN A 910 29.83 -12.24 50.69
N SER A 911 29.59 -13.56 50.77
CA SER A 911 28.27 -14.24 50.69
C SER A 911 27.20 -13.75 51.67
N LYS A 912 27.59 -13.21 52.83
CA LYS A 912 26.70 -12.71 53.89
C LYS A 912 26.53 -11.19 53.87
N GLY A 913 27.48 -10.43 53.33
CA GLY A 913 27.36 -8.97 53.26
C GLY A 913 28.66 -8.18 53.08
N GLU A 914 28.54 -6.87 53.24
CA GLU A 914 29.60 -5.87 53.06
C GLU A 914 30.26 -5.45 54.39
N GLY A 915 31.57 -5.23 54.34
CA GLY A 915 32.41 -4.79 55.45
C GLY A 915 32.70 -3.28 55.45
N PRO A 916 33.62 -2.81 56.30
CA PRO A 916 33.82 -1.37 56.55
C PRO A 916 34.50 -0.59 55.41
N HIS A 917 34.18 0.72 55.32
CA HIS A 917 34.67 1.66 54.30
C HIS A 917 36.00 2.36 54.64
N SER A 918 36.68 2.86 53.61
CA SER A 918 37.93 3.63 53.63
C SER A 918 37.75 5.12 53.99
N LYS A 919 38.88 5.82 54.15
CA LYS A 919 38.96 7.30 54.19
C LYS A 919 38.57 7.94 52.85
N ALA A 920 38.23 9.23 52.87
CA ALA A 920 37.66 9.96 51.74
C ALA A 920 38.62 10.92 51.00
N TYR A 921 38.44 11.06 49.69
CA TYR A 921 39.22 11.93 48.76
C TYR A 921 38.35 13.07 48.16
N HIS A 922 38.92 14.13 47.57
CA HIS A 922 38.21 15.30 46.98
C HIS A 922 38.89 15.85 45.69
N PHE A 923 38.14 16.37 44.69
CA PHE A 923 38.66 16.98 43.45
C PHE A 923 37.61 17.84 42.67
N SER A 924 37.96 18.42 41.49
CA SER A 924 37.17 19.42 40.72
C SER A 924 37.24 19.24 39.18
N THR A 925 36.48 20.02 38.38
CA THR A 925 36.48 19.99 36.88
C THR A 925 36.46 21.39 36.20
N PRO A 926 36.82 21.54 34.90
CA PRO A 926 37.00 22.85 34.22
C PRO A 926 35.77 23.40 33.43
N GLU A 927 35.86 24.64 32.90
CA GLU A 927 34.81 25.37 32.14
C GLU A 927 34.71 25.03 30.62
N GLY A 928 33.62 25.51 29.98
CA GLY A 928 33.31 25.41 28.54
C GLY A 928 32.42 26.56 27.98
N ALA A 929 32.14 26.54 26.68
CA ALA A 929 31.43 27.59 25.93
C ALA A 929 29.89 27.53 26.06
N PRO A 930 29.15 28.64 25.91
CA PRO A 930 27.72 28.73 26.23
C PRO A 930 26.82 28.23 25.09
N GLY A 931 25.56 27.92 25.42
CA GLY A 931 24.50 27.68 24.43
C GLY A 931 24.01 28.96 23.72
N PRO A 932 23.07 28.81 22.76
CA PRO A 932 22.40 29.93 22.09
C PRO A 932 21.49 30.71 23.06
N VAL A 933 21.13 31.94 22.66
CA VAL A 933 20.16 32.80 23.37
C VAL A 933 18.71 32.33 23.15
N SER A 934 17.84 32.63 24.11
CA SER A 934 16.43 32.23 24.08
C SER A 934 15.50 33.38 23.65
N PHE A 935 14.34 33.06 23.09
CA PHE A 935 13.21 33.99 22.85
C PHE A 935 13.50 35.31 22.08
N LEU A 936 14.36 35.28 21.05
CA LEU A 936 14.58 36.46 20.18
C LEU A 936 13.29 36.92 19.46
N THR A 937 12.93 38.20 19.56
CA THR A 937 11.79 38.86 18.88
C THR A 937 12.07 40.34 18.56
N PHE A 938 11.23 41.00 17.73
CA PHE A 938 11.39 42.42 17.37
C PHE A 938 10.07 43.24 17.35
N GLU A 939 10.19 44.56 17.42
CA GLU A 939 9.13 45.56 17.20
C GLU A 939 9.67 46.83 16.49
N SER A 940 8.84 47.57 15.75
CA SER A 940 9.22 48.79 15.02
C SER A 940 8.48 50.02 15.58
N PRO A 941 9.00 50.70 16.64
CA PRO A 941 8.31 51.82 17.29
C PRO A 941 8.23 53.12 16.46
N SER A 942 8.95 53.22 15.34
CA SER A 942 8.83 54.35 14.39
C SER A 942 9.21 53.93 12.97
N GLU A 943 9.19 54.90 12.03
CA GLU A 943 9.70 54.73 10.67
C GLU A 943 11.24 54.59 10.61
N THR A 944 11.97 54.78 11.71
CA THR A 944 13.46 54.78 11.73
C THR A 944 14.09 54.02 12.91
N GLU A 945 13.30 53.23 13.65
CA GLU A 945 13.75 52.51 14.85
C GLU A 945 13.14 51.10 14.94
N ILE A 946 13.95 50.13 15.40
CA ILE A 946 13.56 48.74 15.68
C ILE A 946 14.14 48.31 17.03
N THR A 947 13.33 47.73 17.92
CA THR A 947 13.79 47.11 19.17
C THR A 947 13.83 45.59 19.04
N LEU A 948 14.90 44.97 19.56
CA LEU A 948 15.07 43.53 19.69
C LEU A 948 14.98 43.12 21.17
N HIS A 949 14.39 41.96 21.45
CA HIS A 949 14.16 41.39 22.80
C HIS A 949 14.59 39.92 22.86
N TRP A 950 15.28 39.46 23.91
CA TRP A 950 15.75 38.08 24.09
C TRP A 950 16.07 37.71 25.56
N GLU A 951 16.29 36.42 25.84
CA GLU A 951 16.70 35.89 27.15
C GLU A 951 18.07 35.18 27.12
N ALA A 952 18.67 34.97 28.30
CA ALA A 952 19.99 34.35 28.46
C ALA A 952 19.98 32.83 28.19
N PRO A 953 21.12 32.22 27.77
CA PRO A 953 21.19 30.78 27.51
C PRO A 953 20.94 29.90 28.75
N ASP A 954 20.07 28.89 28.61
CA ASP A 954 19.81 27.88 29.65
C ASP A 954 21.06 27.09 30.09
N LYS A 955 22.07 27.02 29.21
CA LYS A 955 23.33 26.30 29.42
C LYS A 955 24.52 27.26 29.30
N PRO A 956 24.86 28.00 30.38
CA PRO A 956 25.95 28.97 30.35
C PRO A 956 27.34 28.31 30.31
N ASN A 957 27.51 27.09 30.84
CA ASN A 957 28.72 26.24 30.83
C ASN A 957 30.04 26.84 31.38
N GLY A 958 30.01 28.11 31.77
CA GLY A 958 31.07 28.91 32.37
C GLY A 958 30.48 30.27 32.80
N VAL A 959 31.31 31.28 33.01
CA VAL A 959 30.81 32.64 33.30
C VAL A 959 30.51 33.40 32.00
N LEU A 960 29.23 33.79 31.81
CA LEU A 960 28.81 34.63 30.67
C LEU A 960 29.44 36.03 30.74
N THR A 961 29.96 36.52 29.62
CA THR A 961 30.69 37.79 29.53
C THR A 961 29.94 38.89 28.76
N GLY A 962 29.00 38.52 27.89
CA GLY A 962 28.20 39.46 27.10
C GLY A 962 27.47 38.79 25.92
N TYR A 963 26.94 39.60 25.02
CA TYR A 963 26.33 39.17 23.75
C TYR A 963 26.95 39.91 22.57
N LEU A 964 26.83 39.36 21.36
CA LEU A 964 27.27 40.00 20.12
C LEU A 964 26.12 40.01 19.11
N LEU A 965 25.65 41.21 18.75
CA LEU A 965 24.61 41.48 17.75
C LEU A 965 25.25 41.94 16.43
N GLN A 966 24.74 41.49 15.29
CA GLN A 966 25.18 41.91 13.96
C GLN A 966 23.95 42.17 13.09
N TYR A 967 23.93 43.23 12.26
CA TYR A 967 22.77 43.51 11.40
C TYR A 967 23.13 44.01 10.00
N TYR A 968 22.24 43.74 9.04
CA TYR A 968 22.51 43.82 7.60
C TYR A 968 21.37 44.53 6.84
N GLU A 969 21.72 45.31 5.81
CA GLU A 969 20.80 46.08 4.95
C GLU A 969 20.77 45.50 3.51
N PRO A 970 19.60 45.37 2.86
CA PRO A 970 19.49 44.84 1.50
C PRO A 970 19.88 45.87 0.44
N VAL A 971 20.86 45.51 -0.41
CA VAL A 971 21.33 46.37 -1.51
C VAL A 971 20.46 46.14 -2.76
N PRO A 972 19.80 47.16 -3.35
CA PRO A 972 18.76 46.99 -4.38
C PRO A 972 19.27 46.61 -5.79
N ALA A 973 20.46 46.02 -5.89
CA ALA A 973 21.06 45.61 -7.17
C ALA A 973 21.88 44.29 -7.13
N ILE A 974 22.18 43.73 -5.95
CA ILE A 974 22.94 42.49 -5.78
C ILE A 974 22.34 41.71 -4.61
N SER A 975 22.20 40.38 -4.74
CA SER A 975 21.57 39.48 -3.78
C SER A 975 22.39 39.20 -2.50
N SER A 976 23.19 40.17 -2.03
CA SER A 976 24.01 40.10 -0.83
C SER A 976 23.70 41.29 0.08
N ALA A 977 23.07 41.04 1.23
CA ALA A 977 22.85 42.07 2.25
C ALA A 977 24.19 42.53 2.85
N GLN A 978 24.40 43.85 2.92
CA GLN A 978 25.62 44.44 3.45
C GLN A 978 25.55 44.54 4.98
N LEU A 979 26.59 44.12 5.69
CA LEU A 979 26.69 44.34 7.14
C LEU A 979 26.71 45.84 7.42
N VAL A 980 25.76 46.32 8.23
CA VAL A 980 25.69 47.71 8.70
C VAL A 980 26.59 47.87 9.91
N GLU A 981 26.41 47.03 10.95
CA GLU A 981 27.17 47.11 12.19
C GLU A 981 27.27 45.77 12.93
N SER A 982 28.26 45.66 13.82
CA SER A 982 28.50 44.52 14.70
C SER A 982 28.76 45.04 16.12
N ILE A 983 27.77 44.91 17.00
CA ILE A 983 27.70 45.55 18.31
C ILE A 983 27.94 44.52 19.42
N ASN A 984 28.99 44.75 20.23
CA ASN A 984 29.18 44.00 21.47
C ASN A 984 28.26 44.58 22.54
N LEU A 985 27.33 43.77 23.02
CA LEU A 985 26.34 44.13 24.02
C LEU A 985 26.76 43.61 25.40
N PRO A 986 26.56 44.39 26.48
CA PRO A 986 26.68 43.87 27.85
C PRO A 986 25.58 42.83 28.13
N LEU A 987 25.51 42.31 29.36
CA LEU A 987 24.47 41.36 29.79
C LEU A 987 23.09 42.04 29.94
N VAL A 988 22.47 42.35 28.79
CA VAL A 988 21.11 42.90 28.64
C VAL A 988 20.20 41.94 27.88
N THR A 989 18.90 42.19 27.91
CA THR A 989 17.83 41.37 27.32
C THR A 989 16.99 42.12 26.27
N GLU A 990 17.26 43.40 26.06
CA GLU A 990 16.60 44.25 25.06
C GLU A 990 17.60 45.26 24.48
N PHE A 991 17.40 45.68 23.22
CA PHE A 991 18.21 46.71 22.58
C PHE A 991 17.48 47.37 21.40
N THR A 992 17.42 48.70 21.36
CA THR A 992 16.82 49.48 20.28
C THR A 992 17.87 50.01 19.30
N LEU A 993 17.78 49.57 18.06
CA LEU A 993 18.48 50.16 16.90
C LEU A 993 17.70 51.39 16.42
N LYS A 994 18.43 52.46 16.10
CA LYS A 994 17.86 53.79 15.77
C LYS A 994 18.60 54.42 14.59
N GLY A 995 17.89 55.24 13.81
CA GLY A 995 18.45 55.86 12.60
C GLY A 995 18.45 54.94 11.38
N LEU A 996 17.59 53.92 11.39
CA LEU A 996 17.34 53.03 10.26
C LEU A 996 16.59 53.77 9.14
N ASN A 997 16.71 53.30 7.90
CA ASN A 997 16.00 53.88 6.76
C ASN A 997 14.51 53.46 6.76
N PRO A 998 13.56 54.37 6.48
CA PRO A 998 12.13 54.02 6.37
C PRO A 998 11.82 53.01 5.26
N GLN A 999 10.88 52.11 5.56
CA GLN A 999 10.40 51.05 4.67
C GLN A 999 11.46 50.02 4.23
N ILE A 1000 12.56 49.87 4.98
CA ILE A 1000 13.63 48.91 4.72
C ILE A 1000 13.57 47.73 5.69
N GLN A 1001 13.81 46.52 5.16
CA GLN A 1001 13.82 45.24 5.88
C GLN A 1001 15.26 44.83 6.20
N TYR A 1002 15.61 44.82 7.48
CA TYR A 1002 16.94 44.48 7.98
C TYR A 1002 16.99 43.02 8.48
N HIS A 1003 18.17 42.40 8.42
CA HIS A 1003 18.44 41.07 8.97
C HIS A 1003 19.39 41.17 10.18
N PHE A 1004 19.17 40.36 11.21
CA PHE A 1004 19.83 40.41 12.52
C PHE A 1004 20.41 39.05 12.91
N LYS A 1005 21.54 39.02 13.63
CA LYS A 1005 22.17 37.81 14.19
C LYS A 1005 22.70 38.09 15.60
N LEU A 1006 22.36 37.25 16.60
CA LEU A 1006 22.70 37.47 18.02
C LEU A 1006 23.27 36.19 18.68
N ARG A 1007 24.38 36.28 19.42
CA ARG A 1007 24.99 35.16 20.18
C ARG A 1007 25.45 35.56 21.59
N ALA A 1008 25.64 34.58 22.47
CA ALA A 1008 26.20 34.75 23.82
C ALA A 1008 27.69 34.37 23.91
N LEU A 1009 28.40 34.86 24.94
CA LEU A 1009 29.86 34.72 25.08
C LEU A 1009 30.27 34.24 26.49
N THR A 1010 31.35 33.45 26.61
CA THR A 1010 32.05 33.16 27.89
C THR A 1010 33.57 33.32 27.72
N ALA A 1011 34.31 33.28 28.83
CA ALA A 1011 35.78 33.21 28.82
C ALA A 1011 36.37 31.95 28.13
N ALA A 1012 35.56 30.93 27.87
CA ALA A 1012 35.98 29.70 27.19
C ALA A 1012 35.60 29.67 25.69
N GLY A 1013 34.86 30.66 25.19
CA GLY A 1013 34.47 30.80 23.78
C GLY A 1013 33.06 31.36 23.56
N ASP A 1014 32.78 31.68 22.31
CA ASP A 1014 31.48 32.13 21.78
C ASP A 1014 30.48 30.97 21.71
N GLY A 1015 29.19 31.28 21.92
CA GLY A 1015 28.06 30.40 21.66
C GLY A 1015 27.49 30.56 20.24
N GLU A 1016 26.48 29.74 19.93
CA GLU A 1016 25.82 29.70 18.62
C GLU A 1016 24.88 30.92 18.40
N PRO A 1017 24.81 31.48 17.18
CA PRO A 1017 23.97 32.62 16.86
C PRO A 1017 22.51 32.24 16.53
N VAL A 1018 21.59 33.15 16.84
CA VAL A 1018 20.17 33.13 16.46
C VAL A 1018 19.89 34.28 15.48
N GLU A 1019 19.09 34.06 14.44
CA GLU A 1019 18.91 35.00 13.31
C GLU A 1019 17.43 35.38 13.09
N MET A 1020 17.16 36.61 12.61
CA MET A 1020 15.81 37.20 12.46
C MET A 1020 15.77 38.35 11.45
N GLU A 1021 14.64 38.60 10.78
CA GLU A 1021 14.41 39.79 9.93
C GLU A 1021 13.34 40.72 10.51
N GLY A 1022 13.40 42.03 10.21
CA GLY A 1022 12.40 43.02 10.62
C GLY A 1022 12.45 44.33 9.83
N THR A 1023 11.31 45.02 9.72
CA THR A 1023 11.09 46.11 8.74
C THR A 1023 10.53 47.38 9.41
N THR A 1024 11.02 48.55 9.00
CA THR A 1024 10.51 49.86 9.42
C THR A 1024 9.19 50.22 8.72
N LEU A 1025 8.24 50.81 9.45
CA LEU A 1025 6.86 51.06 8.97
C LEU A 1025 6.65 52.46 8.38
N LEU A 1026 5.41 52.72 7.91
CA LEU A 1026 4.88 54.02 7.48
C LEU A 1026 3.58 54.31 8.25
N ASP A 1027 3.38 55.53 8.75
CA ASP A 1027 2.36 55.84 9.77
C ASP A 1027 0.86 55.72 9.32
N GLY A 1028 -0.03 55.27 10.22
CA GLY A 1028 -1.49 55.28 10.00
C GLY A 1028 -2.35 54.27 10.80
N GLU A 1029 -3.22 54.76 11.69
CA GLU A 1029 -4.26 53.98 12.38
C GLU A 1029 -5.57 53.80 11.56
N PRO A 1030 -6.36 52.73 11.80
CA PRO A 1030 -7.57 52.39 11.03
C PRO A 1030 -8.76 53.37 11.24
N PRO A 1031 -9.70 53.47 10.27
CA PRO A 1031 -10.85 54.37 10.33
C PRO A 1031 -11.89 53.95 11.38
N SER A 1032 -12.58 54.94 11.95
CA SER A 1032 -13.51 54.75 13.08
C SER A 1032 -14.99 54.98 12.71
N ALA A 1033 -15.89 54.51 13.58
CA ALA A 1033 -17.35 54.67 13.47
C ALA A 1033 -17.97 54.17 12.15
N ILE A 1034 -17.55 52.99 11.69
CA ILE A 1034 -18.12 52.32 10.51
C ILE A 1034 -19.57 51.88 10.77
N ASN A 1035 -20.47 52.23 9.85
CA ASN A 1035 -21.88 51.84 9.81
C ASN A 1035 -22.20 51.13 8.49
N ILE A 1036 -23.19 50.23 8.48
CA ILE A 1036 -23.60 49.45 7.30
C ILE A 1036 -25.13 49.45 7.18
N ALA A 1037 -25.65 49.81 6.01
CA ALA A 1037 -27.07 49.80 5.68
C ALA A 1037 -27.32 48.96 4.42
N ALA A 1038 -28.17 47.93 4.52
CA ALA A 1038 -28.51 47.05 3.42
C ALA A 1038 -29.80 47.48 2.71
N GLY A 1039 -29.76 47.52 1.37
CA GLY A 1039 -30.94 47.56 0.50
C GLY A 1039 -31.20 46.19 -0.15
N GLN A 1040 -32.17 46.11 -1.05
CA GLN A 1040 -32.59 44.82 -1.64
C GLN A 1040 -31.51 44.18 -2.54
N THR A 1041 -30.70 44.97 -3.25
CA THR A 1041 -29.65 44.49 -4.19
C THR A 1041 -28.30 45.20 -4.03
N SER A 1042 -28.12 45.96 -2.95
CA SER A 1042 -26.88 46.69 -2.65
C SER A 1042 -26.70 46.91 -1.15
N VAL A 1043 -25.47 47.12 -0.71
CA VAL A 1043 -25.10 47.45 0.68
C VAL A 1043 -24.29 48.74 0.67
N ASN A 1044 -24.72 49.72 1.44
CA ASN A 1044 -24.01 50.99 1.61
C ASN A 1044 -23.26 50.99 2.95
N VAL A 1045 -21.94 51.21 2.90
CA VAL A 1045 -21.06 51.28 4.07
C VAL A 1045 -20.62 52.72 4.25
N SER A 1046 -20.74 53.28 5.46
CA SER A 1046 -20.29 54.62 5.78
C SER A 1046 -19.35 54.64 7.00
N TRP A 1047 -18.53 55.68 7.11
CA TRP A 1047 -17.56 55.86 8.20
C TRP A 1047 -17.32 57.34 8.44
N VAL A 1048 -16.65 57.68 9.55
CA VAL A 1048 -16.22 59.06 9.82
C VAL A 1048 -14.76 59.20 9.38
N PRO A 1049 -14.42 60.03 8.37
CA PRO A 1049 -13.03 60.26 8.00
C PRO A 1049 -12.28 60.97 9.14
N GLY A 1050 -11.21 60.36 9.65
CA GLY A 1050 -10.37 60.99 10.68
C GLY A 1050 -9.60 62.19 10.11
N GLU A 1051 -9.36 63.23 10.91
CA GLU A 1051 -8.73 64.47 10.41
C GLU A 1051 -7.32 64.27 9.81
N ARG A 1052 -6.62 63.20 10.21
CA ARG A 1052 -5.30 62.79 9.67
C ARG A 1052 -5.38 61.88 8.43
N GLN A 1053 -6.55 61.37 8.05
CA GLN A 1053 -6.71 60.34 7.00
C GLN A 1053 -6.99 60.92 5.61
N ARG A 1054 -6.22 61.89 5.13
CA ARG A 1054 -6.38 62.42 3.76
C ARG A 1054 -5.51 61.65 2.75
N ASN A 1055 -6.11 61.17 1.68
CA ASN A 1055 -5.48 60.52 0.51
C ASN A 1055 -4.88 59.12 0.71
N ILE A 1056 -5.43 58.30 1.62
CA ILE A 1056 -5.08 56.87 1.73
C ILE A 1056 -6.15 56.06 0.99
N ALA A 1057 -5.75 55.07 0.17
CA ALA A 1057 -6.68 54.20 -0.54
C ALA A 1057 -6.82 52.83 0.13
N PHE A 1058 -8.05 52.33 0.25
CA PHE A 1058 -8.37 51.01 0.81
C PHE A 1058 -9.45 50.30 -0.04
N SER A 1059 -9.57 48.98 0.10
CA SER A 1059 -10.58 48.19 -0.61
C SER A 1059 -11.47 47.41 0.37
N PHE A 1060 -12.68 47.05 -0.10
CA PHE A 1060 -13.58 46.15 0.60
C PHE A 1060 -13.48 44.75 -0.03
N ARG A 1061 -13.32 43.72 0.79
CA ARG A 1061 -13.49 42.32 0.33
C ARG A 1061 -14.80 41.75 0.85
N TYR A 1062 -15.51 40.99 0.02
CA TYR A 1062 -16.76 40.35 0.40
C TYR A 1062 -16.87 38.88 -0.03
N LEU A 1063 -17.72 38.13 0.68
CA LEU A 1063 -17.86 36.68 0.55
C LEU A 1063 -19.32 36.25 0.79
N LYS A 1064 -19.89 35.46 -0.13
CA LYS A 1064 -21.24 34.88 -0.01
C LYS A 1064 -21.22 33.70 0.98
N LYS A 1065 -21.82 33.89 2.17
CA LYS A 1065 -21.69 32.98 3.34
C LYS A 1065 -22.19 31.54 3.11
N SER A 1066 -22.99 31.29 2.07
CA SER A 1066 -23.49 29.95 1.73
C SER A 1066 -22.49 29.07 0.95
N VAL A 1067 -21.34 29.61 0.53
CA VAL A 1067 -20.29 28.87 -0.19
C VAL A 1067 -18.94 29.22 0.43
N GLY A 1068 -18.15 28.22 0.79
CA GLY A 1068 -16.76 28.42 1.24
C GLY A 1068 -15.84 28.69 0.05
N GLY A 1069 -15.98 29.86 -0.59
CA GLY A 1069 -15.21 30.29 -1.74
C GLY A 1069 -14.17 31.36 -1.43
N GLU A 1070 -13.53 31.89 -2.47
CA GLU A 1070 -12.58 33.00 -2.38
C GLU A 1070 -13.29 34.33 -2.09
N TRP A 1071 -12.51 35.34 -1.68
CA TRP A 1071 -13.02 36.68 -1.40
C TRP A 1071 -12.96 37.55 -2.66
N GLU A 1072 -14.11 38.04 -3.11
CA GLU A 1072 -14.17 39.08 -4.15
C GLU A 1072 -13.72 40.43 -3.55
N GLU A 1073 -13.02 41.26 -4.34
CA GLU A 1073 -12.51 42.57 -3.91
C GLU A 1073 -13.15 43.70 -4.72
N SER A 1074 -13.57 44.77 -4.05
CA SER A 1074 -14.12 45.98 -4.67
C SER A 1074 -13.05 46.82 -5.35
N GLU A 1075 -13.48 47.79 -6.15
CA GLU A 1075 -12.63 48.91 -6.53
C GLU A 1075 -12.04 49.61 -5.29
N LYS A 1076 -10.87 50.23 -5.45
CA LYS A 1076 -10.18 50.96 -4.38
C LYS A 1076 -10.85 52.30 -4.11
N VAL A 1077 -11.21 52.51 -2.84
CA VAL A 1077 -11.92 53.67 -2.32
C VAL A 1077 -10.92 54.63 -1.69
N ASN A 1078 -11.07 55.93 -1.94
CA ASN A 1078 -10.24 56.98 -1.35
C ASN A 1078 -10.80 57.40 0.02
N SER A 1079 -9.95 57.49 1.05
CA SER A 1079 -10.32 57.87 2.42
C SER A 1079 -10.95 59.27 2.56
N SER A 1080 -10.89 60.10 1.52
CA SER A 1080 -11.63 61.37 1.44
C SER A 1080 -13.15 61.20 1.28
N GLN A 1081 -13.63 60.02 0.88
CA GLN A 1081 -15.05 59.67 0.90
C GLN A 1081 -15.48 59.25 2.31
N ALA A 1082 -16.77 59.40 2.61
CA ALA A 1082 -17.37 58.99 3.90
C ALA A 1082 -18.35 57.82 3.77
N PHE A 1083 -18.57 57.32 2.54
CA PHE A 1083 -19.36 56.12 2.26
C PHE A 1083 -18.98 55.47 0.92
N TYR A 1084 -19.32 54.20 0.76
CA TYR A 1084 -19.19 53.41 -0.47
C TYR A 1084 -20.34 52.41 -0.59
N GLN A 1085 -20.94 52.31 -1.78
CA GLN A 1085 -22.08 51.44 -2.04
C GLN A 1085 -21.70 50.26 -2.93
N LEU A 1086 -21.69 49.06 -2.35
CA LEU A 1086 -21.49 47.80 -3.04
C LEU A 1086 -22.80 47.37 -3.72
N GLN A 1087 -22.80 47.14 -5.03
CA GLN A 1087 -24.00 46.85 -5.84
C GLN A 1087 -23.96 45.44 -6.47
N GLY A 1088 -25.09 44.96 -7.00
CA GLY A 1088 -25.19 43.66 -7.67
C GLY A 1088 -25.42 42.45 -6.75
N LEU A 1089 -25.76 42.69 -5.47
CA LEU A 1089 -25.99 41.63 -4.49
C LEU A 1089 -27.36 40.95 -4.69
N MET A 1090 -27.43 39.65 -4.41
CA MET A 1090 -28.66 38.88 -4.53
C MET A 1090 -29.57 39.10 -3.30
N PRO A 1091 -30.88 39.42 -3.48
CA PRO A 1091 -31.82 39.54 -2.37
C PRO A 1091 -31.89 38.25 -1.53
N GLY A 1092 -31.98 38.39 -0.20
CA GLY A 1092 -32.12 37.25 0.73
C GLY A 1092 -30.84 36.45 1.00
N VAL A 1093 -29.68 36.87 0.51
CA VAL A 1093 -28.40 36.19 0.70
C VAL A 1093 -27.54 36.90 1.77
N GLN A 1094 -26.96 36.14 2.71
CA GLN A 1094 -25.99 36.69 3.66
C GLN A 1094 -24.57 36.74 3.05
N TYR A 1095 -23.93 37.90 3.21
CA TYR A 1095 -22.53 38.14 2.86
C TYR A 1095 -21.70 38.48 4.11
N HIS A 1096 -20.39 38.31 4.05
CA HIS A 1096 -19.42 38.92 4.98
C HIS A 1096 -18.62 40.00 4.25
N LEU A 1097 -18.22 41.06 4.95
CA LEU A 1097 -17.33 42.11 4.46
C LEU A 1097 -16.08 42.23 5.35
N ARG A 1098 -14.95 42.60 4.74
CA ARG A 1098 -13.67 43.00 5.38
C ARG A 1098 -13.16 44.28 4.71
N ILE A 1099 -12.30 45.03 5.41
CA ILE A 1099 -11.64 46.25 4.87
C ILE A 1099 -10.12 46.06 4.92
N LEU A 1100 -9.42 46.45 3.85
CA LEU A 1100 -7.96 46.34 3.72
C LEU A 1100 -7.31 47.72 3.46
N PRO A 1101 -6.81 48.41 4.51
CA PRO A 1101 -5.88 49.52 4.38
C PRO A 1101 -4.45 48.98 4.21
N GLY A 1102 -4.01 48.79 2.97
CA GLY A 1102 -2.69 48.22 2.68
C GLY A 1102 -2.57 46.75 3.11
N ASN A 1103 -1.45 46.40 3.75
CA ASN A 1103 -1.08 45.00 4.01
C ASN A 1103 -1.59 44.41 5.34
N ASN A 1104 -2.36 45.16 6.14
CA ASN A 1104 -2.94 44.69 7.40
C ASN A 1104 -4.48 44.52 7.29
N SER A 1105 -5.04 43.45 7.86
CA SER A 1105 -6.46 43.11 7.73
C SER A 1105 -7.23 43.12 9.06
N TRP A 1106 -8.41 43.74 9.08
CA TRP A 1106 -9.28 43.81 10.26
C TRP A 1106 -10.66 43.17 9.96
N GLU A 1107 -11.21 42.40 10.91
CA GLU A 1107 -12.54 41.75 10.79
C GLU A 1107 -13.60 42.44 11.64
N PHE A 1108 -14.81 42.61 11.07
CA PHE A 1108 -15.99 43.10 11.76
C PHE A 1108 -17.22 42.26 11.39
N LYS A 1109 -18.21 42.14 12.29
CA LYS A 1109 -19.45 41.38 12.09
C LYS A 1109 -20.66 42.19 12.55
N THR A 1110 -21.66 42.32 11.69
CA THR A 1110 -22.90 43.08 11.91
C THR A 1110 -24.02 42.48 11.05
N ALA A 1111 -25.29 42.78 11.35
CA ALA A 1111 -26.47 42.20 10.70
C ALA A 1111 -27.57 43.25 10.45
N GLY A 1112 -28.23 43.17 9.29
CA GLY A 1112 -29.43 43.94 8.97
C GLY A 1112 -30.73 43.26 9.44
N PRO A 1113 -31.84 44.00 9.59
CA PRO A 1113 -33.08 43.49 10.19
C PRO A 1113 -34.00 42.75 9.20
N GLU A 1114 -34.76 41.78 9.73
CA GLU A 1114 -35.82 41.04 9.03
C GLU A 1114 -37.23 41.62 9.34
N LEU A 1115 -38.23 41.24 8.53
CA LEU A 1115 -39.64 41.63 8.67
C LEU A 1115 -40.58 40.41 8.60
N HIS A 1116 -41.63 40.40 9.41
CA HIS A 1116 -42.69 39.37 9.43
C HIS A 1116 -44.03 39.89 8.85
N GLU A 1117 -44.90 38.95 8.48
CA GLU A 1117 -45.89 39.09 7.39
C GLU A 1117 -47.27 38.46 7.75
N LEU A 1118 -48.36 38.79 7.02
CA LEU A 1118 -49.77 38.44 7.33
C LEU A 1118 -50.59 38.06 6.05
N PRO A 1119 -51.81 37.46 6.16
CA PRO A 1119 -52.09 36.21 5.44
C PRO A 1119 -53.10 36.22 4.28
N SER A 1120 -53.09 35.09 3.55
CA SER A 1120 -54.18 34.51 2.75
C SER A 1120 -54.79 35.29 1.59
N SER A 1121 -54.00 36.14 0.94
CA SER A 1121 -53.75 35.94 -0.49
C SER A 1121 -52.32 35.39 -0.64
N PHE A 1122 -52.20 34.07 -0.81
CA PHE A 1122 -50.95 33.29 -0.82
C PHE A 1122 -50.01 33.35 0.42
N ALA A 1123 -50.52 33.82 1.56
CA ALA A 1123 -50.50 33.05 2.82
C ALA A 1123 -49.17 32.69 3.52
N THR A 1124 -48.25 33.65 3.72
CA THR A 1124 -47.22 33.61 4.79
C THR A 1124 -47.30 34.88 5.67
N GLN A 1125 -46.55 35.11 6.75
CA GLN A 1125 -45.65 34.25 7.54
C GLN A 1125 -46.20 34.19 8.99
N GLY A 1126 -45.96 35.25 9.76
CA GLY A 1126 -46.73 35.73 10.90
C GLY A 1126 -46.78 34.81 12.11
N TRP A 1127 -47.89 34.08 12.23
CA TRP A 1127 -48.29 33.43 13.48
C TRP A 1127 -47.62 32.08 13.71
N PHE A 1128 -47.18 31.39 12.66
CA PHE A 1128 -46.67 30.02 12.80
C PHE A 1128 -45.28 29.96 13.42
N ILE A 1129 -44.41 30.96 13.21
CA ILE A 1129 -43.09 31.02 13.86
C ILE A 1129 -43.22 31.48 15.32
N GLY A 1130 -44.19 32.33 15.66
CA GLY A 1130 -44.53 32.63 17.05
C GLY A 1130 -45.01 31.38 17.81
N LEU A 1131 -45.84 30.55 17.15
CA LEU A 1131 -46.35 29.30 17.73
C LEU A 1131 -45.28 28.21 17.77
N ILE A 1132 -44.45 28.07 16.73
CA ILE A 1132 -43.29 27.15 16.71
C ILE A 1132 -42.22 27.57 17.71
N SER A 1133 -41.89 28.86 17.87
CA SER A 1133 -40.92 29.31 18.87
C SER A 1133 -41.49 29.20 20.28
N ALA A 1134 -42.78 29.46 20.51
CA ALA A 1134 -43.44 29.14 21.77
C ALA A 1134 -43.44 27.64 22.05
N MET A 1135 -43.69 26.77 21.05
CA MET A 1135 -43.65 25.31 21.22
C MET A 1135 -42.23 24.75 21.34
N ILE A 1136 -41.24 25.31 20.65
CA ILE A 1136 -39.82 24.91 20.74
C ILE A 1136 -39.22 25.43 22.04
N LEU A 1137 -39.58 26.63 22.50
CA LEU A 1137 -39.15 27.15 23.79
C LEU A 1137 -39.91 26.51 24.95
N LEU A 1138 -41.17 26.07 24.76
CA LEU A 1138 -41.89 25.22 25.71
C LEU A 1138 -41.39 23.77 25.68
N LEU A 1139 -40.92 23.26 24.53
CA LEU A 1139 -40.21 21.97 24.44
C LEU A 1139 -38.80 22.05 25.02
N LEU A 1140 -38.06 23.16 24.83
CA LEU A 1140 -36.77 23.39 25.47
C LEU A 1140 -36.95 23.63 26.96
N VAL A 1141 -37.97 24.36 27.41
CA VAL A 1141 -38.29 24.47 28.84
C VAL A 1141 -38.79 23.13 29.39
N LEU A 1142 -39.55 22.31 28.66
CA LEU A 1142 -39.90 20.95 29.09
C LEU A 1142 -38.68 20.01 29.10
N LEU A 1143 -37.76 20.10 28.14
CA LEU A 1143 -36.53 19.29 28.08
C LEU A 1143 -35.51 19.73 29.14
N ILE A 1144 -35.35 21.04 29.35
CA ILE A 1144 -34.49 21.63 30.39
C ILE A 1144 -35.11 21.39 31.77
N LEU A 1145 -36.44 21.45 31.93
CA LEU A 1145 -37.10 21.02 33.16
C LEU A 1145 -36.95 19.50 33.35
N CYS A 1146 -37.07 18.67 32.32
CA CYS A 1146 -36.77 17.24 32.40
C CYS A 1146 -35.30 16.95 32.75
N TYR A 1147 -34.37 17.81 32.31
CA TYR A 1147 -32.93 17.67 32.57
C TYR A 1147 -32.55 18.16 33.98
N ILE A 1148 -33.03 19.34 34.39
CA ILE A 1148 -32.85 19.90 35.75
C ILE A 1148 -33.61 19.06 36.79
N LYS A 1149 -34.76 18.46 36.44
CA LYS A 1149 -35.47 17.46 37.26
C LYS A 1149 -34.81 16.07 37.25
N LYS A 1150 -33.75 15.87 36.44
CA LYS A 1150 -32.87 14.69 36.48
C LYS A 1150 -31.55 14.96 37.23
N SER A 1151 -31.14 16.23 37.40
CA SER A 1151 -30.13 16.67 38.36
C SER A 1151 -30.29 18.16 38.70
N LYS A 1152 -30.49 18.58 39.96
CA LYS A 1152 -30.17 17.93 41.24
C LYS A 1152 -31.35 17.96 42.24
N GLY A 1153 -31.75 16.78 42.71
CA GLY A 1153 -32.71 16.57 43.81
C GLY A 1153 -33.40 15.21 43.67
N GLY A 1154 -33.73 14.47 44.73
CA GLY A 1154 -33.47 14.76 46.15
C GLY A 1154 -34.50 14.11 47.08
N LYS A 1155 -34.29 12.84 47.45
CA LYS A 1155 -35.11 12.02 48.39
C LYS A 1155 -36.53 11.66 47.88
N TYR A 1156 -37.21 10.83 48.69
CA TYR A 1156 -38.29 9.92 48.28
C TYR A 1156 -39.69 10.26 48.84
N SER A 1157 -40.71 9.69 48.18
CA SER A 1157 -41.99 9.15 48.71
C SER A 1157 -43.04 10.06 49.38
N VAL A 1158 -44.20 10.15 48.70
CA VAL A 1158 -45.57 10.01 49.27
C VAL A 1158 -46.34 9.17 48.24
N LYS A 1159 -46.69 7.89 48.47
CA LYS A 1159 -47.78 7.32 49.30
C LYS A 1159 -49.21 7.52 48.77
N ALA A 1160 -49.68 6.51 48.01
CA ALA A 1160 -51.00 5.86 48.12
C ALA A 1160 -50.74 4.38 47.76
N LYS A 1161 -50.90 3.41 48.69
CA LYS A 1161 -52.11 2.59 48.94
C LYS A 1161 -52.47 1.71 47.72
N GLU A 1162 -52.55 0.37 47.78
CA GLU A 1162 -52.58 -0.68 48.84
C GLU A 1162 -51.94 -1.99 48.27
N GLU A 1163 -51.55 -3.06 48.99
CA GLU A 1163 -51.36 -3.38 50.42
C GLU A 1163 -50.36 -4.59 50.61
N ASP A 1164 -49.96 -4.84 51.86
CA ASP A 1164 -49.50 -6.10 52.49
C ASP A 1164 -48.23 -6.93 52.12
N GLN A 1165 -47.26 -6.85 53.06
CA GLN A 1165 -46.66 -7.94 53.89
C GLN A 1165 -45.38 -8.77 53.52
N VAL A 1166 -44.31 -8.50 54.32
CA VAL A 1166 -43.56 -9.44 55.22
C VAL A 1166 -42.21 -10.11 54.81
N ASN A 1167 -41.14 -9.72 55.55
CA ASN A 1167 -39.88 -10.41 55.97
C ASN A 1167 -38.81 -10.91 54.94
N GLY A 1168 -37.51 -10.97 55.36
CA GLY A 1168 -36.41 -11.51 54.51
C GLY A 1168 -35.01 -11.66 55.14
N ALA A 1169 -34.27 -10.55 55.36
CA ALA A 1169 -32.96 -10.43 56.06
C ALA A 1169 -31.64 -11.09 55.51
N ARG A 1170 -30.56 -10.27 55.51
CA ARG A 1170 -29.10 -10.52 55.81
C ARG A 1170 -28.03 -10.96 54.76
N THR A 1171 -26.98 -10.10 54.70
CA THR A 1171 -25.48 -10.31 54.77
C THR A 1171 -24.56 -10.65 53.57
N MET A 1172 -23.57 -9.74 53.39
CA MET A 1172 -22.09 -9.92 53.23
C MET A 1172 -21.36 -10.13 51.87
N LYS A 1173 -20.35 -9.24 51.65
CA LYS A 1173 -18.96 -9.43 51.14
C LYS A 1173 -18.71 -9.95 49.69
N ASP A 1174 -17.57 -9.73 49.02
CA ASP A 1174 -16.51 -8.68 49.04
C ASP A 1174 -15.63 -8.78 47.77
N GLY A 1175 -15.03 -7.66 47.31
CA GLY A 1175 -13.86 -7.57 46.42
C GLY A 1175 -13.95 -8.08 44.97
N GLU A 1176 -12.99 -7.80 44.07
CA GLU A 1176 -12.03 -6.67 43.92
C GLU A 1176 -11.39 -6.82 42.50
N PHE A 1177 -11.17 -5.85 41.61
CA PHE A 1177 -11.12 -4.38 41.57
C PHE A 1177 -9.73 -3.74 41.85
N GLY A 1178 -9.09 -3.18 40.81
CA GLY A 1178 -7.80 -2.45 40.94
C GLY A 1178 -7.24 -1.85 39.63
N GLU A 1179 -7.27 -0.52 39.51
CA GLU A 1179 -6.40 0.27 38.60
C GLU A 1179 -5.14 0.74 39.35
N TYR A 1180 -4.08 1.20 38.66
CA TYR A 1180 -3.50 2.57 38.82
C TYR A 1180 -2.43 2.88 37.76
N LYS A 1181 -1.99 4.15 37.66
CA LYS A 1181 -1.09 4.68 36.60
C LYS A 1181 0.30 5.12 37.11
N SER A 1182 1.33 4.89 36.30
CA SER A 1182 2.64 5.59 36.23
C SER A 1182 3.43 5.11 35.00
N LEU A 1183 4.55 5.70 34.58
CA LEU A 1183 4.76 7.09 34.11
C LEU A 1183 6.06 7.13 33.24
N GLU A 1184 6.25 8.20 32.44
CA GLU A 1184 7.49 8.57 31.69
C GLU A 1184 7.90 7.56 30.55
N SER A 1185 8.15 7.92 29.27
CA SER A 1185 9.01 8.93 28.59
C SER A 1185 10.52 8.61 28.66
N ASP A 1186 11.36 8.70 27.61
CA ASP A 1186 11.19 8.97 26.16
C ASP A 1186 12.55 8.69 25.44
N MET A 1187 12.63 8.80 24.09
CA MET A 1187 13.89 9.04 23.31
C MET A 1187 15.00 7.94 23.32
N GLU A 1188 15.99 7.84 22.40
CA GLU A 1188 16.16 8.34 21.01
C GLU A 1188 17.13 7.42 20.19
N LYS A 1189 17.62 7.85 19.01
CA LYS A 1189 18.43 7.05 18.05
C LYS A 1189 19.90 7.51 17.88
N CYS A 1190 20.70 6.62 17.26
CA CYS A 1190 21.82 6.87 16.33
C CYS A 1190 23.26 7.17 16.83
N SER A 1191 24.17 6.20 16.60
CA SER A 1191 25.42 6.26 15.79
C SER A 1191 26.38 7.49 15.84
N ILE A 1192 27.72 7.34 15.80
CA ILE A 1192 28.52 7.08 14.57
C ILE A 1192 29.99 6.62 14.85
N SER A 1193 30.60 5.96 13.85
CA SER A 1193 31.99 5.46 13.61
C SER A 1193 33.21 6.29 14.11
N GLN A 1194 34.47 5.77 14.16
CA GLN A 1194 35.35 5.50 13.00
C GLN A 1194 36.62 4.62 13.25
N ARG A 1195 36.97 3.80 12.23
CA ARG A 1195 38.33 3.49 11.65
C ARG A 1195 39.46 2.88 12.53
N SER A 1196 40.48 2.16 12.04
CA SER A 1196 40.85 1.47 10.76
C SER A 1196 42.15 0.63 11.02
N VAL A 1197 42.65 -0.35 10.25
CA VAL A 1197 43.33 -0.31 8.91
C VAL A 1197 43.80 -1.76 8.55
N CYS A 1198 43.74 -2.19 7.26
CA CYS A 1198 44.43 -3.35 6.62
C CYS A 1198 44.31 -4.76 7.27
N GLU A 1199 44.60 -5.92 6.64
CA GLU A 1199 44.78 -6.42 5.24
C GLU A 1199 44.52 -7.97 5.35
N SER A 1200 44.20 -8.79 4.34
CA SER A 1200 44.37 -8.69 2.88
C SER A 1200 43.42 -9.64 2.11
N LYS A 1201 43.23 -9.33 0.83
CA LYS A 1201 42.81 -10.19 -0.29
C LYS A 1201 43.30 -11.65 -0.22
N ARG A 1202 42.46 -12.59 -0.70
CA ARG A 1202 42.69 -13.48 -1.87
C ARG A 1202 41.35 -14.15 -2.26
N SER A 1203 40.88 -14.00 -3.50
CA SER A 1203 41.22 -14.80 -4.70
C SER A 1203 40.71 -16.24 -4.56
N SER A 1204 39.64 -16.60 -5.25
CA SER A 1204 39.70 -17.31 -6.55
C SER A 1204 40.50 -18.62 -6.49
N ASN A 1205 39.83 -19.72 -6.80
CA ASN A 1205 40.04 -20.49 -8.02
C ASN A 1205 38.72 -21.24 -8.33
N ASP A 1206 38.18 -21.31 -9.55
CA ASP A 1206 38.75 -21.57 -10.89
C ASP A 1206 38.70 -23.07 -11.26
N SER A 1207 38.35 -23.31 -12.54
CA SER A 1207 38.69 -24.47 -13.36
C SER A 1207 37.97 -25.81 -13.22
N LEU A 1208 37.68 -26.38 -14.41
CA LEU A 1208 37.52 -27.81 -14.76
C LEU A 1208 36.31 -28.54 -14.12
N ALA A 1209 35.82 -29.68 -14.64
CA ALA A 1209 35.99 -30.41 -15.91
C ALA A 1209 34.69 -31.23 -16.11
N ASP A 1210 34.10 -31.39 -17.29
CA ASP A 1210 34.58 -32.18 -18.46
C ASP A 1210 34.60 -33.70 -18.19
N TYR A 1211 34.19 -34.50 -19.18
CA TYR A 1211 33.86 -35.95 -19.12
C TYR A 1211 32.71 -36.29 -18.14
N GLY A 1212 31.46 -36.48 -18.57
CA GLY A 1212 30.99 -36.69 -19.96
C GLY A 1212 31.13 -38.14 -20.44
N ASP A 1213 30.40 -38.49 -21.49
CA ASP A 1213 30.41 -39.79 -22.20
C ASP A 1213 29.96 -41.01 -21.36
N SER A 1214 29.35 -42.07 -21.91
CA SER A 1214 29.05 -42.52 -23.28
C SER A 1214 28.01 -43.67 -23.18
N VAL A 1215 27.33 -44.21 -24.20
CA VAL A 1215 27.08 -43.98 -25.65
C VAL A 1215 25.78 -44.80 -25.91
N ASP A 1216 24.73 -44.35 -26.60
CA ASP A 1216 24.61 -43.95 -28.02
C ASP A 1216 24.77 -45.16 -29.01
N ILE A 1217 24.62 -44.94 -30.33
CA ILE A 1217 24.66 -45.89 -31.49
C ILE A 1217 23.28 -46.27 -32.06
N GLN A 1218 22.95 -46.01 -33.34
CA GLN A 1218 23.39 -44.99 -34.33
C GLN A 1218 22.33 -44.96 -35.47
N PHE A 1219 22.02 -43.80 -36.11
CA PHE A 1219 22.54 -43.29 -37.40
C PHE A 1219 22.42 -44.27 -38.61
N ASN A 1220 22.33 -43.84 -39.88
CA ASN A 1220 22.73 -42.59 -40.55
C ASN A 1220 21.52 -41.73 -40.98
N GLU A 1221 21.61 -40.42 -41.29
CA GLU A 1221 22.60 -39.65 -42.08
C GLU A 1221 22.53 -39.85 -43.61
N ASP A 1222 22.93 -38.80 -44.32
CA ASP A 1222 22.52 -38.30 -45.64
C ASP A 1222 22.31 -39.27 -46.84
N GLY A 1223 21.17 -39.10 -47.53
CA GLY A 1223 20.89 -39.73 -48.82
C GLY A 1223 19.44 -39.53 -49.28
N SER A 1224 19.22 -39.07 -50.51
CA SER A 1224 17.89 -38.73 -51.03
C SER A 1224 17.13 -39.91 -51.67
N PHE A 1225 15.83 -39.67 -51.93
CA PHE A 1225 14.95 -40.37 -52.90
C PHE A 1225 14.02 -41.52 -52.43
N ILE A 1226 12.72 -41.18 -52.45
CA ILE A 1226 11.51 -41.97 -52.80
C ILE A 1226 11.68 -43.50 -53.02
N GLY A 1227 11.03 -44.33 -52.17
CA GLY A 1227 11.05 -45.81 -52.23
C GLY A 1227 9.71 -46.48 -51.89
N GLN A 1228 8.72 -46.33 -52.77
CA GLN A 1228 7.32 -46.78 -52.66
C GLN A 1228 7.04 -48.30 -52.52
N TYR A 1229 5.91 -48.67 -51.86
CA TYR A 1229 5.10 -49.92 -52.02
C TYR A 1229 5.78 -51.30 -51.69
N SER A 1230 5.13 -52.35 -51.15
CA SER A 1230 3.70 -52.71 -51.07
C SER A 1230 3.36 -53.88 -50.09
N GLY A 1231 2.22 -53.77 -49.40
CA GLY A 1231 1.08 -54.70 -49.47
C GLY A 1231 1.13 -56.15 -48.94
N ARG A 1232 0.54 -56.39 -47.75
CA ARG A 1232 -0.32 -57.55 -47.33
C ARG A 1232 -0.68 -57.43 -45.83
N ARG A 1233 -1.86 -57.82 -45.30
CA ARG A 1233 -3.20 -58.09 -45.89
C ARG A 1233 -4.28 -58.11 -44.77
N ASP A 1234 -5.51 -57.74 -45.14
CA ASP A 1234 -6.81 -58.21 -44.61
C ASP A 1234 -7.23 -58.02 -43.13
N ALA A 1235 -8.08 -56.99 -42.93
CA ALA A 1235 -9.44 -57.04 -42.36
C ALA A 1235 -9.76 -56.66 -40.87
N ASN A 1236 -10.69 -55.69 -40.76
CA ASN A 1236 -11.62 -55.35 -39.67
C ASN A 1236 -11.10 -54.87 -38.29
N GLY A 1237 -11.31 -53.57 -38.01
CA GLY A 1237 -11.28 -52.97 -36.67
C GLY A 1237 -11.32 -51.43 -36.74
N GLN A 1238 -12.26 -50.77 -36.06
CA GLN A 1238 -12.45 -49.31 -36.17
C GLN A 1238 -11.44 -48.51 -35.34
N GLY A 1239 -10.79 -47.53 -35.97
CA GLY A 1239 -10.57 -46.18 -35.43
C GLY A 1239 -9.69 -45.99 -34.19
N THR A 1240 -8.45 -45.57 -34.41
CA THR A 1240 -7.67 -44.68 -33.51
C THR A 1240 -6.61 -43.95 -34.35
N HIS A 1241 -6.17 -42.76 -33.95
CA HIS A 1241 -5.00 -42.12 -34.56
C HIS A 1241 -4.11 -41.45 -33.52
N ALA A 1242 -2.84 -41.84 -33.55
CA ALA A 1242 -1.67 -41.25 -32.90
C ALA A 1242 -0.86 -40.51 -34.02
N SER A 1243 0.23 -39.76 -33.79
CA SER A 1243 0.85 -39.09 -32.63
C SER A 1243 1.97 -38.18 -33.17
N SER A 1244 2.54 -37.33 -32.30
CA SER A 1244 3.94 -36.82 -32.34
C SER A 1244 4.49 -36.16 -33.61
N GLY A 1245 4.95 -34.92 -33.48
CA GLY A 1245 5.73 -34.21 -34.50
C GLY A 1245 6.07 -32.80 -34.04
N ALA A 1246 7.25 -32.29 -34.38
CA ALA A 1246 7.76 -31.00 -33.92
C ALA A 1246 7.97 -30.01 -35.08
N THR A 1247 8.53 -28.84 -34.75
CA THR A 1247 9.13 -27.81 -35.62
C THR A 1247 8.21 -26.93 -36.49
N SER A 1248 8.46 -25.63 -36.38
CA SER A 1248 8.28 -24.54 -37.35
C SER A 1248 9.19 -24.76 -38.60
N PRO A 1249 9.40 -23.82 -39.55
CA PRO A 1249 8.91 -22.43 -39.72
C PRO A 1249 8.43 -22.14 -41.16
N ILE A 1250 8.38 -20.87 -41.58
CA ILE A 1250 9.12 -20.37 -42.76
C ILE A 1250 9.60 -18.94 -42.46
N ASN A 1251 10.82 -18.61 -42.90
CA ASN A 1251 11.42 -17.27 -42.92
C ASN A 1251 11.63 -16.87 -44.40
N PRO A 1252 11.25 -15.66 -44.87
CA PRO A 1252 11.53 -15.25 -46.25
C PRO A 1252 13.02 -14.91 -46.44
N ASN A 1253 13.61 -15.36 -47.56
CA ASN A 1253 14.62 -14.61 -48.35
C ASN A 1253 15.13 -15.41 -49.56
N MET A 1254 15.82 -14.72 -50.48
CA MET A 1254 16.54 -15.30 -51.64
C MET A 1254 17.97 -14.66 -51.78
N PRO A 1255 18.87 -15.21 -52.62
CA PRO A 1255 20.35 -15.22 -52.43
C PRO A 1255 21.06 -13.99 -53.09
N PRO A 1256 22.42 -13.85 -53.21
CA PRO A 1256 23.52 -14.85 -53.21
C PRO A 1256 24.91 -14.40 -52.59
N PRO A 1257 26.09 -15.05 -52.84
CA PRO A 1257 26.48 -16.48 -52.76
C PRO A 1257 27.87 -16.84 -52.10
N SER A 1258 28.03 -18.10 -51.63
CA SER A 1258 29.29 -18.95 -51.63
C SER A 1258 30.49 -18.60 -50.67
N ILE A 1259 31.63 -19.33 -50.48
CA ILE A 1259 32.32 -20.47 -51.17
C ILE A 1259 33.19 -21.37 -50.19
N SER A 1260 33.46 -22.64 -50.55
CA SER A 1260 34.61 -23.54 -50.19
C SER A 1260 34.67 -24.39 -48.87
N PHE A 1261 35.50 -25.47 -48.90
CA PHE A 1261 35.55 -26.73 -48.09
C PHE A 1261 37.04 -27.21 -47.91
N PRO A 1262 37.43 -28.40 -47.34
CA PRO A 1262 36.74 -29.55 -46.65
C PRO A 1262 37.36 -29.86 -45.23
N THR A 1263 37.50 -31.01 -44.52
CA THR A 1263 37.24 -32.51 -44.54
C THR A 1263 37.40 -33.02 -43.04
N SER A 1264 37.42 -34.27 -42.48
CA SER A 1264 37.25 -35.73 -42.78
C SER A 1264 37.44 -36.57 -41.46
N VAL A 1265 37.16 -37.88 -41.21
CA VAL A 1265 36.28 -39.01 -41.67
C VAL A 1265 36.49 -40.25 -40.72
N THR A 1266 35.44 -40.94 -40.22
CA THR A 1266 35.37 -42.29 -39.52
C THR A 1266 36.11 -42.54 -38.17
N GLY A 1267 35.77 -43.54 -37.31
CA GLY A 1267 34.61 -44.47 -37.23
C GLY A 1267 34.84 -45.82 -36.47
N PHE A 1268 33.74 -46.52 -36.09
CA PHE A 1268 33.57 -47.97 -35.70
C PHE A 1268 33.74 -48.54 -34.24
N LEU A 1269 32.57 -48.80 -33.60
CA LEU A 1269 32.06 -49.96 -32.81
C LEU A 1269 32.92 -50.92 -31.91
N GLY A 1270 32.61 -50.92 -30.60
CA GLY A 1270 32.09 -52.06 -29.79
C GLY A 1270 32.99 -53.27 -29.38
N PRO A 1271 32.52 -54.19 -28.50
CA PRO A 1271 31.24 -54.23 -27.77
C PRO A 1271 31.32 -54.46 -26.23
N ASN A 1272 30.30 -53.98 -25.49
CA ASN A 1272 29.59 -54.71 -24.42
C ASN A 1272 28.40 -53.89 -23.91
#